data_AF-A0A9W6WX65-F1
#
_entry.id   AF-A0A9W6WX65-F1
#
_cell.length_a   1.000
_cell.length_b   1.000
_cell.length_c   1.000
_cell.angle_alpha   90.00
_cell.angle_beta   90.00
_cell.angle_gamma   90.00
#
_symmetry.space_group_name_H-M   'P 1'
#
loop_
_entity.id
_entity.type
_entity.pdbx_description
1 polymer ?
#
loop_
_entity_poly.entity_id
_entity_poly.type
_entity_poly.pdbx_seq_one_letter_code
_entity_poly.pdbx_strand_id
1 'polypeptide(L)'
;MKKLVIKPSTGLSKTQSAFASLTKNTHACRVFDVFVIFDSNSYNLVLHKHGDLLYGGVVGVITEHLQAVAQQVAAVADDLLLVALNDQWVDHQVVMTMVRDILMYMDRTYVTQKRKLPVYDSGLYIFRDVIVRHDSVRDRLRARLLRCIERERHGELIDRDLVKSVLRMLVDLGVHSNAVYENDFEKFFLDTTLDFYRAEAQAMLDVATCPEYLEKAEQRLNEEGARVMHYLNPSTEHKLKTIVETQLIKNQAKALVEMEHSGCVALFRDGKTQALRRMYSLFRRVPSTLPEISDSVLQYIKTNGEEIVKTQSNPETALDASQFVEKLLALREKFVGFLSDCFFDDPQFHKSIKQGFEAFMNTNTVCAGYLAHYLDELLRSKNRFEEEMDTRVTQVIALFRYLQDKDVFEEFYKVLLAKRLLNSRGTSDEAEKLVISKLKAECGYQFTSKLEGMFKDMSISKDLMELYRKSSYETSGSGFNVDPSVAPMPLSVHVLTSGFWPTEMAPMCTLPLELVQLTQTFEAFYYARHNGRKLAWMANMGTVDVRATFSSGEDGKRRHELNVSTYQAVILMLFNQRSEWRFKDLEERTRIDVKDLKRHLISLCTPKYRILIKSSKGKRIDEDADAFTINDAYKSKLHRVRIPLVSQKETSLLPAVASSSSNPADALPPTVAEDRKHLVEAAIVRIMKTRKQMQHNQLIAEVTRQMSGRFTPSPQLIKLRIESLIEREYLQRSTTDRRIKKEPASSDDLYVVLVSIPVLDKMLPLKHLAETLLSRGVRVGFALPESCRQWVSDLEGLEFISLGQIVGKGRAAALDPAELQALGVYESYASALRYYASFQRPMFGALLEDLEDDRPDLVVVDRYTFAGFDACHRLQLPYVVNDPHVLFDIDSPPAYIPAPFSNFTMHTTSVLERCLNSYYRLRFRLGLVHVYKEINAVREEHGLEPIDSKHQMHGQALVLVNSVFGLDEARPMTPQFKMVGLLQSQRLQVERAAFEVSPAARSSLPASLTTWLESSLHHDKPLVFISFQTGMPLTPEFITTIVSFKVFATITWSYCCAEQAAFDLRSRPRESVLFLSDGVDDAAVLALAPEIELLITAGDFQSMQEALVVGVPILGLPHSAEQVEGLNAVVRAGAGLRLDGKLFSESGLRSAVDRMLIDERGRFKASAEHLGELVKTGGGVERAVDELLAVAEFGARHLLPMRNLQPLYKTYLVDVYLIYGAILCGAAIILRTFVSVVLSVFQPLAPLEVLEAEELAANSLAGHADEVGRKAVQ
;
A
#
# COMPACT_ATOMS: atom_id res chain seq x y z
N MET A 1 94.67 35.26 2.08
CA MET A 1 93.89 34.47 1.12
C MET A 1 93.06 33.45 1.90
N LYS A 2 92.12 33.78 2.79
CA LYS A 2 91.26 34.96 3.00
C LYS A 2 90.10 35.10 2.00
N LYS A 3 88.89 34.95 2.57
CA LYS A 3 87.68 35.80 2.46
C LYS A 3 87.14 36.12 1.06
N LEU A 4 85.86 35.79 0.89
CA LEU A 4 84.76 36.71 0.51
C LEU A 4 83.45 35.93 0.72
N VAL A 5 82.86 35.93 1.92
CA VAL A 5 81.81 36.87 2.35
C VAL A 5 80.93 37.32 1.18
N ILE A 6 79.73 36.73 1.07
CA ILE A 6 78.56 37.44 0.54
C ILE A 6 77.41 37.23 1.53
N LYS A 7 77.07 38.34 2.22
CA LYS A 7 75.85 38.54 3.00
C LYS A 7 74.62 38.59 2.07
N PRO A 8 73.42 38.40 2.60
CA PRO A 8 72.18 38.22 1.83
C PRO A 8 71.66 39.57 1.30
N SER A 9 71.76 39.83 0.01
CA SER A 9 70.95 40.88 -0.64
C SER A 9 70.87 40.83 -2.18
N THR A 10 71.40 39.82 -2.87
CA THR A 10 71.45 39.84 -4.37
C THR A 10 70.92 38.58 -5.06
N GLY A 11 70.22 37.70 -4.33
CA GLY A 11 69.72 36.43 -4.86
C GLY A 11 68.42 36.53 -5.68
N LEU A 12 67.62 37.59 -5.53
CA LEU A 12 66.31 37.69 -6.20
C LEU A 12 66.38 38.17 -7.66
N SER A 13 67.37 39.02 -8.02
CA SER A 13 67.39 39.62 -9.37
C SER A 13 67.91 38.67 -10.45
N LYS A 14 68.76 37.69 -10.11
CA LYS A 14 69.29 36.70 -11.07
C LYS A 14 68.26 35.63 -11.43
N THR A 15 67.45 35.16 -10.47
CA THR A 15 66.34 34.22 -10.70
C THR A 15 65.18 34.87 -11.45
N GLN A 16 64.86 36.14 -11.19
CA GLN A 16 63.90 36.89 -12.00
C GLN A 16 64.40 37.12 -13.44
N SER A 17 65.71 37.40 -13.64
CA SER A 17 66.27 37.56 -14.99
C SER A 17 66.30 36.25 -15.81
N ALA A 18 66.44 35.10 -15.14
CA ALA A 18 66.41 33.78 -15.78
C ALA A 18 64.99 33.37 -16.21
N PHE A 19 63.98 33.72 -15.40
CA PHE A 19 62.57 33.53 -15.78
C PHE A 19 62.15 34.45 -16.93
N ALA A 20 62.62 35.70 -16.96
CA ALA A 20 62.33 36.66 -18.03
C ALA A 20 63.04 36.37 -19.37
N SER A 21 64.06 35.51 -19.39
CA SER A 21 64.78 35.10 -20.61
C SER A 21 64.25 33.81 -21.24
N LEU A 22 63.40 33.05 -20.54
CA LEU A 22 62.71 31.88 -21.08
C LEU A 22 61.52 32.22 -21.99
N THR A 23 60.98 33.44 -21.91
CA THR A 23 59.87 33.92 -22.76
C THR A 23 60.28 34.42 -24.14
N LYS A 24 61.58 34.49 -24.47
CA LYS A 24 62.05 35.17 -25.71
C LYS A 24 62.85 34.35 -26.72
N ASN A 25 63.20 33.08 -26.49
CA ASN A 25 63.92 32.29 -27.52
C ASN A 25 63.63 30.80 -27.41
N THR A 26 62.62 30.34 -28.15
CA THR A 26 62.38 28.92 -28.43
C THR A 26 63.25 28.45 -29.59
N HIS A 27 64.56 28.32 -29.42
CA HIS A 27 65.35 27.40 -30.25
C HIS A 27 66.62 26.93 -29.53
N ALA A 28 66.67 25.62 -29.34
CA ALA A 28 67.86 24.80 -29.15
C ALA A 28 68.81 25.15 -27.98
N CYS A 29 68.43 24.74 -26.76
CA CYS A 29 69.39 24.26 -25.75
C CYS A 29 68.67 23.32 -24.77
N ARG A 30 69.36 22.25 -24.36
CA ARG A 30 68.87 21.06 -23.62
C ARG A 30 67.85 21.37 -22.51
N VAL A 31 66.56 21.20 -22.83
CA VAL A 31 65.44 21.31 -21.87
C VAL A 31 65.62 20.37 -20.67
N PHE A 32 66.23 19.20 -20.88
CA PHE A 32 66.52 18.23 -19.83
C PHE A 32 67.55 18.75 -18.81
N ASP A 33 68.62 19.42 -19.27
CA ASP A 33 69.64 19.98 -18.37
C ASP A 33 69.04 21.14 -17.55
N VAL A 34 68.18 21.96 -18.17
CA VAL A 34 67.48 23.07 -17.50
C VAL A 34 66.48 22.54 -16.46
N PHE A 35 65.69 21.51 -16.81
CA PHE A 35 64.73 20.88 -15.90
C PHE A 35 65.42 20.28 -14.67
N VAL A 36 66.52 19.54 -14.86
CA VAL A 36 67.31 18.95 -13.76
C VAL A 36 67.94 20.02 -12.88
N ILE A 37 68.39 21.14 -13.47
CA ILE A 37 68.92 22.28 -12.70
C ILE A 37 67.82 22.94 -11.87
N PHE A 38 66.62 23.15 -12.42
CA PHE A 38 65.51 23.75 -11.69
C PHE A 38 64.94 22.83 -10.60
N ASP A 39 64.84 21.53 -10.85
CA ASP A 39 64.43 20.53 -9.85
C ASP A 39 65.49 20.38 -8.73
N SER A 40 66.78 20.37 -9.08
CA SER A 40 67.85 20.37 -8.08
C SER A 40 67.87 21.66 -7.24
N ASN A 41 67.61 22.81 -7.85
CA ASN A 41 67.53 24.10 -7.14
C ASN A 41 66.28 24.21 -6.27
N SER A 42 65.11 23.76 -6.75
CA SER A 42 63.87 23.73 -5.97
C SER A 42 64.01 22.77 -4.79
N TYR A 43 64.61 21.60 -4.99
CA TYR A 43 64.99 20.64 -3.95
C TYR A 43 65.87 21.28 -2.88
N ASN A 44 66.99 21.92 -3.27
CA ASN A 44 67.92 22.55 -2.33
C ASN A 44 67.28 23.71 -1.55
N LEU A 45 66.44 24.52 -2.20
CA LEU A 45 65.72 25.62 -1.54
C LEU A 45 64.74 25.11 -0.47
N VAL A 46 64.02 24.02 -0.74
CA VAL A 46 63.11 23.41 0.24
C VAL A 46 63.91 22.75 1.38
N LEU A 47 65.01 22.05 1.07
CA LEU A 47 65.91 21.43 2.05
C LEU A 47 66.49 22.45 3.04
N HIS A 48 66.84 23.65 2.55
CA HIS A 48 67.40 24.74 3.36
C HIS A 48 66.34 25.65 4.02
N LYS A 49 65.10 25.17 4.22
CA LYS A 49 64.00 25.89 4.89
C LYS A 49 63.52 27.18 4.18
N HIS A 50 63.74 27.32 2.88
CA HIS A 50 63.25 28.44 2.06
C HIS A 50 61.98 28.12 1.26
N GLY A 51 61.25 27.06 1.60
CA GLY A 51 60.03 26.65 0.89
C GLY A 51 58.91 27.71 0.85
N ASP A 52 58.76 28.53 1.90
CA ASP A 52 57.78 29.64 1.92
C ASP A 52 58.05 30.69 0.82
N LEU A 53 59.32 31.03 0.60
CA LEU A 53 59.73 32.01 -0.40
C LEU A 53 59.56 31.46 -1.82
N LEU A 54 59.84 30.17 -2.03
CA LEU A 54 59.68 29.51 -3.32
C LEU A 54 58.19 29.37 -3.70
N TYR A 55 57.36 28.85 -2.79
CA TYR A 55 55.92 28.70 -3.03
C TYR A 55 55.24 30.04 -3.31
N GLY A 56 55.49 31.04 -2.46
CA GLY A 56 54.91 32.38 -2.62
C GLY A 56 55.39 33.07 -3.90
N GLY A 57 56.67 32.91 -4.25
CA GLY A 57 57.22 33.47 -5.48
C GLY A 57 56.62 32.86 -6.74
N VAL A 58 56.46 31.54 -6.81
CA VAL A 58 55.85 30.85 -7.96
C VAL A 58 54.39 31.24 -8.13
N VAL A 59 53.62 31.24 -7.03
CA VAL A 59 52.21 31.68 -7.05
C VAL A 59 52.08 33.14 -7.49
N GLY A 60 52.98 34.02 -7.03
CA GLY A 60 53.04 35.42 -7.45
C GLY A 60 53.27 35.58 -8.96
N VAL A 61 54.25 34.86 -9.52
CA VAL A 61 54.57 34.91 -10.96
C VAL A 61 53.41 34.39 -11.82
N ILE A 62 52.76 33.29 -11.40
CA ILE A 62 51.56 32.77 -12.08
C ILE A 62 50.45 33.81 -12.08
N THR A 63 50.24 34.49 -10.94
CA THR A 63 49.20 35.52 -10.80
C THR A 63 49.48 36.73 -11.70
N GLU A 64 50.69 37.26 -11.71
CA GLU A 64 51.07 38.39 -12.57
C GLU A 64 50.91 38.06 -14.07
N HIS A 65 51.30 36.84 -14.48
CA HIS A 65 51.11 36.40 -15.86
C HIS A 65 49.62 36.30 -16.23
N LEU A 66 48.82 35.64 -15.41
CA LEU A 66 47.39 35.47 -15.68
C LEU A 66 46.61 36.79 -15.63
N GLN A 67 47.05 37.79 -14.87
CA GLN A 67 46.49 39.14 -14.91
C GLN A 67 46.71 39.83 -16.26
N ALA A 68 47.89 39.67 -16.86
CA ALA A 68 48.16 40.18 -18.20
C ALA A 68 47.34 39.45 -19.27
N VAL A 69 47.21 38.12 -19.15
CA VAL A 69 46.37 37.30 -20.05
C VAL A 69 44.89 37.68 -19.92
N ALA A 70 44.39 37.93 -18.70
CA ALA A 70 43.01 38.35 -18.48
C ALA A 70 42.66 39.64 -19.23
N GLN A 71 43.57 40.62 -19.27
CA GLN A 71 43.36 41.85 -20.05
C GLN A 71 43.29 41.59 -21.56
N GLN A 72 44.08 40.64 -22.06
CA GLN A 72 44.04 40.25 -23.47
C GLN A 72 42.72 39.56 -23.81
N VAL A 73 42.29 38.57 -23.01
CA VAL A 73 41.01 37.86 -23.19
C VAL A 73 39.82 38.81 -23.07
N ALA A 74 39.86 39.75 -22.12
CA ALA A 74 38.81 40.76 -21.96
C ALA A 74 38.63 41.65 -23.19
N ALA A 75 39.72 41.96 -23.92
CA ALA A 75 39.71 42.81 -25.10
C ALA A 75 39.26 42.10 -26.40
N VAL A 76 39.15 40.77 -26.41
CA VAL A 76 38.70 39.99 -27.58
C VAL A 76 37.22 40.23 -27.85
N ALA A 77 36.81 40.23 -29.13
CA ALA A 77 35.41 40.35 -29.53
C ALA A 77 34.57 39.11 -29.13
N ASP A 78 33.26 39.29 -28.92
CA ASP A 78 32.35 38.24 -28.42
C ASP A 78 32.35 36.95 -29.23
N ASP A 79 32.50 37.03 -30.55
CA ASP A 79 32.45 35.85 -31.43
C ASP A 79 33.72 34.99 -31.35
N LEU A 80 34.84 35.57 -30.95
CA LEU A 80 36.12 34.88 -30.80
C LEU A 80 36.43 34.55 -29.34
N LEU A 81 35.58 34.97 -28.40
CA LEU A 81 35.83 34.82 -26.96
C LEU A 81 36.00 33.36 -26.52
N LEU A 82 35.14 32.45 -27.01
CA LEU A 82 35.21 31.03 -26.65
C LEU A 82 36.51 30.38 -27.16
N VAL A 83 36.93 30.73 -28.38
CA VAL A 83 38.17 30.24 -29.00
C VAL A 83 39.38 30.76 -28.22
N ALA A 84 39.46 32.08 -28.03
CA ALA A 84 40.56 32.70 -27.30
C ALA A 84 40.69 32.18 -25.87
N LEU A 85 39.57 31.95 -25.17
CA LEU A 85 39.57 31.41 -23.82
C LEU A 85 40.01 29.93 -23.80
N ASN A 86 39.56 29.13 -24.77
CA ASN A 86 39.96 27.74 -24.89
C ASN A 86 41.47 27.60 -25.18
N ASP A 87 42.01 28.43 -26.06
CA ASP A 87 43.44 28.42 -26.39
C ASP A 87 44.30 28.75 -25.16
N GLN A 88 43.92 29.81 -24.42
CA GLN A 88 44.62 30.18 -23.17
C GLN A 88 44.50 29.10 -22.08
N TRP A 89 43.37 28.38 -22.02
CA TRP A 89 43.19 27.28 -21.08
C TRP A 89 44.07 26.08 -21.42
N VAL A 90 44.13 25.68 -22.68
CA VAL A 90 44.97 24.56 -23.14
C VAL A 90 46.45 24.88 -22.87
N ASP A 91 46.89 26.09 -23.19
CA ASP A 91 48.26 26.54 -22.90
C ASP A 91 48.55 26.52 -21.39
N HIS A 92 47.61 27.01 -20.57
CA HIS A 92 47.75 27.01 -19.11
C HIS A 92 47.85 25.59 -18.53
N GLN A 93 47.08 24.63 -19.03
CA GLN A 93 47.17 23.23 -18.58
C GLN A 93 48.53 22.60 -18.87
N VAL A 94 49.10 22.86 -20.06
CA VAL A 94 50.45 22.39 -20.42
C VAL A 94 51.49 22.99 -19.49
N VAL A 95 51.46 24.32 -19.29
CA VAL A 95 52.41 25.03 -18.44
C VAL A 95 52.31 24.56 -16.98
N MET A 96 51.10 24.43 -16.43
CA MET A 96 50.91 24.00 -15.04
C MET A 96 51.34 22.55 -14.81
N THR A 97 51.19 21.68 -15.81
CA THR A 97 51.71 20.31 -15.75
C THR A 97 53.24 20.31 -15.65
N MET A 98 53.93 21.13 -16.45
CA MET A 98 55.38 21.28 -16.36
C MET A 98 55.82 21.87 -15.01
N VAL A 99 55.10 22.87 -14.49
CA VAL A 99 55.39 23.48 -13.18
C VAL A 99 55.24 22.47 -12.04
N ARG A 100 54.18 21.65 -12.06
CA ARG A 100 53.96 20.57 -11.09
C ARG A 100 55.12 19.58 -11.11
N ASP A 101 55.57 19.18 -12.29
CA ASP A 101 56.63 18.17 -12.43
C ASP A 101 57.98 18.71 -11.92
N ILE A 102 58.28 20.00 -12.11
CA ILE A 102 59.49 20.67 -11.57
C ILE A 102 59.42 20.86 -10.05
N LEU A 103 58.23 21.05 -9.49
CA LEU A 103 58.01 21.36 -8.08
C LEU A 103 57.54 20.15 -7.26
N MET A 104 57.63 18.94 -7.83
CA MET A 104 57.12 17.71 -7.22
C MET A 104 57.67 17.46 -5.81
N TYR A 105 58.95 17.76 -5.57
CA TYR A 105 59.53 17.63 -4.24
C TYR A 105 58.93 18.63 -3.23
N MET A 106 58.68 19.87 -3.66
CA MET A 106 58.03 20.90 -2.83
C MET A 106 56.59 20.52 -2.50
N ASP A 107 55.82 20.04 -3.48
CA ASP A 107 54.43 19.60 -3.28
C ASP A 107 54.36 18.39 -2.33
N ARG A 108 55.29 17.43 -2.42
CA ARG A 108 55.30 16.24 -1.54
C ARG A 108 55.73 16.54 -0.11
N THR A 109 56.70 17.43 0.08
CA THR A 109 57.32 17.66 1.39
C THR A 109 56.78 18.92 2.06
N TYR A 110 57.03 20.07 1.46
CA TYR A 110 56.74 21.37 2.06
C TYR A 110 55.25 21.71 2.07
N VAL A 111 54.54 21.48 0.96
CA VAL A 111 53.09 21.75 0.86
C VAL A 111 52.30 20.85 1.81
N THR A 112 52.64 19.55 1.89
CA THR A 112 52.06 18.60 2.85
C THR A 112 52.35 18.99 4.30
N GLN A 113 53.59 19.37 4.63
CA GLN A 113 53.97 19.79 5.99
C GLN A 113 53.30 21.09 6.44
N LYS A 114 53.11 22.04 5.51
CA LYS A 114 52.51 23.35 5.77
C LYS A 114 51.00 23.40 5.51
N ARG A 115 50.38 22.29 5.11
CA ARG A 115 48.96 22.20 4.71
C ARG A 115 48.55 23.29 3.71
N LYS A 116 49.43 23.57 2.74
CA LYS A 116 49.12 24.48 1.62
C LYS A 116 48.47 23.70 0.46
N LEU A 117 47.91 24.41 -0.50
CA LEU A 117 47.41 23.79 -1.74
C LEU A 117 48.59 23.38 -2.63
N PRO A 118 48.49 22.27 -3.40
CA PRO A 118 49.44 21.99 -4.46
C PRO A 118 49.53 23.17 -5.44
N VAL A 119 50.71 23.38 -6.02
CA VAL A 119 50.92 24.50 -6.95
C VAL A 119 50.03 24.36 -8.20
N TYR A 120 49.79 23.12 -8.65
CA TYR A 120 48.89 22.84 -9.75
C TYR A 120 47.46 23.34 -9.48
N ASP A 121 46.88 22.96 -8.34
CA ASP A 121 45.53 23.35 -7.93
C ASP A 121 45.44 24.87 -7.69
N SER A 122 46.51 25.46 -7.13
CA SER A 122 46.62 26.91 -6.99
C SER A 122 46.58 27.62 -8.35
N GLY A 123 47.25 27.08 -9.37
CA GLY A 123 47.18 27.61 -10.73
C GLY A 123 45.79 27.51 -11.37
N LEU A 124 45.01 26.47 -11.04
CA LEU A 124 43.61 26.37 -11.48
C LEU A 124 42.72 27.42 -10.79
N TYR A 125 42.89 27.63 -9.48
CA TYR A 125 42.15 28.67 -8.75
C TYR A 125 42.49 30.07 -9.25
N ILE A 126 43.75 30.36 -9.54
CA ILE A 126 44.15 31.66 -10.08
C ILE A 126 43.55 31.86 -11.48
N PHE A 127 43.54 30.84 -12.35
CA PHE A 127 42.89 30.94 -13.66
C PHE A 127 41.39 31.20 -13.54
N ARG A 128 40.71 30.49 -12.63
CA ARG A 128 39.29 30.71 -12.31
C ARG A 128 39.04 32.16 -11.89
N ASP A 129 39.78 32.65 -10.90
CA ASP A 129 39.49 33.92 -10.25
C ASP A 129 39.95 35.13 -11.06
N VAL A 130 41.05 35.00 -11.82
CA VAL A 130 41.64 36.11 -12.59
C VAL A 130 41.09 36.20 -14.01
N ILE A 131 40.81 35.07 -14.67
CA ILE A 131 40.36 35.06 -16.08
C ILE A 131 38.86 34.78 -16.18
N VAL A 132 38.39 33.61 -15.72
CA VAL A 132 36.99 33.20 -15.93
C VAL A 132 36.02 34.09 -15.15
N ARG A 133 36.40 34.50 -13.95
CA ARG A 133 35.62 35.40 -13.08
C ARG A 133 35.98 36.88 -13.23
N HIS A 134 36.79 37.23 -14.24
CA HIS A 134 37.03 38.63 -14.59
C HIS A 134 35.71 39.33 -14.95
N ASP A 135 35.50 40.55 -14.45
CA ASP A 135 34.24 41.29 -14.58
C ASP A 135 33.79 41.44 -16.05
N SER A 136 34.74 41.63 -16.96
CA SER A 136 34.48 41.78 -18.41
C SER A 136 34.47 40.47 -19.21
N VAL A 137 34.62 39.30 -18.58
CA VAL A 137 34.68 37.98 -19.26
C VAL A 137 33.53 37.09 -18.81
N ARG A 138 33.27 36.99 -17.50
CA ARG A 138 32.33 36.03 -16.90
C ARG A 138 30.94 36.04 -17.56
N ASP A 139 30.31 37.22 -17.60
CA ASP A 139 28.93 37.32 -18.07
C ASP A 139 28.81 37.14 -19.58
N ARG A 140 29.84 37.55 -20.34
CA ARG A 140 29.94 37.34 -21.80
C ARG A 140 30.15 35.87 -22.13
N LEU A 141 31.05 35.18 -21.42
CA LEU A 141 31.28 33.75 -21.56
C LEU A 141 29.96 32.96 -21.38
N ARG A 142 29.26 33.23 -20.28
CA ARG A 142 27.94 32.62 -20.00
C ARG A 142 26.94 32.91 -21.12
N ALA A 143 26.78 34.17 -21.52
CA ALA A 143 25.83 34.55 -22.56
C ALA A 143 26.13 33.87 -23.91
N ARG A 144 27.41 33.71 -24.27
CA ARG A 144 27.82 33.01 -25.50
C ARG A 144 27.51 31.52 -25.45
N LEU A 145 27.79 30.85 -24.33
CA LEU A 145 27.48 29.42 -24.16
C LEU A 145 25.97 29.17 -24.27
N LEU A 146 25.14 29.99 -23.59
CA LEU A 146 23.68 29.89 -23.67
C LEU A 146 23.16 30.13 -25.09
N ARG A 147 23.66 31.16 -25.77
CA ARG A 147 23.26 31.49 -27.15
C ARG A 147 23.62 30.39 -28.15
N CYS A 148 24.76 29.71 -27.98
CA CYS A 148 25.10 28.55 -28.83
C CYS A 148 24.05 27.44 -28.68
N ILE A 149 23.63 27.13 -27.46
CA ILE A 149 22.64 26.07 -27.22
C ILE A 149 21.25 26.48 -27.75
N GLU A 150 20.86 27.74 -27.58
CA GLU A 150 19.61 28.28 -28.13
C GLU A 150 19.58 28.19 -29.67
N ARG A 151 20.65 28.61 -30.36
CA ARG A 151 20.77 28.49 -31.82
C ARG A 151 20.66 27.05 -32.29
N GLU A 152 21.28 26.12 -31.57
CA GLU A 152 21.16 24.69 -31.89
C GLU A 152 19.73 24.17 -31.66
N ARG A 153 18.98 24.67 -30.67
CA ARG A 153 17.55 24.33 -30.51
C ARG A 153 16.68 24.82 -31.66
N HIS A 154 17.10 25.90 -32.33
CA HIS A 154 16.50 26.39 -33.57
C HIS A 154 16.99 25.66 -34.83
N GLY A 155 17.88 24.67 -34.69
CA GLY A 155 18.39 23.86 -35.80
C GLY A 155 19.62 24.45 -36.50
N GLU A 156 20.26 25.48 -35.94
CA GLU A 156 21.51 26.02 -36.46
C GLU A 156 22.71 25.13 -36.09
N LEU A 157 23.73 25.12 -36.96
CA LEU A 157 24.98 24.39 -36.70
C LEU A 157 25.88 25.18 -35.75
N ILE A 158 26.39 24.50 -34.71
CA ILE A 158 27.35 25.04 -33.75
C ILE A 158 28.60 24.16 -33.67
N ASP A 159 29.72 24.76 -33.24
CA ASP A 159 30.93 24.02 -32.90
C ASP A 159 30.77 23.33 -31.54
N ARG A 160 30.33 22.07 -31.58
CA ARG A 160 30.08 21.24 -30.39
C ARG A 160 31.35 20.94 -29.62
N ASP A 161 32.49 20.81 -30.30
CA ASP A 161 33.77 20.46 -29.66
C ASP A 161 34.31 21.65 -28.86
N LEU A 162 34.19 22.86 -29.41
CA LEU A 162 34.54 24.08 -28.68
C LEU A 162 33.68 24.27 -27.43
N VAL A 163 32.35 24.12 -27.54
CA VAL A 163 31.43 24.22 -26.39
C VAL A 163 31.77 23.16 -25.34
N LYS A 164 32.04 21.92 -25.76
CA LYS A 164 32.46 20.83 -24.87
C LYS A 164 33.76 21.14 -24.14
N SER A 165 34.76 21.65 -24.85
CA SER A 165 36.05 21.98 -24.26
C SER A 165 35.93 23.07 -23.19
N VAL A 166 35.18 24.13 -23.49
CA VAL A 166 34.96 25.25 -22.56
C VAL A 166 34.12 24.82 -21.35
N LEU A 167 33.08 24.01 -21.54
CA LEU A 167 32.29 23.48 -20.41
C LEU A 167 33.10 22.52 -19.55
N ARG A 168 33.99 21.71 -20.15
CA ARG A 168 34.93 20.86 -19.43
C ARG A 168 35.94 21.69 -18.62
N MET A 169 36.44 22.78 -19.17
CA MET A 169 37.24 23.75 -18.40
C MET A 169 36.50 24.22 -17.15
N LEU A 170 35.22 24.60 -17.25
CA LEU A 170 34.43 25.02 -16.07
C LEU A 170 34.28 23.91 -15.02
N VAL A 171 34.27 22.64 -15.45
CA VAL A 171 34.27 21.49 -14.54
C VAL A 171 35.64 21.34 -13.87
N ASP A 172 36.72 21.36 -14.66
CA ASP A 172 38.10 21.17 -14.18
C ASP A 172 38.53 22.30 -13.20
N LEU A 173 38.05 23.53 -13.40
CA LEU A 173 38.28 24.67 -12.50
C LEU A 173 37.60 24.53 -11.13
N GLY A 174 36.69 23.56 -10.98
CA GLY A 174 36.06 23.23 -9.72
C GLY A 174 36.91 22.34 -8.80
N VAL A 175 38.09 21.88 -9.26
CA VAL A 175 39.16 21.07 -8.61
C VAL A 175 38.67 19.84 -7.80
N HIS A 176 37.84 20.06 -6.78
CA HIS A 176 37.26 19.04 -5.91
C HIS A 176 35.73 18.91 -6.04
N SER A 177 35.09 19.67 -6.95
CA SER A 177 33.64 19.68 -7.17
C SER A 177 33.28 20.20 -8.56
N ASN A 178 32.01 20.08 -8.97
CA ASN A 178 31.50 20.73 -10.19
C ASN A 178 31.04 22.18 -9.95
N ALA A 179 31.35 22.78 -8.80
CA ALA A 179 30.73 24.02 -8.33
C ALA A 179 30.88 25.21 -9.29
N VAL A 180 31.97 25.29 -10.05
CA VAL A 180 32.18 26.37 -11.04
C VAL A 180 31.24 26.18 -12.25
N TYR A 181 31.16 24.98 -12.80
CA TYR A 181 30.17 24.65 -13.83
C TYR A 181 28.73 24.86 -13.33
N GLU A 182 28.40 24.40 -12.12
CA GLU A 182 27.04 24.47 -11.58
C GLU A 182 26.57 25.91 -11.33
N ASN A 183 27.42 26.73 -10.70
CA ASN A 183 27.07 28.09 -10.31
C ASN A 183 27.21 29.10 -11.46
N ASP A 184 28.27 28.98 -12.27
CA ASP A 184 28.61 30.01 -13.25
C ASP A 184 27.90 29.74 -14.60
N PHE A 185 27.43 28.50 -14.85
CA PHE A 185 26.72 28.11 -16.08
C PHE A 185 25.42 27.34 -15.85
N GLU A 186 25.45 26.17 -15.20
CA GLU A 186 24.33 25.20 -15.19
C GLU A 186 23.03 25.81 -14.65
N LYS A 187 23.09 26.58 -13.56
CA LYS A 187 21.93 27.27 -12.99
C LYS A 187 21.22 28.15 -14.03
N PHE A 188 21.99 29.00 -14.73
CA PHE A 188 21.46 29.90 -15.75
C PHE A 188 20.99 29.15 -17.01
N PHE A 189 21.66 28.06 -17.35
CA PHE A 189 21.25 27.18 -18.44
C PHE A 189 19.89 26.52 -18.16
N LEU A 190 19.68 26.01 -16.95
CA LEU A 190 18.42 25.41 -16.54
C LEU A 190 17.30 26.45 -16.51
N ASP A 191 17.54 27.64 -15.97
CA ASP A 191 16.56 28.74 -15.93
C ASP A 191 16.15 29.17 -17.36
N THR A 192 17.12 29.40 -18.26
CA THR A 192 16.85 29.77 -19.66
C THR A 192 16.12 28.64 -20.41
N THR A 193 16.43 27.39 -20.09
CA THR A 193 15.77 26.22 -20.70
C THR A 193 14.32 26.09 -20.25
N LEU A 194 14.03 26.39 -18.98
CA LEU A 194 12.68 26.39 -18.46
C LEU A 194 11.82 27.42 -19.21
N ASP A 195 12.32 28.65 -19.36
CA ASP A 195 11.59 29.70 -20.07
C ASP A 195 11.41 29.39 -21.56
N PHE A 196 12.44 28.82 -22.21
CA PHE A 196 12.35 28.37 -23.60
C PHE A 196 11.23 27.35 -23.80
N TYR A 197 11.20 26.27 -23.01
CA TYR A 197 10.18 25.23 -23.17
C TYR A 197 8.79 25.66 -22.70
N ARG A 198 8.69 26.61 -21.76
CA ARG A 198 7.42 27.23 -21.42
C ARG A 198 6.83 28.00 -22.60
N ALA A 199 7.64 28.82 -23.28
CA ALA A 199 7.22 29.57 -24.45
C ALA A 199 6.90 28.65 -25.64
N GLU A 200 7.74 27.65 -25.90
CA GLU A 200 7.54 26.69 -26.98
C GLU A 200 6.27 25.85 -26.79
N ALA A 201 6.00 25.37 -25.56
CA ALA A 201 4.78 24.63 -25.24
C ALA A 201 3.52 25.42 -25.59
N GLN A 202 3.45 26.69 -25.16
CA GLN A 202 2.29 27.54 -25.43
C GLN A 202 2.11 27.80 -26.93
N ALA A 203 3.19 28.16 -27.62
CA ALA A 203 3.14 28.42 -29.06
C ALA A 203 2.70 27.18 -29.86
N MET A 204 3.10 25.98 -29.42
CA MET A 204 2.67 24.73 -30.05
C MET A 204 1.20 24.41 -29.77
N LEU A 205 0.70 24.65 -28.56
CA LEU A 205 -0.71 24.39 -28.23
C LEU A 205 -1.69 25.24 -29.05
N ASP A 206 -1.28 26.45 -29.44
CA ASP A 206 -2.12 27.37 -30.20
C ASP A 206 -2.26 26.96 -31.69
N VAL A 207 -1.29 26.20 -32.23
CA VAL A 207 -1.16 25.94 -33.68
C VAL A 207 -1.22 24.45 -34.06
N ALA A 208 -0.67 23.57 -33.23
CA ALA A 208 -0.51 22.15 -33.55
C ALA A 208 -1.71 21.31 -33.08
N THR A 209 -1.97 20.22 -33.79
CA THR A 209 -2.89 19.18 -33.30
C THR A 209 -2.23 18.35 -32.19
N CYS A 210 -3.02 17.70 -31.33
CA CYS A 210 -2.48 16.86 -30.24
C CYS A 210 -1.44 15.80 -30.73
N PRO A 211 -1.67 15.03 -31.82
CA PRO A 211 -0.65 14.10 -32.32
C PRO A 211 0.66 14.76 -32.76
N GLU A 212 0.59 15.93 -33.41
CA GLU A 212 1.77 16.70 -33.85
C GLU A 212 2.55 17.26 -32.65
N TYR A 213 1.84 17.78 -31.64
CA TYR A 213 2.44 18.21 -30.38
C TYR A 213 3.20 17.07 -29.71
N LEU A 214 2.57 15.89 -29.59
CA LEU A 214 3.19 14.72 -28.94
C LEU A 214 4.45 14.27 -29.68
N GLU A 215 4.43 14.29 -31.02
CA GLU A 215 5.61 13.95 -31.83
C GLU A 215 6.75 14.94 -31.60
N LYS A 216 6.43 16.23 -31.53
CA LYS A 216 7.42 17.27 -31.30
C LYS A 216 8.00 17.19 -29.88
N ALA A 217 7.17 16.90 -28.87
CA ALA A 217 7.62 16.72 -27.49
C ALA A 217 8.57 15.51 -27.35
N GLU A 218 8.26 14.40 -28.02
CA GLU A 218 9.14 13.22 -28.11
C GLU A 218 10.47 13.57 -28.78
N GLN A 219 10.43 14.32 -29.89
CA GLN A 219 11.63 14.81 -30.58
C GLN A 219 12.51 15.67 -29.64
N ARG A 220 11.92 16.65 -28.93
CA ARG A 220 12.66 17.55 -28.03
C ARG A 220 13.35 16.81 -26.88
N LEU A 221 12.69 15.80 -26.30
CA LEU A 221 13.29 14.95 -25.27
C LEU A 221 14.53 14.21 -25.78
N ASN A 222 14.48 13.69 -27.01
CA ASN A 222 15.62 12.99 -27.63
C ASN A 222 16.77 13.95 -27.95
N GLU A 223 16.45 15.16 -28.46
CA GLU A 223 17.45 16.18 -28.75
C GLU A 223 18.19 16.64 -27.49
N GLU A 224 17.49 16.95 -26.39
CA GLU A 224 18.14 17.35 -25.13
C GLU A 224 18.97 16.22 -24.52
N GLY A 225 18.50 14.96 -24.61
CA GLY A 225 19.30 13.80 -24.21
C GLY A 225 20.61 13.68 -25.01
N ALA A 226 20.55 13.91 -26.33
CA ALA A 226 21.74 13.91 -27.18
C ALA A 226 22.71 15.07 -26.84
N ARG A 227 22.19 16.26 -26.50
CA ARG A 227 23.03 17.40 -26.05
C ARG A 227 23.82 17.07 -24.80
N VAL A 228 23.19 16.41 -23.83
CA VAL A 228 23.87 15.96 -22.61
C VAL A 228 25.01 15.00 -22.94
N MET A 229 24.75 14.00 -23.77
CA MET A 229 25.75 13.01 -24.18
C MET A 229 26.92 13.63 -24.96
N HIS A 230 26.69 14.72 -25.69
CA HIS A 230 27.73 15.34 -26.51
C HIS A 230 28.64 16.30 -25.74
N TYR A 231 28.08 17.28 -25.01
CA TYR A 231 28.89 18.38 -24.46
C TYR A 231 28.48 18.90 -23.07
N LEU A 232 27.35 18.52 -22.47
CA LEU A 232 27.02 18.92 -21.08
C LEU A 232 27.61 17.93 -20.05
N ASN A 233 27.64 18.34 -18.78
CA ASN A 233 28.01 17.44 -17.69
C ASN A 233 26.89 16.40 -17.45
N PRO A 234 27.20 15.11 -17.21
CA PRO A 234 26.21 14.10 -16.83
C PRO A 234 25.35 14.48 -15.61
N SER A 235 25.87 15.31 -14.68
CA SER A 235 25.09 15.81 -13.54
C SER A 235 23.87 16.64 -13.95
N THR A 236 23.86 17.21 -15.16
CA THR A 236 22.78 18.04 -15.70
C THR A 236 21.62 17.21 -16.24
N GLU A 237 21.83 15.93 -16.59
CA GLU A 237 20.85 15.10 -17.32
C GLU A 237 19.49 15.05 -16.63
N HIS A 238 19.48 14.68 -15.34
CA HIS A 238 18.26 14.53 -14.57
C HIS A 238 17.52 15.87 -14.39
N LYS A 239 18.26 16.95 -14.10
CA LYS A 239 17.71 18.30 -13.89
C LYS A 239 17.04 18.81 -15.17
N LEU A 240 17.75 18.70 -16.30
CA LEU A 240 17.27 19.10 -17.62
C LEU A 240 16.05 18.29 -18.05
N LYS A 241 16.13 16.95 -17.97
CA LYS A 241 15.02 16.06 -18.33
C LYS A 241 13.75 16.38 -17.54
N THR A 242 13.89 16.64 -16.23
CA THR A 242 12.77 17.02 -15.36
C THR A 242 12.10 18.32 -15.83
N ILE A 243 12.88 19.31 -16.28
CA ILE A 243 12.33 20.58 -16.80
C ILE A 243 11.53 20.32 -18.09
N VAL A 244 12.10 19.58 -19.06
CA VAL A 244 11.43 19.29 -20.33
C VAL A 244 10.14 18.49 -20.09
N GLU A 245 10.19 17.45 -19.27
CA GLU A 245 9.02 16.63 -18.92
C GLU A 245 7.95 17.46 -18.17
N THR A 246 8.37 18.39 -17.32
CA THR A 246 7.42 19.28 -16.61
C THR A 246 6.74 20.27 -17.56
N GLN A 247 7.51 20.97 -18.40
CA GLN A 247 6.96 22.03 -19.26
C GLN A 247 6.18 21.48 -20.45
N LEU A 248 6.68 20.41 -21.11
CA LEU A 248 6.04 19.87 -22.32
C LEU A 248 4.96 18.82 -22.02
N ILE A 249 5.03 18.10 -20.89
CA ILE A 249 4.09 17.02 -20.57
C ILE A 249 3.22 17.39 -19.37
N LYS A 250 3.80 17.57 -18.18
CA LYS A 250 3.04 17.73 -16.93
C LYS A 250 2.07 18.90 -16.96
N ASN A 251 2.56 20.08 -17.33
CA ASN A 251 1.77 21.32 -17.31
C ASN A 251 0.69 21.34 -18.40
N GLN A 252 0.91 20.63 -19.51
CA GLN A 252 0.00 20.64 -20.67
C GLN A 252 -0.89 19.40 -20.75
N ALA A 253 -0.75 18.43 -19.83
CA ALA A 253 -1.42 17.14 -19.88
C ALA A 253 -2.95 17.28 -20.06
N LYS A 254 -3.58 18.10 -19.22
CA LYS A 254 -5.03 18.35 -19.27
C LYS A 254 -5.46 19.01 -20.58
N ALA A 255 -4.75 20.05 -21.01
CA ALA A 255 -5.04 20.76 -22.26
C ALA A 255 -4.95 19.82 -23.48
N LEU A 256 -3.98 18.91 -23.51
CA LEU A 256 -3.82 17.92 -24.59
C LEU A 256 -4.92 16.86 -24.60
N VAL A 257 -5.38 16.43 -23.42
CA VAL A 257 -6.49 15.46 -23.28
C VAL A 257 -7.81 16.07 -23.71
N GLU A 258 -8.07 17.31 -23.28
CA GLU A 258 -9.32 18.06 -23.51
C GLU A 258 -9.34 18.82 -24.84
N MET A 259 -8.25 18.76 -25.62
CA MET A 259 -8.11 19.51 -26.87
C MET A 259 -9.26 19.22 -27.84
N GLU A 260 -9.92 20.27 -28.31
CA GLU A 260 -11.08 20.13 -29.18
C GLU A 260 -10.68 19.46 -30.51
N HIS A 261 -11.49 18.51 -30.95
CA HIS A 261 -11.32 17.75 -32.21
C HIS A 261 -10.05 16.92 -32.41
N SER A 262 -9.02 17.03 -31.54
CA SER A 262 -7.78 16.25 -31.67
C SER A 262 -7.31 15.58 -30.37
N GLY A 263 -7.90 15.92 -29.22
CA GLY A 263 -7.63 15.29 -27.91
C GLY A 263 -8.21 13.88 -27.77
N CYS A 264 -8.21 13.34 -26.55
CA CYS A 264 -8.51 11.92 -26.29
C CYS A 264 -9.86 11.46 -26.87
N VAL A 265 -10.91 12.28 -26.75
CA VAL A 265 -12.25 11.93 -27.27
C VAL A 265 -12.23 11.70 -28.79
N ALA A 266 -11.54 12.56 -29.54
CA ALA A 266 -11.41 12.40 -30.99
C ALA A 266 -10.52 11.19 -31.34
N LEU A 267 -9.43 10.99 -30.61
CA LEU A 267 -8.54 9.83 -30.82
C LEU A 267 -9.25 8.50 -30.58
N PHE A 268 -10.12 8.43 -29.55
CA PHE A 268 -10.95 7.24 -29.30
C PHE A 268 -12.00 7.06 -30.39
N ARG A 269 -12.71 8.12 -30.78
CA ARG A 269 -13.73 8.05 -31.84
C ARG A 269 -13.13 7.53 -33.14
N ASP A 270 -12.03 8.12 -33.59
CA ASP A 270 -11.42 7.90 -34.90
C ASP A 270 -10.42 6.74 -34.92
N GLY A 271 -10.16 6.09 -33.77
CA GLY A 271 -9.33 4.88 -33.70
C GLY A 271 -7.83 5.11 -33.92
N LYS A 272 -7.31 6.26 -33.49
CA LYS A 272 -5.90 6.67 -33.73
C LYS A 272 -4.94 6.02 -32.72
N THR A 273 -4.66 4.72 -32.89
CA THR A 273 -3.84 3.91 -31.96
C THR A 273 -2.41 4.42 -31.78
N GLN A 274 -1.73 4.84 -32.86
CA GLN A 274 -0.34 5.33 -32.77
C GLN A 274 -0.23 6.59 -31.92
N ALA A 275 -1.17 7.53 -32.09
CA ALA A 275 -1.21 8.76 -31.30
C ALA A 275 -1.51 8.47 -29.82
N LEU A 276 -2.46 7.58 -29.53
CA LEU A 276 -2.78 7.15 -28.16
C LEU A 276 -1.59 6.44 -27.48
N ARG A 277 -0.88 5.57 -28.21
CA ARG A 277 0.34 4.91 -27.71
C ARG A 277 1.44 5.92 -27.39
N ARG A 278 1.65 6.92 -28.26
CA ARG A 278 2.63 7.98 -28.01
C ARG A 278 2.23 8.83 -26.79
N MET A 279 0.95 9.19 -26.71
CA MET A 279 0.40 9.93 -25.58
C MET A 279 0.63 9.20 -24.25
N TYR A 280 0.29 7.91 -24.20
CA TYR A 280 0.53 7.07 -23.01
C TYR A 280 2.03 6.96 -22.69
N SER A 281 2.88 6.70 -23.70
CA SER A 281 4.34 6.59 -23.50
C SER A 281 4.96 7.87 -22.93
N LEU A 282 4.48 9.04 -23.34
CA LEU A 282 4.92 10.33 -22.80
C LEU A 282 4.38 10.57 -21.39
N PHE A 283 3.08 10.34 -21.16
CA PHE A 283 2.43 10.60 -19.88
C PHE A 283 2.94 9.64 -18.79
N ARG A 284 3.26 8.40 -19.12
CA ARG A 284 3.85 7.42 -18.18
C ARG A 284 5.19 7.91 -17.60
N ARG A 285 5.92 8.78 -18.30
CA ARG A 285 7.18 9.38 -17.79
C ARG A 285 6.92 10.29 -16.59
N VAL A 286 5.70 10.84 -16.48
CA VAL A 286 5.24 11.66 -15.36
C VAL A 286 3.95 11.06 -14.80
N PRO A 287 4.02 10.08 -13.88
CA PRO A 287 2.87 9.26 -13.45
C PRO A 287 1.64 10.06 -12.99
N SER A 288 1.82 11.28 -12.46
CA SER A 288 0.72 12.17 -12.07
C SER A 288 -0.21 12.57 -13.22
N THR A 289 0.20 12.38 -14.48
CA THR A 289 -0.58 12.74 -15.67
C THR A 289 -1.46 11.61 -16.20
N LEU A 290 -1.16 10.35 -15.83
CA LEU A 290 -1.96 9.18 -16.25
C LEU A 290 -3.45 9.25 -15.86
N PRO A 291 -3.84 9.81 -14.69
CA PRO A 291 -5.23 10.04 -14.33
C PRO A 291 -6.03 10.77 -15.41
N GLU A 292 -5.46 11.81 -16.03
CA GLU A 292 -6.14 12.62 -17.06
C GLU A 292 -6.65 11.78 -18.24
N ILE A 293 -5.80 10.87 -18.76
CA ILE A 293 -6.19 9.97 -19.85
C ILE A 293 -7.17 8.89 -19.33
N SER A 294 -6.89 8.33 -18.16
CA SER A 294 -7.70 7.24 -17.59
C SER A 294 -9.13 7.68 -17.24
N ASP A 295 -9.30 8.94 -16.80
CA ASP A 295 -10.59 9.55 -16.52
C ASP A 295 -11.34 9.86 -17.82
N SER A 296 -10.62 10.30 -18.86
CA SER A 296 -11.18 10.48 -20.21
C SER A 296 -11.71 9.16 -20.80
N VAL A 297 -10.98 8.03 -20.60
CA VAL A 297 -11.45 6.68 -21.00
C VAL A 297 -12.74 6.30 -20.29
N LEU A 298 -12.78 6.48 -18.96
CA LEU A 298 -13.96 6.18 -18.15
C LEU A 298 -15.16 7.01 -18.64
N GLN A 299 -14.99 8.32 -18.79
CA GLN A 299 -16.06 9.24 -19.15
C GLN A 299 -16.57 8.98 -20.57
N TYR A 300 -15.68 8.65 -21.52
CA TYR A 300 -16.07 8.30 -22.88
C TYR A 300 -16.90 7.01 -22.93
N ILE A 301 -16.45 5.95 -22.24
CA ILE A 301 -17.19 4.68 -22.18
C ILE A 301 -18.56 4.89 -21.54
N LYS A 302 -18.62 5.64 -20.42
CA LYS A 302 -19.87 5.95 -19.73
C LYS A 302 -20.85 6.69 -20.63
N THR A 303 -20.42 7.77 -21.27
CA THR A 303 -21.28 8.63 -22.11
C THR A 303 -21.86 7.86 -23.31
N ASN A 304 -21.02 7.13 -24.03
CA ASN A 304 -21.46 6.35 -25.18
C ASN A 304 -22.32 5.14 -24.76
N GLY A 305 -22.01 4.51 -23.63
CA GLY A 305 -22.81 3.43 -23.07
C GLY A 305 -24.21 3.91 -22.68
N GLU A 306 -24.33 5.06 -22.01
CA GLU A 306 -25.60 5.69 -21.67
C GLU A 306 -26.42 6.04 -22.92
N GLU A 307 -25.78 6.51 -23.99
CA GLU A 307 -26.45 6.77 -25.27
C GLU A 307 -27.05 5.49 -25.87
N ILE A 308 -26.30 4.38 -25.84
CA ILE A 308 -26.80 3.06 -26.27
C ILE A 308 -28.01 2.63 -25.42
N VAL A 309 -27.95 2.77 -24.10
CA VAL A 309 -29.06 2.41 -23.20
C VAL A 309 -30.29 3.29 -23.45
N LYS A 310 -30.12 4.61 -23.65
CA LYS A 310 -31.23 5.55 -23.93
C LYS A 310 -32.02 5.21 -25.19
N THR A 311 -31.41 4.55 -26.18
CA THR A 311 -32.15 4.10 -27.39
C THR A 311 -33.32 3.17 -27.07
N GLN A 312 -33.26 2.45 -25.94
CA GLN A 312 -34.30 1.52 -25.48
C GLN A 312 -35.48 2.21 -24.78
N SER A 313 -35.32 3.46 -24.32
CA SER A 313 -36.39 4.20 -23.65
C SER A 313 -37.44 4.73 -24.64
N ASN A 314 -37.08 4.87 -25.92
CA ASN A 314 -37.95 5.38 -26.97
C ASN A 314 -38.47 4.22 -27.85
N PRO A 315 -39.79 3.97 -27.90
CA PRO A 315 -40.37 2.83 -28.64
C PRO A 315 -40.07 2.82 -30.15
N GLU A 316 -39.82 3.98 -30.76
CA GLU A 316 -39.52 4.12 -32.19
C GLU A 316 -38.05 3.81 -32.52
N THR A 317 -37.13 3.96 -31.56
CA THR A 317 -35.69 3.70 -31.72
C THR A 317 -35.21 2.45 -30.98
N ALA A 318 -36.13 1.75 -30.31
CA ALA A 318 -35.81 0.56 -29.53
C ALA A 318 -35.23 -0.54 -30.43
N LEU A 319 -34.01 -0.94 -30.14
CA LEU A 319 -33.31 -2.00 -30.85
C LEU A 319 -33.75 -3.37 -30.34
N ASP A 320 -33.68 -4.38 -31.21
CA ASP A 320 -33.85 -5.77 -30.81
C ASP A 320 -32.72 -6.25 -29.89
N ALA A 321 -32.93 -7.31 -29.11
CA ALA A 321 -31.98 -7.81 -28.12
C ALA A 321 -30.60 -8.11 -28.74
N SER A 322 -30.60 -8.74 -29.91
CA SER A 322 -29.40 -8.97 -30.72
C SER A 322 -28.67 -7.69 -31.12
N GLN A 323 -29.36 -6.68 -31.64
CA GLN A 323 -28.72 -5.43 -32.08
C GLN A 323 -28.18 -4.61 -30.91
N PHE A 324 -28.88 -4.64 -29.77
CA PHE A 324 -28.47 -3.95 -28.56
C PHE A 324 -27.18 -4.52 -27.98
N VAL A 325 -27.11 -5.85 -27.79
CA VAL A 325 -25.94 -6.49 -27.18
C VAL A 325 -24.71 -6.43 -28.10
N GLU A 326 -24.86 -6.55 -29.42
CA GLU A 326 -23.73 -6.39 -30.35
C GLU A 326 -23.11 -4.98 -30.29
N LYS A 327 -23.90 -3.92 -30.09
CA LYS A 327 -23.36 -2.56 -29.89
C LYS A 327 -22.52 -2.46 -28.60
N LEU A 328 -22.96 -3.10 -27.52
CA LEU A 328 -22.20 -3.14 -26.27
C LEU A 328 -20.91 -3.94 -26.40
N LEU A 329 -20.95 -5.07 -27.11
CA LEU A 329 -19.77 -5.88 -27.40
C LEU A 329 -18.76 -5.11 -28.26
N ALA A 330 -19.20 -4.43 -29.31
CA ALA A 330 -18.33 -3.62 -30.16
C ALA A 330 -17.62 -2.50 -29.37
N LEU A 331 -18.34 -1.83 -28.45
CA LEU A 331 -17.74 -0.82 -27.58
C LEU A 331 -16.67 -1.44 -26.66
N ARG A 332 -16.94 -2.62 -26.10
CA ARG A 332 -15.99 -3.34 -25.23
C ARG A 332 -14.75 -3.77 -26.00
N GLU A 333 -14.91 -4.39 -27.16
CA GLU A 333 -13.80 -4.86 -27.99
C GLU A 333 -12.88 -3.70 -28.39
N LYS A 334 -13.45 -2.55 -28.75
CA LYS A 334 -12.68 -1.33 -29.06
C LYS A 334 -11.75 -0.91 -27.92
N PHE A 335 -12.25 -0.85 -26.69
CA PHE A 335 -11.45 -0.41 -25.54
C PHE A 335 -10.53 -1.49 -24.97
N VAL A 336 -10.87 -2.77 -25.10
CA VAL A 336 -9.94 -3.88 -24.83
C VAL A 336 -8.79 -3.88 -25.84
N GLY A 337 -9.06 -3.58 -27.11
CA GLY A 337 -8.03 -3.38 -28.12
C GLY A 337 -7.10 -2.21 -27.76
N PHE A 338 -7.64 -1.04 -27.40
CA PHE A 338 -6.81 0.08 -26.93
C PHE A 338 -5.98 -0.25 -25.69
N LEU A 339 -6.53 -1.02 -24.75
CA LEU A 339 -5.81 -1.43 -23.55
C LEU A 339 -4.54 -2.23 -23.87
N SER A 340 -4.66 -3.20 -24.76
CA SER A 340 -3.52 -4.02 -25.17
C SER A 340 -2.58 -3.26 -26.11
N ASP A 341 -3.11 -2.60 -27.15
CA ASP A 341 -2.31 -2.01 -28.22
C ASP A 341 -1.71 -0.65 -27.85
N CYS A 342 -2.37 0.15 -27.00
CA CYS A 342 -1.98 1.53 -26.72
C CYS A 342 -1.51 1.74 -25.28
N PHE A 343 -2.12 1.04 -24.31
CA PHE A 343 -1.88 1.24 -22.89
C PHE A 343 -1.07 0.11 -22.22
N PHE A 344 -0.60 -0.87 -22.99
CA PHE A 344 0.27 -1.96 -22.51
C PHE A 344 -0.28 -2.72 -21.28
N ASP A 345 -1.60 -2.96 -21.26
CA ASP A 345 -2.31 -3.66 -20.17
C ASP A 345 -2.13 -3.02 -18.78
N ASP A 346 -2.03 -1.68 -18.74
CA ASP A 346 -1.88 -0.91 -17.51
C ASP A 346 -3.06 -1.12 -16.53
N PRO A 347 -2.80 -1.49 -15.25
CA PRO A 347 -3.84 -1.76 -14.25
C PRO A 347 -4.80 -0.59 -14.00
N GLN A 348 -4.33 0.66 -14.12
CA GLN A 348 -5.17 1.84 -13.95
C GLN A 348 -6.23 1.93 -15.05
N PHE A 349 -5.85 1.62 -16.30
CA PHE A 349 -6.77 1.63 -17.44
C PHE A 349 -7.72 0.43 -17.42
N HIS A 350 -7.26 -0.74 -16.96
CA HIS A 350 -8.16 -1.87 -16.63
C HIS A 350 -9.27 -1.44 -15.67
N LYS A 351 -8.92 -0.70 -14.61
CA LYS A 351 -9.87 -0.19 -13.63
C LYS A 351 -10.82 0.84 -14.24
N SER A 352 -10.32 1.82 -14.99
CA SER A 352 -11.16 2.86 -15.62
C SER A 352 -12.13 2.29 -16.64
N ILE A 353 -11.71 1.32 -17.46
CA ILE A 353 -12.60 0.61 -18.41
C ILE A 353 -13.69 -0.13 -17.64
N LYS A 354 -13.32 -0.91 -16.62
CA LYS A 354 -14.28 -1.62 -15.77
C LYS A 354 -15.30 -0.67 -15.14
N GLN A 355 -14.84 0.41 -14.53
CA GLN A 355 -15.69 1.42 -13.91
C GLN A 355 -16.61 2.13 -14.92
N GLY A 356 -16.11 2.40 -16.12
CA GLY A 356 -16.90 2.97 -17.22
C GLY A 356 -18.07 2.08 -17.60
N PHE A 357 -17.84 0.77 -17.81
CA PHE A 357 -18.90 -0.20 -18.09
C PHE A 357 -19.87 -0.38 -16.92
N GLU A 358 -19.36 -0.50 -15.70
CA GLU A 358 -20.18 -0.62 -14.49
C GLU A 358 -21.09 0.60 -14.28
N ALA A 359 -20.65 1.81 -14.65
CA ALA A 359 -21.40 3.04 -14.44
C ALA A 359 -22.72 3.09 -15.22
N PHE A 360 -22.72 2.72 -16.50
CA PHE A 360 -23.92 2.80 -17.34
C PHE A 360 -24.73 1.49 -17.36
N MET A 361 -24.07 0.33 -17.25
CA MET A 361 -24.77 -0.96 -17.32
C MET A 361 -25.68 -1.21 -16.11
N ASN A 362 -25.40 -0.55 -14.99
CA ASN A 362 -26.13 -0.70 -13.73
C ASN A 362 -27.09 0.47 -13.46
N THR A 363 -27.30 1.39 -14.42
CA THR A 363 -28.24 2.50 -14.25
C THR A 363 -29.69 2.01 -14.17
N ASN A 364 -30.04 0.95 -14.89
CA ASN A 364 -31.38 0.36 -14.89
C ASN A 364 -31.33 -1.16 -15.13
N THR A 365 -32.49 -1.81 -15.08
CA THR A 365 -32.60 -3.27 -15.27
C THR A 365 -32.57 -3.73 -16.73
N VAL A 366 -32.53 -2.79 -17.69
CA VAL A 366 -32.62 -3.05 -19.13
C VAL A 366 -31.45 -3.91 -19.60
N CYS A 367 -30.22 -3.55 -19.22
CA CYS A 367 -29.02 -4.29 -19.63
C CYS A 367 -29.09 -5.77 -19.21
N ALA A 368 -29.49 -6.05 -17.98
CA ALA A 368 -29.63 -7.41 -17.46
C ALA A 368 -30.69 -8.22 -18.24
N GLY A 369 -31.86 -7.64 -18.50
CA GLY A 369 -32.93 -8.28 -19.27
C GLY A 369 -32.52 -8.58 -20.72
N TYR A 370 -31.94 -7.60 -21.41
CA TYR A 370 -31.54 -7.74 -22.81
C TYR A 370 -30.39 -8.74 -23.00
N LEU A 371 -29.45 -8.83 -22.05
CA LEU A 371 -28.42 -9.88 -22.06
C LEU A 371 -29.04 -11.29 -21.92
N ALA A 372 -30.04 -11.46 -21.07
CA ALA A 372 -30.74 -12.74 -20.91
C ALA A 372 -31.54 -13.12 -22.17
N HIS A 373 -32.20 -12.14 -22.80
CA HIS A 373 -32.94 -12.32 -24.05
C HIS A 373 -32.01 -12.64 -25.24
N TYR A 374 -30.86 -11.98 -25.34
CA TYR A 374 -29.87 -12.30 -26.37
C TYR A 374 -29.37 -13.75 -26.25
N LEU A 375 -29.12 -14.23 -25.03
CA LEU A 375 -28.78 -15.65 -24.81
C LEU A 375 -29.93 -16.59 -25.17
N ASP A 376 -31.20 -16.23 -24.91
CA ASP A 376 -32.36 -17.01 -25.34
C ASP A 376 -32.45 -17.11 -26.88
N GLU A 377 -32.26 -16.00 -27.59
CA GLU A 377 -32.23 -15.96 -29.06
C GLU A 377 -31.09 -16.81 -29.62
N LEU A 378 -29.90 -16.69 -29.02
CA LEU A 378 -28.72 -17.46 -29.40
C LEU A 378 -28.98 -18.97 -29.25
N LEU A 379 -29.59 -19.39 -28.14
CA LEU A 379 -29.87 -20.80 -27.82
C LEU A 379 -31.07 -21.39 -28.57
N ARG A 380 -31.96 -20.56 -29.14
CA ARG A 380 -33.10 -21.00 -29.97
C ARG A 380 -32.74 -21.19 -31.46
N SER A 381 -31.64 -20.60 -31.90
CA SER A 381 -31.20 -20.65 -33.30
C SER A 381 -30.63 -22.02 -33.65
N LYS A 382 -31.32 -22.79 -34.50
CA LYS A 382 -30.93 -24.15 -34.91
C LYS A 382 -29.72 -24.26 -35.86
N ASN A 383 -29.20 -23.13 -36.34
CA ASN A 383 -28.26 -23.09 -37.47
C ASN A 383 -26.83 -22.62 -37.13
N ARG A 384 -26.41 -22.57 -35.85
CA ARG A 384 -25.04 -22.10 -35.48
C ARG A 384 -24.14 -23.26 -35.04
N PHE A 385 -22.85 -23.17 -35.39
CA PHE A 385 -21.82 -24.14 -34.99
C PHE A 385 -21.47 -24.01 -33.50
N GLU A 386 -21.13 -25.12 -32.84
CA GLU A 386 -20.87 -25.17 -31.39
C GLU A 386 -19.66 -24.32 -30.94
N GLU A 387 -18.60 -24.23 -31.75
CA GLU A 387 -17.40 -23.43 -31.44
C GLU A 387 -17.68 -21.92 -31.46
N GLU A 388 -18.48 -21.45 -32.42
CA GLU A 388 -18.89 -20.04 -32.50
C GLU A 388 -19.78 -19.66 -31.31
N MET A 389 -20.60 -20.61 -30.84
CA MET A 389 -21.46 -20.42 -29.67
C MET A 389 -20.65 -20.23 -28.38
N ASP A 390 -19.58 -21.02 -28.13
CA ASP A 390 -18.76 -20.85 -26.93
C ASP A 390 -18.09 -19.46 -26.88
N THR A 391 -17.64 -18.98 -28.04
CA THR A 391 -17.02 -17.65 -28.18
C THR A 391 -18.04 -16.55 -27.87
N ARG A 392 -19.23 -16.61 -28.46
CA ARG A 392 -20.32 -15.64 -28.22
C ARG A 392 -20.80 -15.67 -26.77
N VAL A 393 -20.96 -16.85 -26.17
CA VAL A 393 -21.34 -16.95 -24.75
C VAL A 393 -20.23 -16.34 -23.88
N THR A 394 -18.96 -16.59 -24.17
CA THR A 394 -17.84 -16.00 -23.41
C THR A 394 -17.82 -14.47 -23.48
N GLN A 395 -18.11 -13.89 -24.65
CA GLN A 395 -18.26 -12.44 -24.83
C GLN A 395 -19.40 -11.86 -23.99
N VAL A 396 -20.57 -12.53 -23.98
CA VAL A 396 -21.71 -12.10 -23.15
C VAL A 396 -21.40 -12.23 -21.66
N ILE A 397 -20.73 -13.30 -21.25
CA ILE A 397 -20.29 -13.47 -19.86
C ILE A 397 -19.29 -12.37 -19.46
N ALA A 398 -18.46 -11.90 -20.38
CA ALA A 398 -17.58 -10.76 -20.12
C ALA A 398 -18.34 -9.45 -19.86
N LEU A 399 -19.49 -9.21 -20.53
CA LEU A 399 -20.39 -8.10 -20.21
C LEU A 399 -21.15 -8.32 -18.90
N PHE A 400 -21.60 -9.55 -18.65
CA PHE A 400 -22.26 -9.94 -17.41
C PHE A 400 -21.40 -9.66 -16.16
N ARG A 401 -20.07 -9.75 -16.27
CA ARG A 401 -19.14 -9.40 -15.18
C ARG A 401 -19.24 -7.93 -14.73
N TYR A 402 -19.69 -7.02 -15.59
CA TYR A 402 -19.89 -5.60 -15.26
C TYR A 402 -21.26 -5.33 -14.61
N LEU A 403 -22.15 -6.32 -14.55
CA LEU A 403 -23.41 -6.20 -13.82
C LEU A 403 -23.16 -6.35 -12.31
N GLN A 404 -23.70 -5.40 -11.54
CA GLN A 404 -23.75 -5.46 -10.08
C GLN A 404 -24.93 -6.33 -9.63
N ASP A 405 -26.11 -6.13 -10.24
CA ASP A 405 -27.37 -6.80 -9.89
C ASP A 405 -27.60 -8.06 -10.76
N LYS A 406 -26.76 -9.08 -10.55
CA LYS A 406 -26.75 -10.34 -11.33
C LYS A 406 -27.97 -11.22 -11.06
N ASP A 407 -28.61 -11.06 -9.91
CA ASP A 407 -29.86 -11.73 -9.55
C ASP A 407 -31.05 -11.30 -10.45
N VAL A 408 -31.05 -10.07 -10.95
CA VAL A 408 -32.03 -9.60 -11.95
C VAL A 408 -31.87 -10.38 -13.25
N PHE A 409 -30.63 -10.57 -13.72
CA PHE A 409 -30.34 -11.43 -14.87
C PHE A 409 -30.75 -12.89 -14.61
N GLU A 410 -30.46 -13.42 -13.42
CA GLU A 410 -30.83 -14.79 -13.02
C GLU A 410 -32.33 -15.03 -13.20
N GLU A 411 -33.17 -14.09 -12.73
CA GLU A 411 -34.63 -14.21 -12.79
C GLU A 411 -35.14 -14.24 -14.24
N PHE A 412 -34.69 -13.30 -15.08
CA PHE A 412 -35.05 -13.28 -16.49
C PHE A 412 -34.59 -14.56 -17.21
N TYR A 413 -33.35 -14.99 -16.97
CA TYR A 413 -32.81 -16.21 -17.57
C TYR A 413 -33.58 -17.46 -17.13
N LYS A 414 -33.93 -17.58 -15.84
CA LYS A 414 -34.69 -18.70 -15.27
C LYS A 414 -36.07 -18.83 -15.92
N VAL A 415 -36.79 -17.73 -16.12
CA VAL A 415 -38.10 -17.70 -16.80
C VAL A 415 -37.98 -18.16 -18.26
N LEU A 416 -36.95 -17.67 -18.98
CA LEU A 416 -36.71 -18.05 -20.37
C LEU A 416 -36.31 -19.53 -20.49
N LEU A 417 -35.42 -20.01 -19.61
CA LEU A 417 -35.02 -21.42 -19.54
C LEU A 417 -36.21 -22.34 -19.28
N ALA A 418 -37.09 -22.00 -18.33
CA ALA A 418 -38.29 -22.79 -18.02
C ALA A 418 -39.18 -22.97 -19.26
N LYS A 419 -39.35 -21.90 -20.05
CA LYS A 419 -40.12 -21.96 -21.31
C LYS A 419 -39.45 -22.84 -22.36
N ARG A 420 -38.13 -22.79 -22.49
CA ARG A 420 -37.40 -23.62 -23.46
C ARG A 420 -37.48 -25.10 -23.11
N LEU A 421 -37.31 -25.45 -21.83
CA LEU A 421 -37.38 -26.83 -21.33
C LEU A 421 -38.79 -27.42 -21.50
N LEU A 422 -39.84 -26.71 -21.07
CA LEU A 422 -41.20 -27.26 -21.06
C LEU A 422 -41.87 -27.28 -22.43
N ASN A 423 -41.56 -26.32 -23.31
CA ASN A 423 -42.13 -26.30 -24.66
C ASN A 423 -41.33 -27.13 -25.67
N SER A 424 -40.24 -27.79 -25.23
CA SER A 424 -39.31 -28.56 -26.06
C SER A 424 -38.83 -27.78 -27.30
N ARG A 425 -38.54 -26.48 -27.14
CA ARG A 425 -38.13 -25.55 -28.22
C ARG A 425 -36.62 -25.25 -28.25
N GLY A 426 -35.80 -25.99 -27.50
CA GLY A 426 -34.34 -25.82 -27.44
C GLY A 426 -33.57 -26.53 -28.57
N THR A 427 -32.30 -26.14 -28.75
CA THR A 427 -31.40 -26.63 -29.81
C THR A 427 -30.56 -27.84 -29.35
N SER A 428 -29.96 -27.81 -28.15
CA SER A 428 -29.19 -28.91 -27.53
C SER A 428 -29.09 -28.72 -26.00
N ASP A 429 -29.14 -29.82 -25.23
CA ASP A 429 -28.99 -29.80 -23.76
C ASP A 429 -27.55 -29.45 -23.33
N GLU A 430 -26.56 -29.71 -24.19
CA GLU A 430 -25.15 -29.43 -23.99
C GLU A 430 -24.86 -27.92 -24.04
N ALA A 431 -25.47 -27.22 -25.00
CA ALA A 431 -25.39 -25.75 -25.13
C ALA A 431 -25.89 -25.02 -23.87
N GLU A 432 -27.01 -25.48 -23.31
CA GLU A 432 -27.58 -24.91 -22.09
C GLU A 432 -26.68 -25.17 -20.87
N LYS A 433 -26.14 -26.38 -20.76
CA LYS A 433 -25.18 -26.74 -19.70
C LYS A 433 -23.90 -25.90 -19.80
N LEU A 434 -23.45 -25.54 -21.00
CA LEU A 434 -22.30 -24.65 -21.19
C LEU A 434 -22.53 -23.26 -20.58
N VAL A 435 -23.70 -22.65 -20.85
CA VAL A 435 -24.06 -21.34 -20.26
C VAL A 435 -24.11 -21.42 -18.74
N ILE A 436 -24.77 -22.46 -18.19
CA ILE A 436 -24.84 -22.66 -16.74
C ILE A 436 -23.45 -22.88 -16.14
N SER A 437 -22.57 -23.64 -16.81
CA SER A 437 -21.20 -23.86 -16.36
C SER A 437 -20.40 -22.55 -16.26
N LYS A 438 -20.51 -21.66 -17.27
CA LYS A 438 -19.85 -20.35 -17.22
C LYS A 438 -20.45 -19.44 -16.16
N LEU A 439 -21.77 -19.43 -15.97
CA LEU A 439 -22.42 -18.68 -14.87
C LEU A 439 -21.98 -19.20 -13.49
N LYS A 440 -21.80 -20.51 -13.34
CA LYS A 440 -21.30 -21.15 -12.12
C LYS A 440 -19.86 -20.76 -11.81
N ALA A 441 -19.00 -20.64 -12.82
CA ALA A 441 -17.63 -20.18 -12.64
C ALA A 441 -17.56 -18.74 -12.09
N GLU A 442 -18.47 -17.86 -12.53
CA GLU A 442 -18.50 -16.46 -12.12
C GLU A 442 -19.20 -16.22 -10.77
N CYS A 443 -20.33 -16.87 -10.52
CA CYS A 443 -21.21 -16.58 -9.38
C CYS A 443 -21.26 -17.69 -8.32
N GLY A 444 -20.62 -18.84 -8.60
CA GLY A 444 -20.60 -20.01 -7.73
C GLY A 444 -21.86 -20.89 -7.80
N TYR A 445 -21.78 -22.03 -7.13
CA TYR A 445 -22.82 -23.08 -7.16
C TYR A 445 -24.19 -22.63 -6.64
N GLN A 446 -24.24 -21.74 -5.64
CA GLN A 446 -25.52 -21.30 -5.08
C GLN A 446 -26.36 -20.55 -6.12
N PHE A 447 -25.72 -19.83 -7.05
CA PHE A 447 -26.39 -19.07 -8.11
C PHE A 447 -27.04 -19.99 -9.14
N THR A 448 -26.35 -21.07 -9.52
CA THR A 448 -26.85 -22.00 -10.55
C THR A 448 -27.71 -23.14 -10.01
N SER A 449 -27.80 -23.33 -8.69
CA SER A 449 -28.47 -24.50 -8.08
C SER A 449 -29.93 -24.68 -8.53
N LYS A 450 -30.71 -23.59 -8.65
CA LYS A 450 -32.10 -23.68 -9.16
C LYS A 450 -32.13 -24.10 -10.63
N LEU A 451 -31.26 -23.52 -11.47
CA LEU A 451 -31.15 -23.84 -12.90
C LEU A 451 -30.72 -25.30 -13.13
N GLU A 452 -29.70 -25.77 -12.41
CA GLU A 452 -29.26 -27.17 -12.44
C GLU A 452 -30.36 -28.11 -11.95
N GLY A 453 -31.12 -27.69 -10.92
CA GLY A 453 -32.28 -28.41 -10.42
C GLY A 453 -33.38 -28.60 -11.46
N MET A 454 -33.65 -27.59 -12.30
CA MET A 454 -34.61 -27.69 -13.41
C MET A 454 -34.20 -28.78 -14.42
N PHE A 455 -32.91 -28.87 -14.77
CA PHE A 455 -32.42 -29.95 -15.63
C PHE A 455 -32.54 -31.33 -14.98
N LYS A 456 -32.25 -31.41 -13.67
CA LYS A 456 -32.39 -32.65 -12.91
C LYS A 456 -33.83 -33.13 -12.87
N ASP A 457 -34.78 -32.22 -12.65
CA ASP A 457 -36.22 -32.54 -12.68
C ASP A 457 -36.67 -33.05 -14.05
N MET A 458 -36.14 -32.48 -15.15
CA MET A 458 -36.42 -32.97 -16.51
C MET A 458 -35.90 -34.39 -16.75
N SER A 459 -34.69 -34.71 -16.31
CA SER A 459 -34.14 -36.07 -16.40
C SER A 459 -34.93 -37.05 -15.55
N ILE A 460 -35.15 -36.73 -14.26
CA ILE A 460 -35.89 -37.59 -13.34
C ILE A 460 -37.32 -37.83 -13.83
N SER A 461 -37.97 -36.82 -14.40
CA SER A 461 -39.31 -36.96 -14.97
C SER A 461 -39.33 -37.93 -16.16
N LYS A 462 -38.31 -37.91 -17.03
CA LYS A 462 -38.20 -38.86 -18.15
C LYS A 462 -38.07 -40.30 -17.63
N ASP A 463 -37.19 -40.52 -16.66
CA ASP A 463 -36.95 -41.83 -16.05
C ASP A 463 -38.21 -42.33 -15.31
N LEU A 464 -38.86 -41.46 -14.53
CA LEU A 464 -40.10 -41.74 -13.82
C LEU A 464 -41.23 -42.12 -14.77
N MET A 465 -41.33 -41.44 -15.91
CA MET A 465 -42.32 -41.76 -16.93
C MET A 465 -42.02 -43.08 -17.64
N GLU A 466 -40.77 -43.48 -17.79
CA GLU A 466 -40.41 -44.81 -18.29
C GLU A 466 -40.83 -45.90 -17.30
N LEU A 467 -40.58 -45.69 -16.00
CA LEU A 467 -41.04 -46.59 -14.94
C LEU A 467 -42.56 -46.67 -14.84
N TYR A 468 -43.26 -45.55 -15.00
CA TYR A 468 -44.72 -45.52 -15.03
C TYR A 468 -45.26 -46.35 -16.20
N ARG A 469 -44.70 -46.18 -17.40
CA ARG A 469 -45.07 -46.99 -18.58
C ARG A 469 -44.85 -48.47 -18.30
N LYS A 470 -43.69 -48.88 -17.77
CA LYS A 470 -43.39 -50.28 -17.41
C LYS A 470 -44.37 -50.85 -16.38
N SER A 471 -44.63 -50.13 -15.29
CA SER A 471 -45.57 -50.51 -14.24
C SER A 471 -47.00 -50.64 -14.75
N SER A 472 -47.39 -49.84 -15.75
CA SER A 472 -48.72 -49.89 -16.38
C SER A 472 -48.93 -51.17 -17.18
N TYR A 473 -47.87 -51.74 -17.77
CA TYR A 473 -47.93 -53.02 -18.48
C TYR A 473 -47.98 -54.23 -17.52
N GLU A 474 -47.32 -54.14 -16.36
CA GLU A 474 -47.26 -55.22 -15.35
C GLU A 474 -48.52 -55.29 -14.44
N THR A 475 -49.23 -54.17 -14.25
CA THR A 475 -50.40 -54.06 -13.34
C THR A 475 -51.69 -54.65 -13.93
N SER A 476 -51.66 -55.28 -15.11
CA SER A 476 -52.80 -56.04 -15.66
C SER A 476 -53.22 -57.24 -14.79
N GLY A 477 -52.49 -57.55 -13.70
CA GLY A 477 -52.76 -58.65 -12.76
C GLY A 477 -53.14 -58.28 -11.32
N SER A 478 -53.23 -57.01 -10.92
CA SER A 478 -53.52 -56.66 -9.51
C SER A 478 -54.71 -55.71 -9.33
N GLY A 479 -55.91 -56.28 -9.17
CA GLY A 479 -56.96 -55.85 -8.23
C GLY A 479 -57.63 -54.46 -8.38
N PHE A 480 -57.15 -53.55 -9.21
CA PHE A 480 -57.89 -52.32 -9.54
C PHE A 480 -58.78 -52.57 -10.74
N ASN A 481 -60.10 -52.58 -10.54
CA ASN A 481 -61.11 -52.63 -11.60
C ASN A 481 -61.00 -51.37 -12.48
N VAL A 482 -60.12 -51.41 -13.47
CA VAL A 482 -60.15 -50.52 -14.63
C VAL A 482 -60.88 -51.26 -15.73
N ASP A 483 -61.95 -50.67 -16.25
CA ASP A 483 -62.76 -51.22 -17.33
C ASP A 483 -61.88 -51.54 -18.56
N PRO A 484 -61.79 -52.81 -19.00
CA PRO A 484 -60.94 -53.22 -20.12
C PRO A 484 -61.39 -52.67 -21.49
N SER A 485 -62.52 -51.95 -21.55
CA SER A 485 -63.02 -51.30 -22.77
C SER A 485 -62.41 -49.93 -23.07
N VAL A 486 -61.65 -49.32 -22.13
CA VAL A 486 -60.99 -48.02 -22.33
C VAL A 486 -59.51 -48.24 -22.65
N ALA A 487 -59.12 -48.02 -23.90
CA ALA A 487 -57.71 -48.09 -24.31
C ALA A 487 -56.86 -47.14 -23.42
N PRO A 488 -55.69 -47.57 -22.91
CA PRO A 488 -54.86 -46.74 -22.05
C PRO A 488 -54.47 -45.45 -22.80
N MET A 489 -55.00 -44.32 -22.34
CA MET A 489 -54.70 -43.03 -22.94
C MET A 489 -53.25 -42.65 -22.63
N PRO A 490 -52.44 -42.26 -23.63
CA PRO A 490 -51.03 -41.95 -23.40
C PRO A 490 -50.89 -40.70 -22.53
N LEU A 491 -50.37 -40.88 -21.31
CA LEU A 491 -50.06 -39.81 -20.36
C LEU A 491 -48.54 -39.55 -20.34
N SER A 492 -48.15 -38.28 -20.34
CA SER A 492 -46.77 -37.83 -20.11
C SER A 492 -46.77 -36.74 -19.06
N VAL A 493 -46.10 -36.99 -17.93
CA VAL A 493 -46.06 -36.07 -16.79
C VAL A 493 -44.63 -35.59 -16.57
N HIS A 494 -44.48 -34.28 -16.37
CA HIS A 494 -43.25 -33.69 -15.87
C HIS A 494 -43.46 -33.32 -14.40
N VAL A 495 -42.72 -33.97 -13.50
CA VAL A 495 -42.78 -33.69 -12.07
C VAL A 495 -41.72 -32.65 -11.75
N LEU A 496 -42.17 -31.45 -11.39
CA LEU A 496 -41.31 -30.27 -11.17
C LEU A 496 -41.21 -29.95 -9.68
N THR A 497 -40.00 -29.67 -9.20
CA THR A 497 -39.77 -29.24 -7.82
C THR A 497 -40.21 -27.78 -7.65
N SER A 498 -41.25 -27.53 -6.85
CA SER A 498 -41.88 -26.19 -6.69
C SER A 498 -40.89 -25.06 -6.35
N GLY A 499 -39.77 -25.33 -5.68
CA GLY A 499 -38.77 -24.32 -5.31
C GLY A 499 -37.74 -23.95 -6.40
N PHE A 500 -37.70 -24.69 -7.51
CA PHE A 500 -36.73 -24.45 -8.60
C PHE A 500 -37.34 -23.72 -9.79
N TRP A 501 -38.64 -23.88 -10.03
CA TRP A 501 -39.30 -23.39 -11.24
C TRP A 501 -40.06 -22.07 -11.00
N PRO A 502 -40.09 -21.15 -11.97
CA PRO A 502 -40.83 -19.89 -11.90
C PRO A 502 -42.32 -20.10 -12.17
N THR A 503 -42.98 -20.94 -11.37
CA THR A 503 -44.36 -21.36 -11.60
C THR A 503 -45.28 -20.75 -10.53
N GLU A 504 -46.17 -19.84 -10.94
CA GLU A 504 -47.26 -19.36 -10.09
C GLU A 504 -48.38 -20.39 -10.01
N MET A 505 -48.85 -20.70 -8.79
CA MET A 505 -49.97 -21.63 -8.59
C MET A 505 -51.23 -21.09 -9.28
N ALA A 506 -51.73 -21.81 -10.28
CA ALA A 506 -52.96 -21.45 -10.96
C ALA A 506 -54.19 -21.79 -10.10
N PRO A 507 -55.29 -21.02 -10.22
CA PRO A 507 -56.56 -21.35 -9.59
C PRO A 507 -57.07 -22.74 -9.99
N MET A 508 -57.83 -23.40 -9.11
CA MET A 508 -58.36 -24.74 -9.38
C MET A 508 -59.35 -24.72 -10.54
N CYS A 509 -59.00 -25.43 -11.61
CA CYS A 509 -59.87 -25.72 -12.75
C CYS A 509 -60.58 -27.06 -12.56
N THR A 510 -61.86 -27.13 -12.93
CA THR A 510 -62.64 -28.38 -12.90
C THR A 510 -62.27 -29.25 -14.10
N LEU A 511 -61.47 -30.29 -13.87
CA LEU A 511 -61.06 -31.23 -14.91
C LEU A 511 -62.19 -32.21 -15.29
N PRO A 512 -62.34 -32.58 -16.58
CA PRO A 512 -63.21 -33.67 -17.03
C PRO A 512 -62.85 -35.01 -16.37
N LEU A 513 -63.84 -35.89 -16.23
CA LEU A 513 -63.72 -37.18 -15.53
C LEU A 513 -62.58 -38.04 -16.10
N GLU A 514 -62.41 -38.03 -17.42
CA GLU A 514 -61.37 -38.77 -18.12
C GLU A 514 -59.96 -38.29 -17.73
N LEU A 515 -59.77 -36.98 -17.56
CA LEU A 515 -58.49 -36.42 -17.09
C LEU A 515 -58.28 -36.68 -15.60
N VAL A 516 -59.35 -36.63 -14.78
CA VAL A 516 -59.28 -36.94 -13.35
C VAL A 516 -58.79 -38.38 -13.12
N GLN A 517 -59.35 -39.34 -13.86
CA GLN A 517 -58.93 -40.75 -13.76
C GLN A 517 -57.43 -40.91 -14.05
N LEU A 518 -56.92 -40.27 -15.10
CA LEU A 518 -55.49 -40.32 -15.44
C LEU A 518 -54.60 -39.70 -14.37
N THR A 519 -55.02 -38.57 -13.80
CA THR A 519 -54.28 -37.94 -12.69
C THR A 519 -54.23 -38.85 -11.47
N GLN A 520 -55.34 -39.52 -11.12
CA GLN A 520 -55.43 -40.43 -9.97
C GLN A 520 -54.57 -41.68 -10.15
N THR A 521 -54.56 -42.27 -11.35
CA THR A 521 -53.70 -43.44 -11.64
C THR A 521 -52.21 -43.09 -11.48
N PHE A 522 -51.80 -41.92 -11.98
CA PHE A 522 -50.42 -41.46 -11.83
C PHE A 522 -50.08 -41.11 -10.37
N GLU A 523 -50.98 -40.45 -9.64
CA GLU A 523 -50.80 -40.13 -8.23
C GLU A 523 -50.61 -41.38 -7.38
N ALA A 524 -51.44 -42.41 -7.57
CA ALA A 524 -51.31 -43.68 -6.88
C ALA A 524 -49.93 -44.33 -7.14
N PHE A 525 -49.49 -44.34 -8.40
CA PHE A 525 -48.16 -44.82 -8.78
C PHE A 525 -47.03 -44.02 -8.10
N TYR A 526 -47.16 -42.69 -8.05
CA TYR A 526 -46.16 -41.79 -7.49
C TYR A 526 -46.07 -41.92 -5.97
N TYR A 527 -47.20 -41.87 -5.26
CA TYR A 527 -47.25 -41.95 -3.81
C TYR A 527 -46.83 -43.32 -3.27
N ALA A 528 -47.07 -44.41 -4.02
CA ALA A 528 -46.54 -45.73 -3.65
C ALA A 528 -45.01 -45.79 -3.63
N ARG A 529 -44.32 -44.92 -4.39
CA ARG A 529 -42.85 -44.88 -4.50
C ARG A 529 -42.22 -43.74 -3.70
N HIS A 530 -42.97 -42.65 -3.49
CA HIS A 530 -42.48 -41.43 -2.86
C HIS A 530 -43.36 -41.04 -1.66
N ASN A 531 -43.01 -41.58 -0.50
CA ASN A 531 -43.67 -41.26 0.77
C ASN A 531 -43.37 -39.82 1.21
N GLY A 532 -44.39 -39.14 1.76
CA GLY A 532 -44.25 -37.79 2.33
C GLY A 532 -44.24 -36.65 1.32
N ARG A 533 -44.56 -36.89 0.04
CA ARG A 533 -44.69 -35.85 -0.99
C ARG A 533 -46.15 -35.65 -1.38
N LYS A 534 -46.48 -34.45 -1.89
CA LYS A 534 -47.79 -34.11 -2.43
C LYS A 534 -47.64 -33.53 -3.83
N LEU A 535 -48.43 -34.00 -4.78
CA LEU A 535 -48.49 -33.47 -6.14
C LEU A 535 -49.55 -32.36 -6.23
N ALA A 536 -49.26 -31.34 -7.04
CA ALA A 536 -50.19 -30.29 -7.42
C ALA A 536 -50.19 -30.19 -8.96
N TRP A 537 -51.35 -30.36 -9.57
CA TRP A 537 -51.47 -30.39 -11.04
C TRP A 537 -51.62 -28.97 -11.60
N MET A 538 -50.75 -28.62 -12.55
CA MET A 538 -50.73 -27.32 -13.20
C MET A 538 -51.45 -27.35 -14.55
N ALA A 539 -52.78 -27.17 -14.52
CA ALA A 539 -53.61 -27.26 -15.73
C ALA A 539 -53.27 -26.17 -16.78
N ASN A 540 -52.81 -24.99 -16.37
CA ASN A 540 -52.42 -23.89 -17.25
C ASN A 540 -51.18 -24.19 -18.13
N MET A 541 -50.36 -25.18 -17.77
CA MET A 541 -49.10 -25.48 -18.46
C MET A 541 -49.13 -26.77 -19.29
N GLY A 542 -50.24 -27.52 -19.24
CA GLY A 542 -50.39 -28.77 -19.96
C GLY A 542 -50.85 -28.62 -21.41
N THR A 543 -50.63 -29.67 -22.19
CA THR A 543 -51.14 -29.81 -23.57
C THR A 543 -51.89 -31.13 -23.70
N VAL A 544 -52.94 -31.15 -24.51
CA VAL A 544 -53.80 -32.31 -24.73
C VAL A 544 -54.05 -32.46 -26.23
N ASP A 545 -53.96 -33.69 -26.74
CA ASP A 545 -54.38 -34.03 -28.10
C ASP A 545 -55.85 -34.49 -28.06
N VAL A 546 -56.76 -33.69 -28.58
CA VAL A 546 -58.20 -33.97 -28.62
C VAL A 546 -58.58 -34.47 -30.02
N ARG A 547 -59.15 -35.67 -30.12
CA ARG A 547 -59.74 -36.18 -31.36
C ARG A 547 -61.13 -35.58 -31.55
N ALA A 548 -61.22 -34.56 -32.39
CA ALA A 548 -62.48 -33.88 -32.69
C ALA A 548 -63.15 -34.52 -33.92
N THR A 549 -64.43 -34.86 -33.79
CA THR A 549 -65.27 -35.33 -34.91
C THR A 549 -66.31 -34.26 -35.19
N PHE A 550 -66.26 -33.66 -36.38
CA PHE A 550 -67.22 -32.64 -36.81
C PHE A 550 -68.28 -33.26 -37.71
N SER A 551 -69.53 -32.89 -37.47
CA SER A 551 -70.70 -33.36 -38.22
C SER A 551 -70.84 -32.55 -39.50
N SER A 552 -70.09 -32.91 -40.55
CA SER A 552 -70.30 -32.29 -41.86
C SER A 552 -71.52 -32.92 -42.54
N GLY A 553 -72.45 -32.09 -42.99
CA GLY A 553 -73.48 -32.50 -43.95
C GLY A 553 -72.85 -33.06 -45.24
N GLU A 554 -73.55 -34.06 -45.79
CA GLU A 554 -73.38 -34.78 -47.07
C GLU A 554 -72.09 -35.60 -47.33
N ASP A 555 -70.98 -35.39 -46.61
CA ASP A 555 -69.76 -36.22 -46.77
C ASP A 555 -69.13 -36.60 -45.42
N GLY A 556 -69.69 -37.63 -44.77
CA GLY A 556 -69.06 -38.39 -43.68
C GLY A 556 -68.59 -37.64 -42.42
N LYS A 557 -68.34 -38.40 -41.35
CA LYS A 557 -67.74 -37.87 -40.10
C LYS A 557 -66.30 -37.42 -40.38
N ARG A 558 -66.02 -36.10 -40.31
CA ARG A 558 -64.65 -35.56 -40.47
C ARG A 558 -63.92 -35.57 -39.14
N ARG A 559 -62.70 -36.10 -39.13
CA ARG A 559 -61.88 -36.28 -37.93
C ARG A 559 -60.62 -35.45 -38.00
N HIS A 560 -60.34 -34.68 -36.96
CA HIS A 560 -59.11 -33.91 -36.78
C HIS A 560 -58.51 -34.18 -35.40
N GLU A 561 -57.18 -34.22 -35.31
CA GLU A 561 -56.47 -34.25 -34.04
C GLU A 561 -56.04 -32.84 -33.66
N LEU A 562 -56.64 -32.28 -32.62
CA LEU A 562 -56.38 -30.93 -32.16
C LEU A 562 -55.37 -30.97 -31.01
N ASN A 563 -54.18 -30.41 -31.21
CA ASN A 563 -53.24 -30.17 -30.12
C ASN A 563 -53.58 -28.82 -29.49
N VAL A 564 -54.10 -28.86 -28.27
CA VAL A 564 -54.65 -27.72 -27.53
C VAL A 564 -54.03 -27.63 -26.13
N SER A 565 -54.16 -26.49 -25.46
CA SER A 565 -53.86 -26.41 -24.02
C SER A 565 -54.89 -27.20 -23.20
N THR A 566 -54.55 -27.56 -21.96
CA THR A 566 -55.51 -28.27 -21.07
C THR A 566 -56.79 -27.45 -20.87
N TYR A 567 -56.71 -26.13 -20.68
CA TYR A 567 -57.90 -25.27 -20.56
C TYR A 567 -58.77 -25.28 -21.82
N GLN A 568 -58.16 -25.25 -23.01
CA GLN A 568 -58.90 -25.42 -24.26
C GLN A 568 -59.57 -26.79 -24.34
N ALA A 569 -58.90 -27.86 -23.88
CA ALA A 569 -59.51 -29.19 -23.84
C ALA A 569 -60.70 -29.25 -22.87
N VAL A 570 -60.58 -28.68 -21.66
CA VAL A 570 -61.69 -28.59 -20.69
C VAL A 570 -62.90 -27.88 -21.31
N ILE A 571 -62.67 -26.74 -21.97
CA ILE A 571 -63.73 -25.98 -22.65
C ILE A 571 -64.38 -26.82 -23.75
N LEU A 572 -63.59 -27.43 -24.63
CA LEU A 572 -64.11 -28.21 -25.77
C LEU A 572 -64.91 -29.44 -25.32
N MET A 573 -64.50 -30.11 -24.23
CA MET A 573 -65.19 -31.29 -23.71
C MET A 573 -66.60 -30.99 -23.19
N LEU A 574 -66.88 -29.76 -22.73
CA LEU A 574 -68.23 -29.35 -22.30
C LEU A 574 -69.24 -29.36 -23.45
N PHE A 575 -68.77 -29.17 -24.70
CA PHE A 575 -69.65 -29.18 -25.86
C PHE A 575 -70.15 -30.58 -26.24
N ASN A 576 -69.61 -31.65 -25.66
CA ASN A 576 -70.18 -32.99 -25.78
C ASN A 576 -71.49 -33.15 -24.99
N GLN A 577 -71.73 -32.28 -23.99
CA GLN A 577 -72.95 -32.31 -23.17
C GLN A 577 -74.06 -31.42 -23.74
N ARG A 578 -73.68 -30.28 -24.33
CA ARG A 578 -74.61 -29.28 -24.88
C ARG A 578 -73.95 -28.55 -26.05
N SER A 579 -74.71 -28.26 -27.11
CA SER A 579 -74.22 -27.63 -28.34
C SER A 579 -73.91 -26.12 -28.21
N GLU A 580 -74.46 -25.45 -27.21
CA GLU A 580 -74.31 -24.00 -26.98
C GLU A 580 -74.09 -23.71 -25.49
N TRP A 581 -73.12 -22.83 -25.20
CA TRP A 581 -72.80 -22.36 -23.85
C TRP A 581 -72.61 -20.84 -23.81
N ARG A 582 -73.14 -20.17 -22.79
CA ARG A 582 -72.85 -18.74 -22.53
C ARG A 582 -71.51 -18.58 -21.80
N PHE A 583 -70.90 -17.39 -21.89
CA PHE A 583 -69.62 -17.11 -21.22
C PHE A 583 -69.68 -17.38 -19.70
N LYS A 584 -70.68 -16.85 -18.98
CA LYS A 584 -70.87 -17.09 -17.54
C LYS A 584 -71.05 -18.56 -17.19
N ASP A 585 -71.80 -19.32 -18.00
CA ASP A 585 -71.98 -20.76 -17.78
C ASP A 585 -70.65 -21.53 -17.90
N LEU A 586 -69.79 -21.13 -18.85
CA LEU A 586 -68.45 -21.70 -19.02
C LEU A 586 -67.55 -21.34 -17.85
N GLU A 587 -67.60 -20.10 -17.36
CA GLU A 587 -66.83 -19.65 -16.19
C GLU A 587 -67.19 -20.46 -14.94
N GLU A 588 -68.48 -20.56 -14.60
CA GLU A 588 -68.95 -21.29 -13.42
C GLU A 588 -68.58 -22.78 -13.45
N ARG A 589 -68.66 -23.39 -14.64
CA ARG A 589 -68.52 -24.84 -14.81
C ARG A 589 -67.07 -25.28 -14.99
N THR A 590 -66.21 -24.44 -15.56
CA THR A 590 -64.78 -24.72 -15.70
C THR A 590 -63.95 -24.19 -14.53
N ARG A 591 -64.43 -23.14 -13.84
CA ARG A 591 -63.70 -22.39 -12.80
C ARG A 591 -62.34 -21.86 -13.27
N ILE A 592 -62.21 -21.58 -14.57
CA ILE A 592 -61.02 -20.93 -15.13
C ILE A 592 -61.15 -19.41 -14.90
N ASP A 593 -60.04 -18.76 -14.52
CA ASP A 593 -60.01 -17.30 -14.35
C ASP A 593 -60.47 -16.56 -15.62
N VAL A 594 -61.22 -15.47 -15.45
CA VAL A 594 -61.85 -14.70 -16.54
C VAL A 594 -60.84 -14.27 -17.61
N LYS A 595 -59.63 -13.83 -17.23
CA LYS A 595 -58.61 -13.40 -18.20
C LYS A 595 -58.15 -14.58 -19.05
N ASP A 596 -57.90 -15.72 -18.43
CA ASP A 596 -57.46 -16.92 -19.11
C ASP A 596 -58.59 -17.52 -19.95
N LEU A 597 -59.81 -17.60 -19.44
CA LEU A 597 -60.97 -18.12 -20.17
C LEU A 597 -61.20 -17.32 -21.47
N LYS A 598 -61.18 -15.98 -21.39
CA LYS A 598 -61.27 -15.12 -22.57
C LYS A 598 -60.15 -15.40 -23.57
N ARG A 599 -58.90 -15.49 -23.10
CA ARG A 599 -57.73 -15.72 -23.97
C ARG A 599 -57.83 -17.05 -24.71
N HIS A 600 -58.24 -18.11 -24.01
CA HIS A 600 -58.37 -19.45 -24.56
C HIS A 600 -59.56 -19.53 -25.54
N LEU A 601 -60.69 -18.88 -25.25
CA LEU A 601 -61.84 -18.77 -26.16
C LEU A 601 -61.53 -17.97 -27.44
N ILE A 602 -60.80 -16.86 -27.34
CA ILE A 602 -60.36 -16.07 -28.52
C ILE A 602 -59.49 -16.95 -29.45
N SER A 603 -58.57 -17.73 -28.88
CA SER A 603 -57.75 -18.67 -29.65
C SER A 603 -58.60 -19.67 -30.43
N LEU A 604 -59.65 -20.23 -29.81
CA LEU A 604 -60.59 -21.18 -30.44
C LEU A 604 -61.56 -20.53 -31.46
N CYS A 605 -61.73 -19.20 -31.43
CA CYS A 605 -62.59 -18.45 -32.35
C CYS A 605 -61.82 -17.76 -33.48
N THR A 606 -60.49 -17.83 -33.49
CA THR A 606 -59.62 -17.13 -34.46
C THR A 606 -59.94 -17.60 -35.89
N PRO A 607 -60.00 -16.74 -36.92
CA PRO A 607 -60.38 -17.14 -38.28
C PRO A 607 -59.62 -18.35 -38.85
N LYS A 608 -58.34 -18.50 -38.48
CA LYS A 608 -57.48 -19.62 -38.89
C LYS A 608 -57.82 -20.95 -38.20
N TYR A 609 -58.33 -20.90 -36.96
CA TYR A 609 -58.59 -22.04 -36.09
C TYR A 609 -60.02 -21.98 -35.52
N ARG A 610 -60.98 -21.53 -36.33
CA ARG A 610 -62.36 -21.23 -35.90
C ARG A 610 -63.13 -22.52 -35.62
N ILE A 611 -62.87 -23.08 -34.45
CA ILE A 611 -63.50 -24.31 -33.94
C ILE A 611 -64.79 -23.96 -33.20
N LEU A 612 -64.80 -22.81 -32.53
CA LEU A 612 -65.99 -22.25 -31.91
C LEU A 612 -66.48 -21.04 -32.70
N ILE A 613 -67.80 -20.91 -32.82
CA ILE A 613 -68.49 -19.73 -33.35
C ILE A 613 -69.03 -18.94 -32.17
N LYS A 614 -68.67 -17.67 -32.13
CA LYS A 614 -69.14 -16.69 -31.16
C LYS A 614 -70.38 -15.97 -31.71
N SER A 615 -71.40 -15.76 -30.89
CA SER A 615 -72.67 -15.12 -31.29
C SER A 615 -72.48 -13.67 -31.76
N SER A 616 -71.60 -12.88 -31.11
CA SER A 616 -71.32 -11.50 -31.53
C SER A 616 -70.16 -11.39 -32.52
N LYS A 617 -70.26 -10.41 -33.44
CA LYS A 617 -69.29 -10.18 -34.53
C LYS A 617 -68.00 -9.44 -34.12
N GLY A 618 -67.86 -9.07 -32.84
CA GLY A 618 -66.71 -8.29 -32.33
C GLY A 618 -65.46 -9.11 -32.00
N LYS A 619 -64.27 -8.47 -32.05
CA LYS A 619 -62.97 -9.11 -31.70
C LYS A 619 -62.78 -9.41 -30.20
N ARG A 620 -63.50 -8.72 -29.31
CA ARG A 620 -63.46 -8.91 -27.85
C ARG A 620 -64.65 -9.74 -27.39
N ILE A 621 -64.47 -10.53 -26.34
CA ILE A 621 -65.56 -11.29 -25.71
C ILE A 621 -66.26 -10.41 -24.68
N ASP A 622 -67.57 -10.30 -24.82
CA ASP A 622 -68.54 -9.72 -23.89
C ASP A 622 -69.03 -10.82 -22.93
N GLU A 623 -68.87 -10.59 -21.63
CA GLU A 623 -69.15 -11.59 -20.59
C GLU A 623 -70.64 -11.88 -20.42
N ASP A 624 -71.51 -10.90 -20.70
CA ASP A 624 -72.95 -10.98 -20.44
C ASP A 624 -73.73 -11.43 -21.68
N ALA A 625 -73.25 -11.13 -22.88
CA ALA A 625 -73.98 -11.33 -24.12
C ALA A 625 -73.48 -12.51 -24.99
N ASP A 626 -72.22 -12.93 -24.85
CA ASP A 626 -71.65 -13.91 -25.78
C ASP A 626 -72.01 -15.36 -25.46
N ALA A 627 -72.48 -16.06 -26.49
CA ALA A 627 -72.67 -17.50 -26.53
C ALA A 627 -71.74 -18.12 -27.57
N PHE A 628 -71.28 -19.34 -27.27
CA PHE A 628 -70.34 -20.10 -28.09
C PHE A 628 -71.00 -21.39 -28.56
N THR A 629 -70.80 -21.75 -29.83
CA THR A 629 -71.28 -22.99 -30.46
C THR A 629 -70.16 -23.67 -31.25
N ILE A 630 -70.25 -24.99 -31.47
CA ILE A 630 -69.28 -25.71 -32.32
C ILE A 630 -69.46 -25.29 -33.79
N ASN A 631 -68.34 -25.04 -34.48
CA ASN A 631 -68.32 -24.88 -35.93
C ASN A 631 -68.23 -26.24 -36.65
N ASP A 632 -69.37 -26.86 -36.93
CA ASP A 632 -69.44 -28.13 -37.68
C ASP A 632 -68.87 -28.03 -39.12
N ALA A 633 -68.80 -26.81 -39.69
CA ALA A 633 -68.23 -26.55 -41.01
C ALA A 633 -66.69 -26.36 -41.00
N TYR A 634 -66.02 -26.58 -39.87
CA TYR A 634 -64.57 -26.41 -39.77
C TYR A 634 -63.80 -27.32 -40.75
N LYS A 635 -62.77 -26.74 -41.41
CA LYS A 635 -61.91 -27.45 -42.37
C LYS A 635 -60.46 -27.03 -42.21
N SER A 636 -59.56 -28.00 -42.17
CA SER A 636 -58.10 -27.81 -42.18
C SER A 636 -57.44 -28.71 -43.21
N LYS A 637 -56.33 -28.24 -43.81
CA LYS A 637 -55.48 -29.07 -44.68
C LYS A 637 -54.64 -30.10 -43.89
N LEU A 638 -54.45 -29.87 -42.59
CA LEU A 638 -53.66 -30.74 -41.72
C LEU A 638 -54.60 -31.65 -40.91
N HIS A 639 -54.28 -32.95 -40.86
CA HIS A 639 -54.97 -33.92 -40.01
C HIS A 639 -54.77 -33.59 -38.52
N ARG A 640 -53.52 -33.30 -38.13
CA ARG A 640 -53.16 -32.81 -36.80
C ARG A 640 -52.98 -31.30 -36.82
N VAL A 641 -53.81 -30.58 -36.07
CA VAL A 641 -53.83 -29.12 -36.02
C VAL A 641 -53.40 -28.66 -34.64
N ARG A 642 -52.26 -27.96 -34.55
CA ARG A 642 -51.85 -27.28 -33.33
C ARG A 642 -52.51 -25.90 -33.26
N ILE A 643 -53.24 -25.65 -32.18
CA ILE A 643 -53.92 -24.37 -31.95
C ILE A 643 -53.09 -23.60 -30.93
N PRO A 644 -52.29 -22.61 -31.37
CA PRO A 644 -51.51 -21.82 -30.44
C PRO A 644 -52.44 -20.90 -29.63
N LEU A 645 -52.10 -20.72 -28.36
CA LEU A 645 -52.67 -19.64 -27.57
C LEU A 645 -52.31 -18.31 -28.24
N VAL A 646 -53.24 -17.35 -28.26
CA VAL A 646 -52.96 -16.03 -28.82
C VAL A 646 -51.79 -15.42 -28.05
N SER A 647 -50.72 -15.07 -28.77
CA SER A 647 -49.56 -14.38 -28.20
C SER A 647 -50.05 -13.06 -27.62
N GLN A 648 -49.88 -12.87 -26.30
CA GLN A 648 -49.69 -11.52 -25.81
C GLN A 648 -48.48 -10.98 -26.57
N LYS A 649 -48.50 -9.72 -27.03
CA LYS A 649 -47.26 -9.08 -27.49
C LYS A 649 -46.24 -9.31 -26.38
N GLU A 650 -45.20 -10.11 -26.65
CA GLU A 650 -44.19 -10.55 -25.67
C GLU A 650 -43.40 -9.37 -25.08
N THR A 651 -43.70 -8.15 -25.54
CA THR A 651 -43.40 -6.85 -24.91
C THR A 651 -43.72 -6.80 -23.42
N SER A 652 -44.56 -7.67 -22.86
CA SER A 652 -44.83 -7.72 -21.42
C SER A 652 -43.79 -8.48 -20.56
N LEU A 653 -42.76 -9.09 -21.17
CA LEU A 653 -41.67 -9.78 -20.46
C LEU A 653 -40.34 -9.03 -20.52
N LEU A 654 -40.18 -8.16 -21.53
CA LEU A 654 -39.26 -7.05 -21.44
C LEU A 654 -39.82 -6.06 -20.40
N PRO A 655 -38.99 -5.28 -19.70
CA PRO A 655 -39.45 -4.30 -18.72
C PRO A 655 -40.20 -3.15 -19.42
N ALA A 656 -41.43 -3.41 -19.87
CA ALA A 656 -42.40 -2.43 -20.30
C ALA A 656 -43.54 -2.43 -19.28
N VAL A 657 -43.41 -1.50 -18.33
CA VAL A 657 -44.53 -0.83 -17.67
C VAL A 657 -45.29 -1.65 -16.63
N ALA A 658 -44.69 -1.79 -15.44
CA ALA A 658 -45.43 -1.85 -14.19
C ALA A 658 -46.17 -0.51 -14.01
N SER A 659 -47.45 -0.48 -14.36
CA SER A 659 -48.32 0.68 -14.30
C SER A 659 -48.72 1.00 -12.84
N SER A 660 -47.82 1.59 -12.05
CA SER A 660 -48.17 2.28 -10.79
C SER A 660 -47.00 3.01 -10.08
N SER A 661 -45.92 3.38 -10.77
CA SER A 661 -44.89 4.27 -10.21
C SER A 661 -44.22 5.10 -11.31
N SER A 662 -43.67 6.26 -10.94
CA SER A 662 -43.29 7.36 -11.82
C SER A 662 -42.13 7.12 -12.79
N ASN A 663 -41.52 5.92 -12.84
CA ASN A 663 -40.58 5.49 -13.89
C ASN A 663 -40.52 3.94 -13.96
N PRO A 664 -41.09 3.28 -14.99
CA PRO A 664 -41.18 1.82 -15.07
C PRO A 664 -39.88 1.07 -15.44
N ALA A 665 -38.84 1.75 -15.92
CA ALA A 665 -37.56 1.15 -16.29
C ALA A 665 -36.65 0.83 -15.07
N ASP A 666 -36.92 1.46 -13.92
CA ASP A 666 -36.10 1.38 -12.70
C ASP A 666 -36.67 0.42 -11.65
N ALA A 667 -37.85 -0.17 -11.88
CA ALA A 667 -38.50 -1.05 -10.92
C ALA A 667 -37.92 -2.48 -11.00
N LEU A 668 -37.26 -2.90 -9.91
CA LEU A 668 -36.87 -4.29 -9.69
C LEU A 668 -38.09 -5.23 -9.80
N PRO A 669 -37.96 -6.42 -10.42
CA PRO A 669 -39.02 -7.42 -10.38
C PRO A 669 -39.45 -7.71 -8.92
N PRO A 670 -40.76 -7.82 -8.63
CA PRO A 670 -41.25 -7.95 -7.26
C PRO A 670 -40.72 -9.20 -6.56
N THR A 671 -40.57 -10.30 -7.30
CA THR A 671 -39.97 -11.56 -6.81
C THR A 671 -38.52 -11.37 -6.40
N VAL A 672 -37.72 -10.66 -7.19
CA VAL A 672 -36.31 -10.33 -6.87
C VAL A 672 -36.25 -9.42 -5.64
N ALA A 673 -37.11 -8.40 -5.56
CA ALA A 673 -37.15 -7.50 -4.41
C ALA A 673 -37.50 -8.22 -3.10
N GLU A 674 -38.36 -9.24 -3.15
CA GLU A 674 -38.70 -10.09 -2.01
C GLU A 674 -37.56 -11.06 -1.65
N ASP A 675 -36.97 -11.75 -2.63
CA ASP A 675 -35.83 -12.64 -2.45
C ASP A 675 -34.63 -11.91 -1.82
N ARG A 676 -34.35 -10.67 -2.25
CA ARG A 676 -33.29 -9.83 -1.66
C ARG A 676 -33.49 -9.60 -0.16
N LYS A 677 -34.74 -9.41 0.31
CA LYS A 677 -35.04 -9.23 1.74
C LYS A 677 -34.63 -10.47 2.53
N HIS A 678 -35.03 -11.65 2.07
CA HIS A 678 -34.74 -12.91 2.74
C HIS A 678 -33.24 -13.25 2.69
N LEU A 679 -32.56 -13.00 1.58
CA LEU A 679 -31.12 -13.21 1.46
C LEU A 679 -30.31 -12.31 2.40
N VAL A 680 -30.67 -11.03 2.49
CA VAL A 680 -30.02 -10.08 3.42
C VAL A 680 -30.24 -10.51 4.86
N GLU A 681 -31.47 -10.90 5.24
CA GLU A 681 -31.75 -11.42 6.58
C GLU A 681 -30.93 -12.66 6.91
N ALA A 682 -30.90 -13.65 6.01
CA ALA A 682 -30.14 -14.87 6.21
C ALA A 682 -28.63 -14.60 6.34
N ALA A 683 -28.10 -13.63 5.58
CA ALA A 683 -26.71 -13.18 5.69
C ALA A 683 -26.44 -12.52 7.05
N ILE A 684 -27.29 -11.58 7.47
CA ILE A 684 -27.18 -10.93 8.79
C ILE A 684 -27.19 -11.98 9.91
N VAL A 685 -28.16 -12.89 9.90
CA VAL A 685 -28.29 -13.94 10.93
C VAL A 685 -27.06 -14.85 10.94
N ARG A 686 -26.52 -15.24 9.77
CA ARG A 686 -25.31 -16.06 9.67
C ARG A 686 -24.09 -15.33 10.27
N ILE A 687 -23.88 -14.07 9.89
CA ILE A 687 -22.78 -13.24 10.39
C ILE A 687 -22.88 -13.08 11.92
N MET A 688 -24.05 -12.69 12.41
CA MET A 688 -24.29 -12.45 13.84
C MET A 688 -24.25 -13.74 14.66
N LYS A 689 -24.69 -14.88 14.10
CA LYS A 689 -24.56 -16.19 14.76
C LYS A 689 -23.11 -16.58 14.98
N THR A 690 -22.23 -16.30 14.03
CA THR A 690 -20.79 -16.60 14.11
C THR A 690 -20.04 -15.61 15.01
N ARG A 691 -20.33 -14.31 14.89
CA ARG A 691 -19.55 -13.24 15.54
C ARG A 691 -20.10 -12.80 16.89
N LYS A 692 -21.36 -13.10 17.19
CA LYS A 692 -22.12 -12.77 18.41
C LYS A 692 -22.35 -11.28 18.66
N GLN A 693 -21.35 -10.42 18.45
CA GLN A 693 -21.44 -8.97 18.57
C GLN A 693 -20.70 -8.31 17.40
N MET A 694 -21.26 -7.22 16.88
CA MET A 694 -20.67 -6.47 15.77
C MET A 694 -21.21 -5.04 15.76
N GLN A 695 -20.35 -4.06 15.45
CA GLN A 695 -20.78 -2.68 15.27
C GLN A 695 -21.66 -2.53 14.02
N HIS A 696 -22.62 -1.60 14.05
CA HIS A 696 -23.60 -1.43 12.98
C HIS A 696 -22.96 -1.19 11.60
N ASN A 697 -21.97 -0.31 11.50
CA ASN A 697 -21.30 0.00 10.22
C ASN A 697 -20.45 -1.19 9.72
N GLN A 698 -19.83 -1.94 10.63
CA GLN A 698 -19.10 -3.16 10.29
C GLN A 698 -20.05 -4.27 9.80
N LEU A 699 -21.23 -4.40 10.41
CA LEU A 699 -22.27 -5.32 9.96
C LEU A 699 -22.78 -4.96 8.57
N ILE A 700 -23.03 -3.68 8.29
CA ILE A 700 -23.40 -3.21 6.95
C ILE A 700 -22.31 -3.55 5.93
N ALA A 701 -21.04 -3.27 6.24
CA ALA A 701 -19.92 -3.55 5.35
C ALA A 701 -19.75 -5.06 5.08
N GLU A 702 -19.86 -5.89 6.12
CA GLU A 702 -19.74 -7.35 6.00
C GLU A 702 -20.89 -7.97 5.20
N VAL A 703 -22.12 -7.52 5.44
CA VAL A 703 -23.30 -7.95 4.66
C VAL A 703 -23.14 -7.55 3.19
N THR A 704 -22.73 -6.31 2.93
CA THR A 704 -22.47 -5.81 1.56
C THR A 704 -21.41 -6.65 0.87
N ARG A 705 -20.31 -6.97 1.58
CA ARG A 705 -19.23 -7.83 1.05
C ARG A 705 -19.72 -9.22 0.70
N GLN A 706 -20.47 -9.88 1.59
CA GLN A 706 -20.98 -11.24 1.32
C GLN A 706 -22.01 -11.29 0.19
N MET A 707 -22.80 -10.23 0.02
CA MET A 707 -23.83 -10.17 -1.04
C MET A 707 -23.30 -9.71 -2.40
N SER A 708 -22.15 -9.01 -2.44
CA SER A 708 -21.56 -8.41 -3.66
C SER A 708 -21.38 -9.37 -4.84
N GLY A 709 -21.27 -10.68 -4.60
CA GLY A 709 -21.23 -11.70 -5.65
C GLY A 709 -22.54 -11.85 -6.45
N ARG A 710 -23.68 -11.41 -5.89
CA ARG A 710 -25.03 -11.50 -6.51
C ARG A 710 -25.67 -10.15 -6.78
N PHE A 711 -25.66 -9.25 -5.79
CA PHE A 711 -26.19 -7.89 -5.89
C PHE A 711 -25.59 -7.02 -4.80
N THR A 712 -25.65 -5.70 -4.97
CA THR A 712 -25.15 -4.77 -3.96
C THR A 712 -26.31 -4.21 -3.12
N PRO A 713 -26.54 -4.70 -1.88
CA PRO A 713 -27.64 -4.24 -1.06
C PRO A 713 -27.44 -2.77 -0.63
N SER A 714 -28.51 -1.96 -0.71
CA SER A 714 -28.45 -0.60 -0.19
C SER A 714 -28.31 -0.60 1.34
N PRO A 715 -27.58 0.35 1.94
CA PRO A 715 -27.48 0.47 3.40
C PRO A 715 -28.85 0.62 4.07
N GLN A 716 -29.81 1.26 3.40
CA GLN A 716 -31.18 1.41 3.89
C GLN A 716 -31.92 0.07 3.98
N LEU A 717 -31.78 -0.79 2.97
CA LEU A 717 -32.37 -2.13 2.98
C LEU A 717 -31.81 -2.96 4.15
N ILE A 718 -30.50 -2.93 4.35
CA ILE A 718 -29.84 -3.66 5.45
C ILE A 718 -30.36 -3.16 6.80
N LYS A 719 -30.44 -1.84 7.01
CA LYS A 719 -30.99 -1.24 8.24
C LYS A 719 -32.40 -1.73 8.53
N LEU A 720 -33.29 -1.66 7.54
CA LEU A 720 -34.68 -2.09 7.69
C LEU A 720 -34.80 -3.59 8.01
N ARG A 721 -33.90 -4.42 7.47
CA ARG A 721 -33.83 -5.85 7.80
C ARG A 721 -33.27 -6.12 9.20
N ILE A 722 -32.31 -5.33 9.69
CA ILE A 722 -31.83 -5.40 11.08
C ILE A 722 -32.98 -5.09 12.05
N GLU A 723 -33.78 -4.04 11.82
CA GLU A 723 -34.95 -3.73 12.66
C GLU A 723 -35.93 -4.90 12.71
N SER A 724 -36.28 -5.46 11.54
CA SER A 724 -37.18 -6.62 11.47
C SER A 724 -36.63 -7.86 12.19
N LEU A 725 -35.30 -8.05 12.22
CA LEU A 725 -34.66 -9.14 12.97
C LEU A 725 -34.63 -8.87 14.48
N ILE A 726 -34.59 -7.60 14.89
CA ILE A 726 -34.71 -7.22 16.31
C ILE A 726 -36.14 -7.44 16.80
N GLU A 727 -37.15 -7.03 16.03
CA GLU A 727 -38.57 -7.25 16.35
C GLU A 727 -38.92 -8.74 16.49
N ARG A 728 -38.25 -9.60 15.71
CA ARG A 728 -38.39 -11.06 15.77
C ARG A 728 -37.44 -11.73 16.77
N GLU A 729 -36.76 -10.96 17.60
CA GLU A 729 -35.85 -11.45 18.66
C GLU A 729 -34.65 -12.29 18.16
N TYR A 730 -34.28 -12.18 16.88
CA TYR A 730 -33.06 -12.81 16.34
C TYR A 730 -31.79 -12.03 16.73
N LEU A 731 -31.95 -10.72 16.93
CA LEU A 731 -30.89 -9.79 17.30
C LEU A 731 -31.39 -8.90 18.43
N GLN A 732 -30.48 -8.39 19.24
CA GLN A 732 -30.78 -7.37 20.23
C GLN A 732 -29.75 -6.25 20.10
N ARG A 733 -30.20 -5.00 20.22
CA ARG A 733 -29.27 -3.88 20.41
C ARG A 733 -28.65 -4.01 21.79
N SER A 734 -27.33 -3.93 21.88
CA SER A 734 -26.64 -4.02 23.17
C SER A 734 -27.20 -2.98 24.14
N THR A 735 -27.54 -3.40 25.37
CA THR A 735 -28.05 -2.51 26.42
C THR A 735 -26.98 -1.56 26.95
N THR A 736 -25.70 -1.89 26.78
CA THR A 736 -24.55 -1.03 27.07
C THR A 736 -24.51 0.23 26.20
N ASP A 737 -25.14 0.21 25.01
CA ASP A 737 -25.08 1.31 24.04
C ASP A 737 -26.27 2.29 24.16
N ARG A 738 -27.34 1.90 24.86
CA ARG A 738 -28.56 2.75 25.00
C ARG A 738 -28.50 3.76 26.15
N ARG A 739 -27.40 3.78 26.91
CA ARG A 739 -27.09 4.77 27.97
C ARG A 739 -25.80 5.56 27.73
N ILE A 740 -25.23 5.53 26.52
CA ILE A 740 -24.15 6.43 26.13
C ILE A 740 -24.63 7.31 24.96
N LYS A 741 -25.76 7.99 25.19
CA LYS A 741 -25.75 9.44 25.04
C LYS A 741 -25.37 9.99 26.42
N LYS A 742 -24.11 9.81 26.82
CA LYS A 742 -23.50 10.90 27.56
C LYS A 742 -23.37 11.98 26.49
N GLU A 743 -24.10 13.08 26.68
CA GLU A 743 -23.60 14.36 26.19
C GLU A 743 -22.10 14.40 26.47
N PRO A 744 -21.26 14.90 25.55
CA PRO A 744 -19.82 15.00 25.82
C PRO A 744 -19.68 15.57 27.22
N ALA A 745 -19.13 14.77 28.14
CA ALA A 745 -18.76 15.30 29.43
C ALA A 745 -17.91 16.51 29.11
N SER A 746 -18.26 17.66 29.66
CA SER A 746 -17.36 18.80 29.67
C SER A 746 -15.98 18.27 30.05
N SER A 747 -14.92 18.78 29.40
CA SER A 747 -13.52 18.47 29.71
C SER A 747 -13.20 18.46 31.21
N ASP A 748 -14.03 19.15 32.00
CA ASP A 748 -13.93 19.39 33.43
C ASP A 748 -14.10 18.16 34.34
N ASP A 749 -14.55 17.00 33.84
CA ASP A 749 -14.80 15.78 34.66
C ASP A 749 -13.83 14.60 34.42
N LEU A 750 -12.85 14.70 33.51
CA LEU A 750 -11.93 13.58 33.18
C LEU A 750 -10.77 13.47 34.19
N TYR A 751 -10.54 12.27 34.76
CA TYR A 751 -9.42 12.00 35.67
C TYR A 751 -8.38 11.04 35.06
N VAL A 752 -7.15 11.54 34.88
CA VAL A 752 -6.02 10.77 34.33
C VAL A 752 -4.90 10.62 35.36
N VAL A 753 -4.42 9.40 35.58
CA VAL A 753 -3.29 9.14 36.50
C VAL A 753 -2.05 8.70 35.73
N LEU A 754 -0.92 9.35 35.95
CA LEU A 754 0.38 8.97 35.39
C LEU A 754 1.21 8.20 36.42
N VAL A 755 1.83 7.09 35.99
CA VAL A 755 2.58 6.20 36.87
C VAL A 755 3.97 5.93 36.29
N SER A 756 5.00 6.24 37.08
CA SER A 756 6.40 6.01 36.72
C SER A 756 7.20 5.44 37.90
N ILE A 757 8.28 4.72 37.59
CA ILE A 757 9.36 4.41 38.55
C ILE A 757 10.16 5.68 38.92
N PRO A 758 10.86 5.70 40.07
CA PRO A 758 11.67 6.84 40.53
C PRO A 758 12.99 6.97 39.77
N VAL A 759 12.91 7.03 38.43
CA VAL A 759 14.05 7.21 37.54
C VAL A 759 13.73 8.40 36.64
N LEU A 760 14.54 9.46 36.75
CA LEU A 760 14.22 10.78 36.18
C LEU A 760 13.97 10.73 34.67
N ASP A 761 14.80 9.99 33.91
CA ASP A 761 14.68 9.84 32.45
C ASP A 761 13.40 9.12 32.00
N LYS A 762 12.79 8.31 32.87
CA LYS A 762 11.52 7.62 32.59
C LYS A 762 10.31 8.48 32.99
N MET A 763 10.48 9.32 34.01
CA MET A 763 9.44 10.17 34.55
C MET A 763 9.23 11.45 33.72
N LEU A 764 10.32 12.09 33.24
CA LEU A 764 10.27 13.36 32.52
C LEU A 764 9.26 13.39 31.33
N PRO A 765 9.18 12.35 30.46
CA PRO A 765 8.17 12.32 29.41
C PRO A 765 6.73 12.41 29.94
N LEU A 766 6.44 11.73 31.05
CA LEU A 766 5.13 11.77 31.71
C LEU A 766 4.87 13.14 32.35
N LYS A 767 5.89 13.81 32.88
CA LYS A 767 5.76 15.19 33.38
C LYS A 767 5.24 16.15 32.31
N HIS A 768 5.78 16.07 31.09
CA HIS A 768 5.31 16.91 29.97
C HIS A 768 3.86 16.60 29.56
N LEU A 769 3.47 15.31 29.57
CA LEU A 769 2.08 14.92 29.36
C LEU A 769 1.17 15.50 30.44
N ALA A 770 1.59 15.44 31.71
CA ALA A 770 0.82 15.97 32.84
C ALA A 770 0.61 17.49 32.71
N GLU A 771 1.66 18.24 32.39
CA GLU A 771 1.60 19.70 32.18
C GLU A 771 0.58 20.08 31.09
N THR A 772 0.58 19.35 29.96
CA THR A 772 -0.33 19.62 28.83
C THR A 772 -1.76 19.14 29.12
N LEU A 773 -1.94 18.07 29.89
CA LEU A 773 -3.26 17.63 30.33
C LEU A 773 -3.90 18.64 31.31
N LEU A 774 -3.11 19.14 32.26
CA LEU A 774 -3.54 20.19 33.20
C LEU A 774 -3.92 21.48 32.46
N SER A 775 -3.13 21.90 31.45
CA SER A 775 -3.45 23.09 30.65
C SER A 775 -4.75 22.95 29.84
N ARG A 776 -5.17 21.72 29.55
CA ARG A 776 -6.46 21.38 28.92
C ARG A 776 -7.61 21.17 29.91
N GLY A 777 -7.40 21.45 31.19
CA GLY A 777 -8.44 21.38 32.24
C GLY A 777 -8.76 19.95 32.71
N VAL A 778 -7.92 18.98 32.41
CA VAL A 778 -8.07 17.60 32.88
C VAL A 778 -7.58 17.50 34.32
N ARG A 779 -8.29 16.75 35.18
CA ARG A 779 -7.80 16.41 36.52
C ARG A 779 -6.67 15.40 36.37
N VAL A 780 -5.48 15.69 36.90
CA VAL A 780 -4.30 14.85 36.71
C VAL A 780 -3.69 14.42 38.03
N GLY A 781 -3.58 13.11 38.23
CA GLY A 781 -2.83 12.49 39.32
C GLY A 781 -1.47 12.00 38.84
N PHE A 782 -0.44 12.08 39.69
CA PHE A 782 0.88 11.53 39.39
C PHE A 782 1.37 10.66 40.54
N ALA A 783 1.45 9.34 40.30
CA ALA A 783 1.88 8.35 41.25
C ALA A 783 3.39 8.12 41.20
N LEU A 784 4.07 8.52 42.27
CA LEU A 784 5.52 8.40 42.46
C LEU A 784 5.86 8.11 43.93
N PRO A 785 7.04 7.54 44.22
CA PRO A 785 7.55 7.49 45.58
C PRO A 785 7.67 8.88 46.19
N GLU A 786 7.48 9.00 47.51
CA GLU A 786 7.47 10.28 48.23
C GLU A 786 8.77 11.07 48.06
N SER A 787 9.91 10.38 47.92
CA SER A 787 11.22 10.99 47.67
C SER A 787 11.31 11.78 46.37
N CYS A 788 10.40 11.54 45.40
CA CYS A 788 10.38 12.18 44.09
C CYS A 788 9.41 13.37 44.02
N ARG A 789 8.71 13.75 45.10
CA ARG A 789 7.72 14.83 45.10
C ARG A 789 8.23 16.14 44.50
N GLN A 790 9.48 16.50 44.80
CA GLN A 790 10.11 17.74 44.31
C GLN A 790 10.27 17.79 42.79
N TRP A 791 10.21 16.65 42.08
CA TRP A 791 10.40 16.62 40.63
C TRP A 791 9.18 17.11 39.84
N VAL A 792 7.99 17.12 40.47
CA VAL A 792 6.71 17.52 39.85
C VAL A 792 6.01 18.63 40.61
N SER A 793 6.61 19.14 41.70
CA SER A 793 6.01 20.18 42.55
C SER A 793 5.87 21.55 41.88
N ASP A 794 6.52 21.75 40.74
CA ASP A 794 6.42 22.93 39.89
C ASP A 794 5.15 22.94 39.01
N LEU A 795 4.42 21.83 38.91
CA LEU A 795 3.16 21.75 38.16
C LEU A 795 1.96 22.18 39.03
N GLU A 796 1.44 23.38 38.79
CA GLU A 796 0.23 23.87 39.46
C GLU A 796 -1.00 23.03 39.12
N GLY A 797 -1.77 22.62 40.14
CA GLY A 797 -3.00 21.83 39.96
C GLY A 797 -2.80 20.31 39.86
N LEU A 798 -1.56 19.81 39.88
CA LEU A 798 -1.26 18.38 39.87
C LEU A 798 -1.57 17.71 41.23
N GLU A 799 -2.25 16.57 41.21
CA GLU A 799 -2.46 15.73 42.39
C GLU A 799 -1.31 14.73 42.57
N PHE A 800 -0.47 14.91 43.59
CA PHE A 800 0.62 13.97 43.86
C PHE A 800 0.11 12.77 44.66
N ILE A 801 0.19 11.57 44.07
CA ILE A 801 -0.17 10.30 44.71
C ILE A 801 1.10 9.68 45.29
N SER A 802 1.17 9.62 46.62
CA SER A 802 2.36 9.16 47.33
C SER A 802 2.38 7.65 47.46
N LEU A 803 3.36 7.00 46.82
CA LEU A 803 3.58 5.55 46.98
C LEU A 803 4.42 5.20 48.21
N GLY A 804 4.65 6.17 49.11
CA GLY A 804 5.49 6.02 50.29
C GLY A 804 7.00 6.01 49.99
N GLN A 805 7.79 5.55 50.95
CA GLN A 805 9.26 5.48 50.85
C GLN A 805 9.68 4.18 50.16
N ILE A 806 9.83 4.22 48.84
CA ILE A 806 10.21 3.07 48.02
C ILE A 806 11.68 3.18 47.61
N VAL A 807 12.45 2.12 47.87
CA VAL A 807 13.85 2.00 47.46
C VAL A 807 14.02 0.74 46.63
N GLY A 808 14.57 0.88 45.42
CA GLY A 808 14.87 -0.26 44.54
C GLY A 808 16.08 -1.05 45.03
N LYS A 809 16.25 -2.28 44.53
CA LYS A 809 17.48 -3.05 44.75
C LYS A 809 18.60 -2.36 43.97
N GLY A 810 19.55 -1.71 44.65
CA GLY A 810 20.51 -0.75 44.08
C GLY A 810 20.94 -0.97 42.62
N ARG A 811 20.93 0.12 41.83
CA ARG A 811 21.39 0.12 40.43
C ARG A 811 22.90 -0.12 40.38
N ALA A 812 23.38 -0.92 39.43
CA ALA A 812 24.81 -1.04 39.17
C ALA A 812 25.43 0.34 38.90
N ALA A 813 26.67 0.55 39.34
CA ALA A 813 27.43 1.79 39.09
C ALA A 813 27.52 2.08 37.58
N ALA A 814 27.75 3.36 37.22
CA ALA A 814 28.04 3.71 35.84
C ALA A 814 29.25 2.90 35.35
N LEU A 815 29.06 2.12 34.28
CA LEU A 815 30.13 1.32 33.69
C LEU A 815 30.84 2.17 32.66
N ASP A 816 32.17 2.17 32.68
CA ASP A 816 32.91 2.78 31.58
C ASP A 816 32.72 1.98 30.26
N PRO A 817 33.05 2.55 29.10
CA PRO A 817 32.89 1.85 27.82
C PRO A 817 33.64 0.52 27.71
N ALA A 818 34.71 0.30 28.47
CA ALA A 818 35.48 -0.95 28.47
C ALA A 818 34.82 -2.01 29.37
N GLU A 819 34.33 -1.62 30.53
CA GLU A 819 33.55 -2.46 31.46
C GLU A 819 32.23 -2.90 30.83
N LEU A 820 31.53 -2.00 30.14
CA LEU A 820 30.30 -2.33 29.41
C LEU A 820 30.56 -3.38 28.32
N GLN A 821 31.68 -3.25 27.61
CA GLN A 821 32.10 -4.23 26.62
C GLN A 821 32.45 -5.59 27.24
N ALA A 822 33.06 -5.60 28.43
CA ALA A 822 33.40 -6.81 29.17
C ALA A 822 32.16 -7.54 29.73
N LEU A 823 31.20 -6.80 30.28
CA LEU A 823 29.93 -7.34 30.79
C LEU A 823 29.05 -7.89 29.66
N GLY A 824 29.12 -7.27 28.48
CA GLY A 824 28.33 -7.60 27.31
C GLY A 824 26.95 -6.94 27.34
N VAL A 825 26.52 -6.43 26.18
CA VAL A 825 25.30 -5.62 26.00
C VAL A 825 24.02 -6.31 26.48
N TYR A 826 23.89 -7.63 26.30
CA TYR A 826 22.70 -8.37 26.69
C TYR A 826 22.54 -8.51 28.22
N GLU A 827 23.63 -8.79 28.94
CA GLU A 827 23.59 -8.92 30.41
C GLU A 827 23.47 -7.55 31.09
N SER A 828 24.10 -6.52 30.51
CA SER A 828 23.91 -5.13 30.92
C SER A 828 22.43 -4.72 30.82
N TYR A 829 21.77 -5.01 29.69
CA TYR A 829 20.35 -4.71 29.51
C TYR A 829 19.45 -5.53 30.45
N ALA A 830 19.73 -6.83 30.61
CA ALA A 830 18.99 -7.68 31.56
C ALA A 830 19.11 -7.16 33.00
N SER A 831 20.30 -6.72 33.41
CA SER A 831 20.55 -6.14 34.74
C SER A 831 19.80 -4.82 34.97
N ALA A 832 19.74 -3.95 33.96
CA ALA A 832 18.93 -2.72 34.02
C ALA A 832 17.43 -3.03 34.17
N LEU A 833 16.92 -4.02 33.42
CA LEU A 833 15.53 -4.45 33.57
C LEU A 833 15.23 -5.06 34.95
N ARG A 834 16.16 -5.83 35.52
CA ARG A 834 16.01 -6.35 36.90
C ARG A 834 15.96 -5.22 37.92
N TYR A 835 16.76 -4.17 37.73
CA TYR A 835 16.69 -2.97 38.56
C TYR A 835 15.30 -2.31 38.48
N TYR A 836 14.77 -2.10 37.28
CA TYR A 836 13.42 -1.54 37.12
C TYR A 836 12.32 -2.45 37.68
N ALA A 837 12.43 -3.77 37.46
CA ALA A 837 11.50 -4.76 38.02
C ALA A 837 11.55 -4.81 39.56
N SER A 838 12.66 -4.38 40.19
CA SER A 838 12.76 -4.36 41.66
C SER A 838 11.77 -3.40 42.33
N PHE A 839 11.26 -2.40 41.60
CA PHE A 839 10.22 -1.49 42.08
C PHE A 839 8.80 -2.08 42.00
N GLN A 840 8.59 -3.19 41.28
CA GLN A 840 7.28 -3.80 41.05
C GLN A 840 6.58 -4.16 42.35
N ARG A 841 7.21 -5.00 43.18
CA ARG A 841 6.65 -5.46 44.46
C ARG A 841 6.33 -4.30 45.44
N PRO A 842 7.24 -3.35 45.73
CA PRO A 842 6.97 -2.30 46.70
C PRO A 842 5.97 -1.23 46.21
N MET A 843 5.88 -0.97 44.90
CA MET A 843 4.90 0.00 44.36
C MET A 843 3.48 -0.56 44.26
N PHE A 844 3.33 -1.87 44.03
CA PHE A 844 2.04 -2.46 43.68
C PHE A 844 0.95 -2.23 44.73
N GLY A 845 1.25 -2.44 46.01
CA GLY A 845 0.25 -2.34 47.08
C GLY A 845 -0.34 -0.93 47.24
N ALA A 846 0.52 0.08 47.41
CA ALA A 846 0.09 1.46 47.56
C ALA A 846 -0.65 1.97 46.30
N LEU A 847 -0.12 1.63 45.11
CA LEU A 847 -0.76 2.01 43.86
C LEU A 847 -2.15 1.37 43.70
N LEU A 848 -2.31 0.11 44.12
CA LEU A 848 -3.60 -0.57 44.05
C LEU A 848 -4.63 0.08 44.99
N GLU A 849 -4.23 0.44 46.20
CA GLU A 849 -5.07 1.10 47.21
C GLU A 849 -5.57 2.47 46.72
N ASP A 850 -4.67 3.36 46.30
CA ASP A 850 -5.05 4.69 45.78
C ASP A 850 -5.94 4.61 44.53
N LEU A 851 -5.62 3.73 43.58
CA LEU A 851 -6.41 3.56 42.35
C LEU A 851 -7.76 2.86 42.57
N GLU A 852 -7.94 2.16 43.69
CA GLU A 852 -9.22 1.57 44.07
C GLU A 852 -10.11 2.59 44.82
N ASP A 853 -9.50 3.42 45.68
CA ASP A 853 -10.17 4.48 46.45
C ASP A 853 -10.63 5.66 45.58
N ASP A 854 -9.77 6.17 44.69
CA ASP A 854 -10.09 7.24 43.73
C ASP A 854 -9.76 6.79 42.30
N ARG A 855 -10.73 6.08 41.73
CA ARG A 855 -10.57 5.33 40.48
C ARG A 855 -10.46 6.26 39.25
N PRO A 856 -9.34 6.29 38.52
CA PRO A 856 -9.20 7.13 37.34
C PRO A 856 -9.91 6.57 36.10
N ASP A 857 -10.22 7.46 35.16
CA ASP A 857 -10.78 7.11 33.86
C ASP A 857 -9.73 6.53 32.92
N LEU A 858 -8.47 6.95 33.05
CA LEU A 858 -7.35 6.48 32.23
C LEU A 858 -6.04 6.51 33.03
N VAL A 859 -5.20 5.48 32.87
CA VAL A 859 -3.85 5.45 33.44
C VAL A 859 -2.79 5.54 32.34
N VAL A 860 -1.80 6.42 32.48
CA VAL A 860 -0.64 6.47 31.60
C VAL A 860 0.55 5.83 32.31
N VAL A 861 1.05 4.72 31.77
CA VAL A 861 2.10 3.91 32.40
C VAL A 861 3.37 3.97 31.58
N ASP A 862 4.49 4.33 32.21
CA ASP A 862 5.81 4.18 31.57
C ASP A 862 6.15 2.70 31.34
N ARG A 863 6.80 2.42 30.20
CA ARG A 863 7.17 1.10 29.71
C ARG A 863 7.94 0.19 30.69
N TYR A 864 8.59 0.74 31.70
CA TYR A 864 9.37 0.00 32.69
C TYR A 864 8.68 -0.08 34.06
N THR A 865 7.48 0.48 34.18
CA THR A 865 6.72 0.55 35.43
C THR A 865 5.79 -0.65 35.58
N PHE A 866 6.37 -1.82 35.88
CA PHE A 866 5.66 -3.10 35.95
C PHE A 866 4.47 -3.09 36.93
N ALA A 867 4.61 -2.43 38.10
CA ALA A 867 3.53 -2.28 39.07
C ALA A 867 2.31 -1.54 38.50
N GLY A 868 2.52 -0.56 37.63
CA GLY A 868 1.43 0.20 36.98
C GLY A 868 0.60 -0.68 36.07
N PHE A 869 1.24 -1.52 35.26
CA PHE A 869 0.56 -2.51 34.43
C PHE A 869 -0.22 -3.52 35.27
N ASP A 870 0.41 -4.05 36.31
CA ASP A 870 -0.19 -5.04 37.19
C ASP A 870 -1.42 -4.47 37.92
N ALA A 871 -1.36 -3.24 38.42
CA ALA A 871 -2.49 -2.56 39.06
C ALA A 871 -3.64 -2.34 38.07
N CYS A 872 -3.34 -1.89 36.84
CA CYS A 872 -4.34 -1.74 35.79
C CYS A 872 -4.98 -3.08 35.41
N HIS A 873 -4.21 -4.16 35.29
CA HIS A 873 -4.73 -5.51 35.03
C HIS A 873 -5.63 -6.01 36.17
N ARG A 874 -5.23 -5.76 37.42
CA ARG A 874 -5.96 -6.19 38.61
C ARG A 874 -7.29 -5.46 38.80
N LEU A 875 -7.33 -4.16 38.49
CA LEU A 875 -8.53 -3.30 38.61
C LEU A 875 -9.35 -3.22 37.30
N GLN A 876 -8.83 -3.77 36.21
CA GLN A 876 -9.37 -3.65 34.85
C GLN A 876 -9.52 -2.19 34.40
N LEU A 877 -8.53 -1.36 34.73
CA LEU A 877 -8.46 0.03 34.28
C LEU A 877 -7.93 0.11 32.85
N PRO A 878 -8.48 1.00 31.99
CA PRO A 878 -7.87 1.30 30.71
C PRO A 878 -6.55 2.04 30.93
N TYR A 879 -5.54 1.72 30.12
CA TYR A 879 -4.25 2.36 30.21
C TYR A 879 -3.63 2.60 28.84
N VAL A 880 -2.72 3.58 28.78
CA VAL A 880 -1.85 3.88 27.64
C VAL A 880 -0.41 3.72 28.07
N VAL A 881 0.40 3.16 27.17
CA VAL A 881 1.83 2.96 27.40
C VAL A 881 2.61 4.13 26.80
N ASN A 882 3.46 4.76 27.60
CA ASN A 882 4.47 5.69 27.11
C ASN A 882 5.79 4.93 26.90
N ASP A 883 6.33 4.95 25.68
CA ASP A 883 7.57 4.28 25.30
C ASP A 883 8.54 5.27 24.63
N PRO A 884 9.77 5.45 25.15
CA PRO A 884 10.72 6.40 24.57
C PRO A 884 11.22 6.02 23.16
N HIS A 885 11.06 4.76 22.72
CA HIS A 885 11.51 4.30 21.40
C HIS A 885 10.67 3.11 20.90
N VAL A 886 10.79 2.81 19.61
CA VAL A 886 10.08 1.69 18.98
C VAL A 886 10.57 0.35 19.58
N LEU A 887 9.68 -0.49 20.15
CA LEU A 887 10.16 -1.73 20.81
C LEU A 887 11.00 -2.61 19.86
N PHE A 888 12.08 -3.11 20.43
CA PHE A 888 13.08 -3.96 19.80
C PHE A 888 12.56 -5.28 19.21
N ASP A 889 11.38 -5.72 19.65
CA ASP A 889 10.78 -7.01 19.33
C ASP A 889 9.30 -6.94 18.87
N ILE A 890 8.77 -5.76 18.49
CA ILE A 890 7.40 -5.64 17.95
C ILE A 890 7.22 -6.54 16.73
N ASP A 891 6.12 -7.29 16.73
CA ASP A 891 5.57 -7.93 15.54
C ASP A 891 6.53 -8.79 14.71
N SER A 892 7.55 -9.43 15.32
CA SER A 892 8.54 -10.23 14.57
C SER A 892 9.03 -9.48 13.33
N PRO A 893 9.83 -8.40 13.51
CA PRO A 893 10.13 -7.47 12.45
C PRO A 893 10.66 -8.22 11.23
N PRO A 894 10.36 -7.76 10.00
CA PRO A 894 10.93 -8.35 8.80
C PRO A 894 12.44 -8.52 8.94
N ALA A 895 13.00 -9.58 8.34
CA ALA A 895 14.39 -9.98 8.52
C ALA A 895 15.43 -8.92 8.09
N TYR A 896 15.00 -7.88 7.37
CA TYR A 896 15.83 -6.74 6.97
C TYR A 896 15.93 -5.63 8.02
N ILE A 897 15.06 -5.60 9.04
CA ILE A 897 15.16 -4.65 10.15
C ILE A 897 16.30 -5.12 11.06
N PRO A 898 17.31 -4.31 11.37
CA PRO A 898 18.39 -4.66 12.29
C PRO A 898 17.88 -5.17 13.65
N ALA A 899 18.57 -6.17 14.17
CA ALA A 899 18.32 -6.73 15.48
C ALA A 899 18.85 -5.79 16.56
N PRO A 900 18.28 -5.83 17.77
CA PRO A 900 18.77 -5.03 18.88
C PRO A 900 20.24 -5.33 19.15
N PHE A 901 21.03 -4.28 19.37
CA PHE A 901 22.47 -4.34 19.58
C PHE A 901 23.28 -4.92 18.41
N SER A 902 22.70 -4.99 17.20
CA SER A 902 23.44 -5.26 15.97
C SER A 902 23.94 -3.95 15.37
N ASN A 903 25.14 -3.95 14.79
CA ASN A 903 25.65 -2.78 14.06
C ASN A 903 25.23 -2.79 12.57
N PHE A 904 24.20 -3.58 12.22
CA PHE A 904 23.72 -3.67 10.85
C PHE A 904 22.85 -2.45 10.50
N THR A 905 22.80 -2.12 9.20
CA THR A 905 21.96 -1.05 8.65
C THR A 905 20.98 -1.64 7.65
N MET A 906 19.78 -1.07 7.50
CA MET A 906 18.77 -1.59 6.55
C MET A 906 19.28 -1.57 5.09
N HIS A 907 20.15 -0.62 4.73
CA HIS A 907 20.61 -0.39 3.36
C HIS A 907 21.78 -1.29 2.92
N THR A 908 22.45 -1.96 3.86
CA THR A 908 23.68 -2.73 3.57
C THR A 908 23.56 -4.23 3.85
N THR A 909 22.39 -4.77 4.22
CA THR A 909 22.31 -6.19 4.63
C THR A 909 22.53 -7.17 3.47
N SER A 910 23.66 -7.87 3.53
CA SER A 910 23.90 -9.12 2.80
C SER A 910 22.96 -10.24 3.28
N VAL A 911 22.88 -11.34 2.51
CA VAL A 911 22.10 -12.53 2.93
C VAL A 911 22.62 -13.10 4.26
N LEU A 912 23.94 -13.10 4.46
CA LEU A 912 24.57 -13.58 5.70
C LEU A 912 24.17 -12.71 6.89
N GLU A 913 24.20 -11.38 6.74
CA GLU A 913 23.79 -10.46 7.80
C GLU A 913 22.32 -10.62 8.15
N ARG A 914 21.42 -10.86 7.18
CA ARG A 914 20.01 -11.19 7.46
C ARG A 914 19.85 -12.50 8.23
N CYS A 915 20.70 -13.49 8.00
CA CYS A 915 20.71 -14.73 8.80
C CYS A 915 21.23 -14.47 10.22
N LEU A 916 22.33 -13.72 10.37
CA LEU A 916 22.87 -13.32 11.67
C LEU A 916 21.89 -12.44 12.45
N ASN A 917 21.10 -11.64 11.75
CA ASN A 917 20.06 -10.81 12.32
C ASN A 917 19.03 -11.64 13.10
N SER A 918 18.59 -12.77 12.52
CA SER A 918 17.71 -13.74 13.20
C SER A 918 18.37 -14.34 14.45
N TYR A 919 19.68 -14.62 14.40
CA TYR A 919 20.44 -15.10 15.55
C TYR A 919 20.49 -14.07 16.69
N TYR A 920 20.80 -12.80 16.40
CA TYR A 920 20.83 -11.73 17.42
C TYR A 920 19.46 -11.53 18.08
N ARG A 921 18.36 -11.60 17.32
CA ARG A 921 17.00 -11.55 17.88
C ARG A 921 16.69 -12.73 18.80
N LEU A 922 17.09 -13.95 18.42
CA LEU A 922 16.90 -15.13 19.26
C LEU A 922 17.72 -14.99 20.55
N ARG A 923 18.99 -14.56 20.45
CA ARG A 923 19.87 -14.33 21.60
C ARG A 923 19.30 -13.28 22.55
N PHE A 924 18.78 -12.17 22.03
CA PHE A 924 18.09 -11.14 22.82
C PHE A 924 16.92 -11.74 23.62
N ARG A 925 16.02 -12.47 22.95
CA ARG A 925 14.86 -13.10 23.60
C ARG A 925 15.26 -14.09 24.69
N LEU A 926 16.25 -14.94 24.42
CA LEU A 926 16.74 -15.92 25.41
C LEU A 926 17.37 -15.24 26.63
N GLY A 927 18.07 -14.12 26.44
CA GLY A 927 18.63 -13.33 27.54
C GLY A 927 17.57 -12.76 28.50
N LEU A 928 16.38 -12.46 28.00
CA LEU A 928 15.30 -11.87 28.80
C LEU A 928 14.45 -12.88 29.59
N VAL A 929 14.53 -14.18 29.28
CA VAL A 929 13.69 -15.22 29.90
C VAL A 929 13.79 -15.21 31.43
N HIS A 930 15.00 -15.01 31.97
CA HIS A 930 15.21 -14.99 33.42
C HIS A 930 14.55 -13.77 34.09
N VAL A 931 14.58 -12.61 33.43
CA VAL A 931 13.97 -11.39 33.94
C VAL A 931 12.44 -11.53 34.00
N TYR A 932 11.81 -12.10 32.97
CA TYR A 932 10.36 -12.34 32.99
C TYR A 932 9.93 -13.38 34.03
N LYS A 933 10.78 -14.37 34.35
CA LYS A 933 10.51 -15.27 35.47
C LYS A 933 10.43 -14.52 36.81
N GLU A 934 11.31 -13.55 37.04
CA GLU A 934 11.28 -12.71 38.25
C GLU A 934 10.03 -11.82 38.30
N ILE A 935 9.67 -11.18 37.18
CA ILE A 935 8.45 -10.35 37.06
C ILE A 935 7.19 -11.20 37.31
N ASN A 936 7.13 -12.40 36.75
CA ASN A 936 6.00 -13.31 36.92
C ASN A 936 5.88 -13.85 38.33
N ALA A 937 6.98 -14.06 39.05
CA ALA A 937 6.93 -14.46 40.44
C ALA A 937 6.20 -13.42 41.31
N VAL A 938 6.43 -12.12 41.05
CA VAL A 938 5.69 -11.04 41.71
C VAL A 938 4.23 -10.99 41.27
N ARG A 939 3.93 -11.24 39.98
CA ARG A 939 2.54 -11.31 39.50
C ARG A 939 1.75 -12.46 40.13
N GLU A 940 2.36 -13.63 40.25
CA GLU A 940 1.77 -14.82 40.87
C GLU A 940 1.43 -14.58 42.35
N GLU A 941 2.31 -13.90 43.10
CA GLU A 941 2.06 -13.49 44.49
C GLU A 941 0.79 -12.63 44.65
N HIS A 942 0.41 -11.88 43.62
CA HIS A 942 -0.77 -11.01 43.61
C HIS A 942 -1.96 -11.61 42.81
N GLY A 943 -1.89 -12.89 42.43
CA GLY A 943 -2.95 -13.59 41.72
C GLY A 943 -3.16 -13.16 40.26
N LEU A 944 -2.16 -12.54 39.64
CA LEU A 944 -2.17 -12.15 38.23
C LEU A 944 -1.60 -13.26 37.34
N GLU A 945 -2.13 -13.40 36.12
CA GLU A 945 -1.63 -14.40 35.17
C GLU A 945 -0.18 -14.12 34.76
N PRO A 946 0.66 -15.18 34.60
CA PRO A 946 2.03 -15.02 34.14
C PRO A 946 2.08 -14.55 32.68
N ILE A 947 3.09 -13.76 32.35
CA ILE A 947 3.35 -13.23 31.01
C ILE A 947 4.65 -13.80 30.41
N ASP A 948 4.59 -14.27 29.18
CA ASP A 948 5.74 -14.83 28.44
C ASP A 948 6.56 -13.76 27.71
N SER A 949 5.98 -12.58 27.50
CA SER A 949 6.62 -11.50 26.73
C SER A 949 6.03 -10.14 27.04
N LYS A 950 6.76 -9.08 26.64
CA LYS A 950 6.32 -7.69 26.81
C LYS A 950 4.99 -7.37 26.13
N HIS A 951 4.74 -7.95 24.96
CA HIS A 951 3.51 -7.71 24.18
C HIS A 951 2.26 -8.15 24.93
N GLN A 952 2.35 -9.24 25.70
CA GLN A 952 1.23 -9.68 26.55
C GLN A 952 0.96 -8.69 27.68
N MET A 953 2.00 -8.02 28.19
CA MET A 953 1.86 -7.00 29.23
C MET A 953 1.16 -5.73 28.72
N HIS A 954 1.49 -5.30 27.49
CA HIS A 954 0.83 -4.14 26.87
C HIS A 954 -0.62 -4.46 26.49
N GLY A 955 -0.94 -5.73 26.22
CA GLY A 955 -2.31 -6.20 26.04
C GLY A 955 -3.07 -5.44 24.96
N GLN A 956 -4.15 -4.75 25.36
CA GLN A 956 -5.03 -3.97 24.48
C GLN A 956 -4.75 -2.46 24.49
N ALA A 957 -3.70 -2.00 25.18
CA ALA A 957 -3.39 -0.59 25.36
C ALA A 957 -2.81 0.05 24.10
N LEU A 958 -3.12 1.33 23.88
CA LEU A 958 -2.37 2.17 22.95
C LEU A 958 -0.91 2.30 23.45
N VAL A 959 0.04 2.35 22.53
CA VAL A 959 1.45 2.63 22.83
C VAL A 959 1.86 3.91 22.12
N LEU A 960 2.14 4.95 22.89
CA LEU A 960 2.75 6.18 22.44
C LEU A 960 4.26 5.96 22.35
N VAL A 961 4.82 6.20 21.17
CA VAL A 961 6.24 6.03 20.90
C VAL A 961 6.85 7.40 20.67
N ASN A 962 7.71 7.83 21.59
CA ASN A 962 8.31 9.16 21.60
C ASN A 962 9.50 9.23 20.63
N SER A 963 9.30 8.81 19.40
CA SER A 963 10.30 8.77 18.32
C SER A 963 9.60 8.90 16.96
N VAL A 964 10.38 8.89 15.88
CA VAL A 964 9.92 8.98 14.48
C VAL A 964 10.71 8.03 13.58
N PHE A 965 10.15 7.69 12.42
CA PHE A 965 10.92 6.99 11.39
C PHE A 965 11.98 7.92 10.79
N GLY A 966 13.18 7.38 10.59
CA GLY A 966 14.38 8.13 10.24
C GLY A 966 15.40 8.05 11.38
N LEU A 967 14.95 8.32 12.61
CA LEU A 967 15.71 7.97 13.81
C LEU A 967 15.55 6.47 14.11
N ASP A 968 14.30 5.97 14.12
CA ASP A 968 14.01 4.55 14.10
C ASP A 968 13.92 4.01 12.65
N GLU A 969 14.30 2.75 12.47
CA GLU A 969 14.26 2.07 11.18
C GLU A 969 12.82 1.87 10.68
N ALA A 970 12.55 2.31 9.45
CA ALA A 970 11.22 2.29 8.86
C ALA A 970 10.67 0.86 8.72
N ARG A 971 9.51 0.60 9.33
CA ARG A 971 8.87 -0.72 9.29
C ARG A 971 7.35 -0.65 9.37
N PRO A 972 6.61 -1.68 8.90
CA PRO A 972 5.17 -1.76 9.13
C PRO A 972 4.86 -1.74 10.63
N MET A 973 3.98 -0.83 11.06
CA MET A 973 3.52 -0.74 12.45
C MET A 973 2.03 -1.01 12.52
N THR A 974 1.60 -1.61 13.62
CA THR A 974 0.17 -1.83 13.87
C THR A 974 -0.48 -0.54 14.39
N PRO A 975 -1.80 -0.34 14.21
CA PRO A 975 -2.49 0.87 14.67
C PRO A 975 -2.37 1.13 16.18
N GLN A 976 -2.02 0.10 16.96
CA GLN A 976 -1.73 0.15 18.39
C GLN A 976 -0.54 1.05 18.73
N PHE A 977 0.38 1.31 17.80
CA PHE A 977 1.55 2.14 18.03
C PHE A 977 1.41 3.49 17.34
N LYS A 978 1.60 4.57 18.08
CA LYS A 978 1.53 5.94 17.59
C LYS A 978 2.88 6.63 17.81
N MET A 979 3.58 6.90 16.70
CA MET A 979 4.82 7.68 16.70
C MET A 979 4.47 9.15 16.92
N VAL A 980 4.89 9.71 18.05
CA VAL A 980 4.60 11.11 18.46
C VAL A 980 5.84 11.99 18.47
N GLY A 981 7.04 11.44 18.23
CA GLY A 981 8.31 12.18 18.32
C GLY A 981 8.64 12.65 19.73
N LEU A 982 9.57 13.59 19.85
CA LEU A 982 9.96 14.18 21.13
C LEU A 982 8.80 15.02 21.71
N LEU A 983 8.36 14.69 22.93
CA LEU A 983 7.22 15.35 23.55
C LEU A 983 7.43 16.87 23.69
N GLN A 984 8.61 17.32 24.14
CA GLN A 984 8.90 18.76 24.27
C GLN A 984 9.36 19.46 22.97
N SER A 985 9.26 18.80 21.82
CA SER A 985 9.76 19.35 20.54
C SER A 985 9.21 20.74 20.23
N GLN A 986 7.95 21.03 20.56
CA GLN A 986 7.34 22.33 20.34
C GLN A 986 7.92 23.42 21.25
N ARG A 987 8.12 23.13 22.55
CA ARG A 987 8.75 24.06 23.49
C ARG A 987 10.13 24.50 23.00
N LEU A 988 10.96 23.54 22.58
CA LEU A 988 12.30 23.84 22.06
C LEU A 988 12.27 24.70 20.79
N GLN A 989 11.31 24.46 19.91
CA GLN A 989 11.11 25.28 18.72
C GLN A 989 10.70 26.70 19.08
N VAL A 990 9.81 26.87 20.07
CA VAL A 990 9.38 28.19 20.54
C VAL A 990 10.54 28.93 21.19
N GLU A 991 11.32 28.29 22.05
CA GLU A 991 12.50 28.89 22.69
C GLU A 991 13.55 29.28 21.64
N ARG A 992 13.80 28.41 20.64
CA ARG A 992 14.72 28.70 19.54
C ARG A 992 14.25 29.90 18.70
N ALA A 993 12.98 29.92 18.32
CA ALA A 993 12.40 31.01 17.55
C ALA A 993 12.38 32.32 18.35
N ALA A 994 12.12 32.27 19.66
CA ALA A 994 12.17 33.44 20.53
C ALA A 994 13.58 34.05 20.56
N PHE A 995 14.62 33.21 20.61
CA PHE A 995 16.00 33.66 20.49
C PHE A 995 16.32 34.29 19.12
N GLU A 996 15.85 33.69 18.02
CA GLU A 996 16.08 34.22 16.66
C GLU A 996 15.42 35.60 16.44
N VAL A 997 14.28 35.85 17.10
CA VAL A 997 13.58 37.15 17.03
C VAL A 997 14.24 38.19 17.95
N SER A 998 14.66 37.80 19.14
CA SER A 998 15.27 38.70 20.12
C SER A 998 16.38 37.99 20.91
N PRO A 999 17.64 38.44 20.79
CA PRO A 999 18.75 37.93 21.59
C PRO A 999 18.52 38.06 23.10
N ALA A 1000 17.60 38.93 23.54
CA ALA A 1000 17.22 39.09 24.94
C ALA A 1000 16.59 37.82 25.54
N ALA A 1001 16.10 36.88 24.73
CA ALA A 1001 15.59 35.58 25.23
C ALA A 1001 16.67 34.77 25.98
N ARG A 1002 17.97 35.05 25.76
CA ARG A 1002 19.08 34.47 26.55
C ARG A 1002 19.10 34.89 28.02
N SER A 1003 18.29 35.85 28.43
CA SER A 1003 18.22 36.27 29.84
C SER A 1003 17.67 35.18 30.76
N SER A 1004 17.02 34.14 30.22
CA SER A 1004 16.57 32.96 30.98
C SER A 1004 17.71 31.99 31.32
N LEU A 1005 18.83 32.05 30.59
CA LEU A 1005 20.02 31.26 30.91
C LEU A 1005 20.77 31.85 32.10
N PRO A 1006 21.56 31.05 32.84
CA PRO A 1006 22.40 31.55 33.92
C PRO A 1006 23.31 32.69 33.44
N ALA A 1007 23.37 33.79 34.20
CA ALA A 1007 24.18 34.96 33.83
C ALA A 1007 25.66 34.63 33.58
N SER A 1008 26.20 33.61 34.26
CA SER A 1008 27.55 33.09 34.04
C SER A 1008 27.74 32.49 32.64
N LEU A 1009 26.74 31.78 32.11
CA LEU A 1009 26.75 31.22 30.76
C LEU A 1009 26.56 32.31 29.71
N THR A 1010 25.60 33.22 29.90
CA THR A 1010 25.34 34.32 28.95
C THR A 1010 26.56 35.22 28.79
N THR A 1011 27.18 35.64 29.90
CA THR A 1011 28.40 36.47 29.88
C THR A 1011 29.57 35.74 29.21
N TRP A 1012 29.68 34.43 29.40
CA TRP A 1012 30.76 33.64 28.81
C TRP A 1012 30.58 33.46 27.30
N LEU A 1013 29.35 33.16 26.84
CA LEU A 1013 29.01 33.08 25.42
C LEU A 1013 29.22 34.41 24.69
N GLU A 1014 28.93 35.55 25.34
CA GLU A 1014 29.12 36.89 24.78
C GLU A 1014 30.58 37.37 24.79
N SER A 1015 31.51 36.63 25.41
CA SER A 1015 32.90 37.03 25.50
C SER A 1015 33.64 36.88 24.17
N SER A 1016 34.40 37.92 23.78
CA SER A 1016 35.14 37.96 22.51
C SER A 1016 36.28 36.92 22.38
N LEU A 1017 36.58 36.18 23.45
CA LEU A 1017 37.61 35.12 23.48
C LEU A 1017 37.16 33.83 22.76
N HIS A 1018 35.87 33.68 22.47
CA HIS A 1018 35.27 32.41 22.05
C HIS A 1018 34.56 32.47 20.69
N HIS A 1019 34.43 33.66 20.08
CA HIS A 1019 33.67 33.88 18.85
C HIS A 1019 34.18 33.13 17.60
N ASP A 1020 35.46 32.76 17.56
CA ASP A 1020 36.11 32.11 16.39
C ASP A 1020 36.32 30.60 16.55
N LYS A 1021 35.81 29.97 17.62
CA LYS A 1021 36.00 28.52 17.89
C LYS A 1021 34.66 27.78 17.97
N PRO A 1022 34.57 26.53 17.47
CA PRO A 1022 33.37 25.72 17.61
C PRO A 1022 33.10 25.40 19.09
N LEU A 1023 31.84 25.48 19.51
CA LEU A 1023 31.41 25.19 20.87
C LEU A 1023 30.92 23.75 20.98
N VAL A 1024 31.49 23.01 21.93
CA VAL A 1024 31.08 21.65 22.29
C VAL A 1024 30.33 21.70 23.60
N PHE A 1025 29.15 21.11 23.64
CA PHE A 1025 28.38 20.92 24.86
C PHE A 1025 28.53 19.48 25.34
N ILE A 1026 28.85 19.30 26.61
CA ILE A 1026 28.93 18.00 27.26
C ILE A 1026 27.80 17.93 28.28
N SER A 1027 26.90 16.97 28.08
CA SER A 1027 25.91 16.62 29.09
C SER A 1027 25.64 15.13 29.07
N PHE A 1028 25.85 14.51 30.23
CA PHE A 1028 25.57 13.09 30.42
C PHE A 1028 24.17 12.84 30.98
N GLN A 1029 23.46 13.86 31.49
CA GLN A 1029 22.12 13.76 32.13
C GLN A 1029 21.95 12.51 33.03
N THR A 1030 23.04 12.00 33.63
CA THR A 1030 23.01 10.75 34.37
C THR A 1030 22.81 11.04 35.85
N GLY A 1031 21.77 10.46 36.46
CA GLY A 1031 21.62 10.40 37.91
C GLY A 1031 22.65 9.49 38.62
N MET A 1032 23.71 9.08 37.92
CA MET A 1032 24.76 8.18 38.40
C MET A 1032 26.12 8.88 38.25
N PRO A 1033 27.00 8.83 39.26
CA PRO A 1033 28.32 9.45 39.16
C PRO A 1033 29.19 8.73 38.13
N LEU A 1034 29.83 9.50 37.25
CA LEU A 1034 30.82 9.00 36.30
C LEU A 1034 32.09 8.51 37.03
N THR A 1035 32.80 7.54 36.44
CA THR A 1035 34.05 7.02 37.03
C THR A 1035 35.17 8.08 36.98
N PRO A 1036 36.06 8.15 37.99
CA PRO A 1036 37.16 9.10 38.01
C PRO A 1036 38.08 9.03 36.78
N GLU A 1037 38.31 7.83 36.25
CA GLU A 1037 39.12 7.57 35.05
C GLU A 1037 38.46 8.15 33.79
N PHE A 1038 37.14 8.00 33.66
CA PHE A 1038 36.36 8.57 32.57
C PHE A 1038 36.39 10.10 32.60
N ILE A 1039 36.12 10.70 33.76
CA ILE A 1039 36.20 12.16 33.97
C ILE A 1039 37.61 12.65 33.64
N THR A 1040 38.65 11.96 34.11
CA THR A 1040 40.04 12.36 33.84
C THR A 1040 40.36 12.37 32.36
N THR A 1041 39.83 11.41 31.59
CA THR A 1041 40.03 11.31 30.13
C THR A 1041 39.34 12.47 29.40
N ILE A 1042 38.10 12.81 29.78
CA ILE A 1042 37.34 13.95 29.21
C ILE A 1042 37.92 15.30 29.64
N VAL A 1043 38.46 15.44 30.84
CA VAL A 1043 39.10 16.71 31.24
C VAL A 1043 40.46 16.89 30.54
N SER A 1044 41.17 15.79 30.28
CA SER A 1044 42.55 15.84 29.79
C SER A 1044 42.65 16.16 28.30
N PHE A 1045 41.68 15.74 27.47
CA PHE A 1045 41.78 15.91 26.02
C PHE A 1045 41.87 17.38 25.59
N LYS A 1046 42.61 17.60 24.50
CA LYS A 1046 42.85 18.92 23.91
C LYS A 1046 42.30 18.96 22.50
N VAL A 1047 41.34 19.85 22.27
CA VAL A 1047 40.70 20.08 20.96
C VAL A 1047 40.68 21.56 20.62
N PHE A 1048 40.58 21.86 19.33
CA PHE A 1048 40.37 23.22 18.84
C PHE A 1048 38.88 23.60 18.97
N ALA A 1049 38.37 23.64 20.21
CA ALA A 1049 36.99 23.97 20.53
C ALA A 1049 36.90 24.61 21.92
N THR A 1050 35.84 25.38 22.16
CA THR A 1050 35.43 25.79 23.51
C THR A 1050 34.44 24.77 24.06
N ILE A 1051 34.48 24.51 25.36
CA ILE A 1051 33.69 23.43 25.97
C ILE A 1051 32.79 24.02 27.04
N THR A 1052 31.53 23.63 27.02
CA THR A 1052 30.57 23.82 28.12
C THR A 1052 30.20 22.45 28.65
N TRP A 1053 30.22 22.25 29.97
CA TRP A 1053 29.90 20.97 30.59
C TRP A 1053 28.90 21.15 31.74
N SER A 1054 27.71 20.57 31.58
CA SER A 1054 26.70 20.39 32.62
C SER A 1054 27.07 19.21 33.53
N TYR A 1055 27.21 19.45 34.84
CA TYR A 1055 27.66 18.45 35.81
C TYR A 1055 26.82 18.47 37.09
N CYS A 1056 26.63 17.31 37.72
CA CYS A 1056 25.81 17.17 38.93
C CYS A 1056 26.62 17.29 40.22
N CYS A 1057 25.93 17.55 41.35
CA CYS A 1057 26.59 17.65 42.67
C CYS A 1057 27.37 16.38 43.07
N ALA A 1058 26.95 15.19 42.62
CA ALA A 1058 27.63 13.94 42.92
C ALA A 1058 28.97 13.81 42.18
N GLU A 1059 29.05 14.26 40.93
CA GLU A 1059 30.28 14.31 40.14
C GLU A 1059 31.27 15.32 40.73
N GLN A 1060 30.76 16.44 41.25
CA GLN A 1060 31.56 17.45 41.95
C GLN A 1060 32.23 16.91 43.22
N ALA A 1061 31.57 15.99 43.93
CA ALA A 1061 32.14 15.35 45.12
C ALA A 1061 33.17 14.28 44.77
N ALA A 1062 33.03 13.61 43.62
CA ALA A 1062 33.94 12.57 43.16
C ALA A 1062 35.25 13.12 42.59
N PHE A 1063 35.26 14.35 42.06
CA PHE A 1063 36.44 14.97 41.47
C PHE A 1063 36.46 16.50 41.70
N ASP A 1064 37.55 17.04 42.23
CA ASP A 1064 37.72 18.49 42.45
C ASP A 1064 38.01 19.24 41.12
N LEU A 1065 36.97 19.39 40.31
CA LEU A 1065 37.00 20.08 39.01
C LEU A 1065 37.39 21.57 39.15
N ARG A 1066 37.15 22.19 40.32
CA ARG A 1066 37.45 23.62 40.58
C ARG A 1066 38.94 23.91 40.73
N SER A 1067 39.75 22.89 41.03
CA SER A 1067 41.22 23.01 41.14
C SER A 1067 41.94 23.17 39.80
N ARG A 1068 41.24 23.05 38.66
CA ARG A 1068 41.83 23.11 37.30
C ARG A 1068 41.05 24.03 36.34
N PRO A 1069 41.02 25.37 36.55
CA PRO A 1069 40.41 26.28 35.59
C PRO A 1069 41.19 26.25 34.27
N ARG A 1070 40.54 25.84 33.18
CA ARG A 1070 40.99 26.11 31.81
C ARG A 1070 40.15 27.27 31.29
N GLU A 1071 40.79 28.31 30.75
CA GLU A 1071 40.10 29.45 30.11
C GLU A 1071 39.13 29.03 28.98
N SER A 1072 39.23 27.79 28.49
CA SER A 1072 38.43 27.23 27.39
C SER A 1072 37.27 26.32 27.83
N VAL A 1073 37.04 26.11 29.14
CA VAL A 1073 35.98 25.22 29.66
C VAL A 1073 35.11 25.95 30.67
N LEU A 1074 33.80 26.03 30.41
CA LEU A 1074 32.80 26.50 31.37
C LEU A 1074 32.04 25.32 31.98
N PHE A 1075 32.02 25.27 33.30
CA PHE A 1075 31.26 24.28 34.06
C PHE A 1075 29.93 24.89 34.52
N LEU A 1076 28.81 24.24 34.18
CA LEU A 1076 27.45 24.66 34.54
C LEU A 1076 26.99 23.91 35.79
N SER A 1077 26.47 24.64 36.77
CA SER A 1077 26.00 24.08 38.05
C SER A 1077 24.75 23.23 37.88
N ASP A 1078 24.49 22.39 38.89
CA ASP A 1078 23.28 21.58 39.01
C ASP A 1078 22.00 22.45 38.91
N GLY A 1079 21.01 22.01 38.12
CA GLY A 1079 19.73 22.70 37.93
C GLY A 1079 19.60 23.57 36.66
N VAL A 1080 20.58 23.55 35.75
CA VAL A 1080 20.44 24.16 34.42
C VAL A 1080 19.66 23.22 33.49
N ASP A 1081 18.64 23.75 32.82
CA ASP A 1081 17.89 23.02 31.80
C ASP A 1081 18.74 22.88 30.53
N ASP A 1082 19.36 21.71 30.36
CA ASP A 1082 20.19 21.39 29.19
C ASP A 1082 19.46 21.57 27.86
N ALA A 1083 18.14 21.36 27.83
CA ALA A 1083 17.37 21.52 26.62
C ALA A 1083 17.19 23.00 26.25
N ALA A 1084 16.99 23.85 27.26
CA ALA A 1084 17.03 25.30 27.09
C ALA A 1084 18.42 25.79 26.67
N VAL A 1085 19.51 25.18 27.18
CA VAL A 1085 20.87 25.47 26.71
C VAL A 1085 21.03 25.13 25.22
N LEU A 1086 20.61 23.94 24.79
CA LEU A 1086 20.64 23.53 23.38
C LEU A 1086 19.78 24.46 22.48
N ALA A 1087 18.62 24.90 22.95
CA ALA A 1087 17.73 25.79 22.21
C ALA A 1087 18.27 27.24 22.12
N LEU A 1088 18.74 27.81 23.22
CA LEU A 1088 19.09 29.23 23.33
C LEU A 1088 20.57 29.55 23.03
N ALA A 1089 21.42 28.52 22.86
CA ALA A 1089 22.81 28.64 22.44
C ALA A 1089 23.06 27.99 21.05
N PRO A 1090 22.65 28.62 19.93
CA PRO A 1090 22.91 28.16 18.56
C PRO A 1090 24.37 27.93 18.21
N GLU A 1091 25.30 28.47 18.98
CA GLU A 1091 26.75 28.31 18.81
C GLU A 1091 27.20 26.88 19.04
N ILE A 1092 26.42 26.06 19.77
CA ILE A 1092 26.74 24.65 20.03
C ILE A 1092 26.76 23.88 18.71
N GLU A 1093 27.92 23.34 18.35
CA GLU A 1093 28.14 22.60 17.10
C GLU A 1093 28.19 21.08 17.28
N LEU A 1094 28.34 20.61 18.52
CA LEU A 1094 28.43 19.19 18.86
C LEU A 1094 28.00 18.94 20.30
N LEU A 1095 27.14 17.93 20.50
CA LEU A 1095 26.81 17.38 21.82
C LEU A 1095 27.64 16.12 22.10
N ILE A 1096 28.30 16.06 23.25
CA ILE A 1096 28.87 14.83 23.82
C ILE A 1096 27.93 14.36 24.94
N THR A 1097 27.42 13.14 24.82
CA THR A 1097 26.43 12.60 25.77
C THR A 1097 26.57 11.09 25.96
N ALA A 1098 25.96 10.55 27.03
CA ALA A 1098 25.86 9.11 27.23
C ALA A 1098 24.98 8.43 26.17
N GLY A 1099 24.08 9.19 25.54
CA GLY A 1099 23.14 8.66 24.55
C GLY A 1099 21.76 8.34 25.13
N ASP A 1100 21.33 9.10 26.14
CA ASP A 1100 19.97 9.02 26.65
C ASP A 1100 18.97 9.52 25.59
N PHE A 1101 17.84 8.82 25.46
CA PHE A 1101 16.89 9.04 24.36
C PHE A 1101 16.39 10.48 24.27
N GLN A 1102 16.13 11.10 25.42
CA GLN A 1102 15.67 12.47 25.49
C GLN A 1102 16.74 13.46 25.01
N SER A 1103 17.94 13.43 25.59
CA SER A 1103 19.02 14.38 25.26
C SER A 1103 19.45 14.27 23.79
N MET A 1104 19.46 13.05 23.23
CA MET A 1104 19.72 12.85 21.80
C MET A 1104 18.66 13.52 20.94
N GLN A 1105 17.38 13.30 21.23
CA GLN A 1105 16.32 13.91 20.43
C GLN A 1105 16.27 15.43 20.57
N GLU A 1106 16.54 15.97 21.76
CA GLU A 1106 16.64 17.41 22.00
C GLU A 1106 17.71 18.05 21.11
N ALA A 1107 18.90 17.46 21.06
CA ALA A 1107 19.99 17.91 20.18
C ALA A 1107 19.61 17.80 18.70
N LEU A 1108 18.98 16.70 18.28
CA LEU A 1108 18.55 16.52 16.89
C LEU A 1108 17.49 17.56 16.49
N VAL A 1109 16.49 17.86 17.34
CA VAL A 1109 15.45 18.87 17.06
C VAL A 1109 16.04 20.25 16.76
N VAL A 1110 17.15 20.60 17.42
CA VAL A 1110 17.88 21.87 17.19
C VAL A 1110 19.01 21.74 16.17
N GLY A 1111 19.18 20.59 15.51
CA GLY A 1111 20.15 20.36 14.43
C GLY A 1111 21.59 20.15 14.89
N VAL A 1112 21.80 19.70 16.13
CA VAL A 1112 23.14 19.49 16.72
C VAL A 1112 23.55 18.01 16.59
N PRO A 1113 24.69 17.71 15.93
CA PRO A 1113 25.27 16.37 15.87
C PRO A 1113 25.67 15.80 17.24
N ILE A 1114 25.75 14.47 17.34
CA ILE A 1114 25.97 13.77 18.61
C ILE A 1114 27.22 12.89 18.57
N LEU A 1115 28.09 13.04 19.58
CA LEU A 1115 29.15 12.09 19.91
C LEU A 1115 28.76 11.32 21.17
N GLY A 1116 28.48 10.03 21.00
CA GLY A 1116 27.99 9.16 22.06
C GLY A 1116 29.07 8.38 22.80
N LEU A 1117 28.97 8.37 24.13
CA LEU A 1117 29.81 7.63 25.07
C LEU A 1117 28.93 6.80 26.03
N PRO A 1118 28.42 5.63 25.60
CA PRO A 1118 27.42 4.90 26.37
C PRO A 1118 27.99 4.23 27.62
N HIS A 1119 27.22 4.28 28.71
CA HIS A 1119 27.50 3.63 29.99
C HIS A 1119 26.54 2.46 30.29
N SER A 1120 25.56 2.24 29.41
CA SER A 1120 24.58 1.15 29.52
C SER A 1120 24.19 0.62 28.15
N ALA A 1121 23.67 -0.61 28.11
CA ALA A 1121 23.19 -1.19 26.85
C ALA A 1121 22.02 -0.42 26.24
N GLU A 1122 21.13 0.19 27.04
CA GLU A 1122 20.01 1.00 26.53
C GLU A 1122 20.53 2.19 25.71
N GLN A 1123 21.54 2.88 26.24
CA GLN A 1123 22.22 4.00 25.56
C GLN A 1123 22.97 3.57 24.30
N VAL A 1124 23.57 2.36 24.28
CA VAL A 1124 24.24 1.83 23.08
C VAL A 1124 23.29 1.75 21.90
N GLU A 1125 22.07 1.24 22.11
CA GLU A 1125 21.13 1.07 21.00
C GLU A 1125 20.58 2.41 20.50
N GLY A 1126 20.30 3.35 21.41
CA GLY A 1126 19.92 4.70 21.04
C GLY A 1126 21.00 5.41 20.19
N LEU A 1127 22.27 5.29 20.57
CA LEU A 1127 23.38 5.84 19.79
C LEU A 1127 23.61 5.10 18.47
N ASN A 1128 23.37 3.79 18.42
CA ASN A 1128 23.43 3.05 17.16
C ASN A 1128 22.40 3.60 16.16
N ALA A 1129 21.20 4.00 16.60
CA ALA A 1129 20.21 4.65 15.74
C ALA A 1129 20.75 5.96 15.14
N VAL A 1130 21.37 6.82 15.96
CA VAL A 1130 21.99 8.07 15.52
C VAL A 1130 23.15 7.83 14.52
N VAL A 1131 23.98 6.81 14.78
CA VAL A 1131 25.10 6.43 13.89
C VAL A 1131 24.59 5.88 12.57
N ARG A 1132 23.56 5.00 12.58
CA ARG A 1132 22.93 4.46 11.36
C ARG A 1132 22.33 5.57 10.50
N ALA A 1133 21.74 6.57 11.13
CA ALA A 1133 21.19 7.75 10.45
C ALA A 1133 22.25 8.79 10.02
N GLY A 1134 23.52 8.57 10.36
CA GLY A 1134 24.63 9.44 9.95
C GLY A 1134 24.65 10.81 10.63
N ALA A 1135 23.96 10.98 11.76
CA ALA A 1135 23.89 12.24 12.52
C ALA A 1135 24.88 12.29 13.70
N GLY A 1136 25.71 11.26 13.87
CA GLY A 1136 26.66 11.20 14.97
C GLY A 1136 27.66 10.05 14.89
N LEU A 1137 28.54 10.00 15.88
CA LEU A 1137 29.52 8.92 16.09
C LEU A 1137 29.34 8.32 17.49
N ARG A 1138 29.77 7.08 17.67
CA ARG A 1138 29.82 6.38 18.96
C ARG A 1138 31.24 5.88 19.20
N LEU A 1139 31.79 6.11 20.39
CA LEU A 1139 33.09 5.54 20.77
C LEU A 1139 32.89 4.32 21.67
N ASP A 1140 33.50 3.21 21.27
CA ASP A 1140 33.55 1.96 22.03
C ASP A 1140 34.73 1.94 23.02
N GLY A 1141 34.70 1.03 24.01
CA GLY A 1141 35.76 0.85 25.01
C GLY A 1141 37.19 0.76 24.48
N LYS A 1142 37.40 0.15 23.31
CA LYS A 1142 38.73 0.09 22.66
C LYS A 1142 39.19 1.41 22.04
N LEU A 1143 38.26 2.26 21.67
CA LEU A 1143 38.51 3.55 21.00
C LEU A 1143 38.47 4.72 21.99
N PHE A 1144 37.88 4.52 23.18
CA PHE A 1144 37.82 5.53 24.22
C PHE A 1144 39.20 5.76 24.86
N SER A 1145 39.84 6.84 24.43
CA SER A 1145 41.15 7.32 24.90
C SER A 1145 41.25 8.82 24.61
N GLU A 1146 42.24 9.53 25.15
CA GLU A 1146 42.44 10.96 24.86
C GLU A 1146 42.58 11.21 23.34
N SER A 1147 43.34 10.35 22.65
CA SER A 1147 43.56 10.45 21.21
C SER A 1147 42.33 10.05 20.40
N GLY A 1148 41.58 9.03 20.84
CA GLY A 1148 40.35 8.59 20.19
C GLY A 1148 39.22 9.61 20.32
N LEU A 1149 39.04 10.19 21.50
CA LEU A 1149 38.07 11.25 21.75
C LEU A 1149 38.39 12.49 20.93
N ARG A 1150 39.65 12.92 20.93
CA ARG A 1150 40.12 14.03 20.08
C ARG A 1150 39.87 13.75 18.60
N SER A 1151 40.24 12.56 18.12
CA SER A 1151 40.05 12.16 16.72
C SER A 1151 38.57 12.19 16.31
N ALA A 1152 37.67 11.71 17.17
CA ALA A 1152 36.23 11.73 16.90
C ALA A 1152 35.68 13.17 16.86
N VAL A 1153 36.06 14.01 17.82
CA VAL A 1153 35.64 15.43 17.86
C VAL A 1153 36.20 16.19 16.66
N ASP A 1154 37.49 16.05 16.34
CA ASP A 1154 38.13 16.69 15.18
C ASP A 1154 37.45 16.22 13.87
N ARG A 1155 37.12 14.92 13.75
CA ARG A 1155 36.41 14.39 12.58
C ARG A 1155 35.02 15.01 12.42
N MET A 1156 34.28 15.19 13.51
CA MET A 1156 32.93 15.75 13.48
C MET A 1156 32.91 17.27 13.29
N LEU A 1157 33.89 18.00 13.84
CA LEU A 1157 33.95 19.46 13.76
C LEU A 1157 34.73 20.00 12.55
N ILE A 1158 35.69 19.23 12.01
CA ILE A 1158 36.59 19.67 10.94
C ILE A 1158 36.37 18.87 9.66
N ASP A 1159 36.51 17.55 9.71
CA ASP A 1159 36.56 16.73 8.48
C ASP A 1159 35.18 16.51 7.84
N GLU A 1160 34.14 16.31 8.66
CA GLU A 1160 32.80 15.89 8.20
C GLU A 1160 31.67 16.78 8.75
N ARG A 1161 31.99 17.98 9.24
CA ARG A 1161 31.05 18.92 9.89
C ARG A 1161 29.74 19.10 9.12
N GLY A 1162 29.82 19.40 7.83
CA GLY A 1162 28.64 19.62 7.00
C GLY A 1162 27.76 18.38 6.83
N ARG A 1163 28.33 17.17 6.90
CA ARG A 1163 27.61 15.91 6.72
C ARG A 1163 26.83 15.54 7.98
N PHE A 1164 27.49 15.51 9.13
CA PHE A 1164 26.82 15.18 10.39
C PHE A 1164 25.77 16.23 10.75
N LYS A 1165 26.07 17.52 10.53
CA LYS A 1165 25.11 18.61 10.77
C LYS A 1165 23.89 18.51 9.85
N ALA A 1166 24.07 18.29 8.54
CA ALA A 1166 22.93 18.13 7.64
C ALA A 1166 22.06 16.91 8.00
N SER A 1167 22.66 15.79 8.40
CA SER A 1167 21.92 14.62 8.88
C SER A 1167 21.17 14.91 10.19
N ALA A 1168 21.80 15.62 11.13
CA ALA A 1168 21.18 16.01 12.40
C ALA A 1168 19.99 16.96 12.18
N GLU A 1169 20.15 17.98 11.33
CA GLU A 1169 19.06 18.89 10.94
C GLU A 1169 17.92 18.12 10.25
N HIS A 1170 18.23 17.21 9.34
CA HIS A 1170 17.22 16.38 8.67
C HIS A 1170 16.44 15.50 9.65
N LEU A 1171 17.12 14.82 10.57
CA LEU A 1171 16.48 14.05 11.63
C LEU A 1171 15.66 14.95 12.56
N GLY A 1172 16.15 16.14 12.87
CA GLY A 1172 15.44 17.16 13.63
C GLY A 1172 14.10 17.51 13.01
N GLU A 1173 14.07 17.80 11.71
CA GLU A 1173 12.84 18.05 10.96
C GLU A 1173 11.88 16.85 11.02
N LEU A 1174 12.38 15.63 10.89
CA LEU A 1174 11.56 14.42 11.04
C LEU A 1174 10.97 14.30 12.45
N VAL A 1175 11.76 14.52 13.51
CA VAL A 1175 11.28 14.45 14.91
C VAL A 1175 10.16 15.46 15.14
N LYS A 1176 10.26 16.67 14.55
CA LYS A 1176 9.21 17.71 14.61
C LYS A 1176 7.91 17.26 13.96
N THR A 1177 7.94 16.43 12.91
CA THR A 1177 6.72 15.89 12.28
C THR A 1177 5.94 14.93 13.18
N GLY A 1178 6.54 14.44 14.26
CA GLY A 1178 5.89 13.56 15.23
C GLY A 1178 4.67 14.21 15.91
N GLY A 1179 4.64 15.54 16.03
CA GLY A 1179 3.55 16.29 16.66
C GLY A 1179 3.74 16.54 18.17
N GLY A 1180 4.68 15.85 18.81
CA GLY A 1180 5.08 16.08 20.19
C GLY A 1180 3.98 15.82 21.22
N VAL A 1181 4.04 16.56 22.32
CA VAL A 1181 3.14 16.40 23.47
C VAL A 1181 1.68 16.63 23.13
N GLU A 1182 1.37 17.60 22.25
CA GLU A 1182 -0.01 17.90 21.84
C GLU A 1182 -0.68 16.70 21.16
N ARG A 1183 0.01 16.09 20.19
CA ARG A 1183 -0.49 14.89 19.52
C ARG A 1183 -0.61 13.70 20.47
N ALA A 1184 0.35 13.56 21.38
CA ALA A 1184 0.31 12.51 22.38
C ALA A 1184 -0.94 12.65 23.28
N VAL A 1185 -1.24 13.86 23.74
CA VAL A 1185 -2.45 14.16 24.52
C VAL A 1185 -3.73 13.95 23.69
N ASP A 1186 -3.76 14.32 22.41
CA ASP A 1186 -4.91 14.05 21.55
C ASP A 1186 -5.22 12.54 21.45
N GLU A 1187 -4.19 11.71 21.30
CA GLU A 1187 -4.35 10.25 21.25
C GLU A 1187 -4.75 9.68 22.63
N LEU A 1188 -4.26 10.25 23.74
CA LEU A 1188 -4.70 9.89 25.10
C LEU A 1188 -6.18 10.19 25.31
N LEU A 1189 -6.62 11.40 24.97
CA LEU A 1189 -8.01 11.81 25.12
C LEU A 1189 -8.94 11.00 24.19
N ALA A 1190 -8.49 10.70 22.98
CA ALA A 1190 -9.22 9.80 22.08
C ALA A 1190 -9.37 8.39 22.67
N VAL A 1191 -8.34 7.86 23.36
CA VAL A 1191 -8.46 6.57 24.06
C VAL A 1191 -9.37 6.67 25.27
N ALA A 1192 -9.34 7.77 26.03
CA ALA A 1192 -10.27 8.00 27.13
C ALA A 1192 -11.73 8.04 26.63
N GLU A 1193 -11.98 8.68 25.48
CA GLU A 1193 -13.32 8.83 24.91
C GLU A 1193 -13.83 7.55 24.22
N PHE A 1194 -13.00 6.91 23.39
CA PHE A 1194 -13.44 5.84 22.48
C PHE A 1194 -12.89 4.44 22.84
N GLY A 1195 -11.90 4.35 23.73
CA GLY A 1195 -11.20 3.12 24.08
C GLY A 1195 -10.24 2.60 23.00
N ALA A 1196 -9.23 1.80 23.39
CA ALA A 1196 -8.15 1.37 22.49
C ALA A 1196 -8.42 0.07 21.68
N ARG A 1197 -9.59 -0.58 21.85
CA ARG A 1197 -9.87 -1.90 21.24
C ARG A 1197 -9.81 -1.92 19.71
N HIS A 1198 -10.17 -0.81 19.08
CA HIS A 1198 -10.16 -0.67 17.61
C HIS A 1198 -8.74 -0.59 17.02
N LEU A 1199 -7.72 -0.40 17.87
CA LEU A 1199 -6.31 -0.31 17.47
C LEU A 1199 -5.62 -1.68 17.42
N LEU A 1200 -6.29 -2.75 17.85
CA LEU A 1200 -5.70 -4.08 18.00
C LEU A 1200 -5.48 -4.79 16.65
N PRO A 1201 -4.26 -5.29 16.38
CA PRO A 1201 -4.00 -6.07 15.19
C PRO A 1201 -4.60 -7.48 15.29
N MET A 1202 -5.11 -8.00 14.17
CA MET A 1202 -5.66 -9.37 14.06
C MET A 1202 -4.68 -10.46 14.50
N ARG A 1203 -3.37 -10.20 14.42
CA ARG A 1203 -2.30 -11.10 14.86
C ARG A 1203 -2.42 -11.48 16.34
N ASN A 1204 -2.80 -10.53 17.21
CA ASN A 1204 -2.97 -10.79 18.65
C ASN A 1204 -4.17 -11.71 18.94
N LEU A 1205 -5.01 -11.97 17.94
CA LEU A 1205 -6.17 -12.85 17.99
C LEU A 1205 -5.93 -14.18 17.24
N GLN A 1206 -4.75 -14.38 16.63
CA GLN A 1206 -4.43 -15.55 15.81
C GLN A 1206 -3.53 -16.56 16.55
N PRO A 1207 -3.72 -17.87 16.32
CA PRO A 1207 -2.83 -18.90 16.86
C PRO A 1207 -1.38 -18.74 16.39
N LEU A 1208 -0.41 -19.00 17.27
CA LEU A 1208 1.03 -18.82 17.01
C LEU A 1208 1.52 -19.46 15.70
N TYR A 1209 1.02 -20.65 15.33
CA TYR A 1209 1.45 -21.33 14.11
C TYR A 1209 1.10 -20.54 12.83
N LYS A 1210 -0.02 -19.80 12.80
CA LYS A 1210 -0.37 -18.92 11.68
C LYS A 1210 0.45 -17.64 11.69
N THR A 1211 0.64 -17.08 12.88
CA THR A 1211 1.44 -15.86 13.10
C THR A 1211 2.89 -16.03 12.64
N TYR A 1212 3.47 -17.21 12.86
CA TYR A 1212 4.85 -17.54 12.47
C TYR A 1212 4.95 -18.35 11.18
N LEU A 1213 3.83 -18.52 10.45
CA LEU A 1213 3.76 -19.29 9.20
C LEU A 1213 4.37 -20.70 9.33
N VAL A 1214 4.28 -21.31 10.51
CA VAL A 1214 4.87 -22.62 10.80
C VAL A 1214 4.24 -23.69 9.91
N ASP A 1215 2.94 -23.56 9.62
CA ASP A 1215 2.21 -24.38 8.66
C ASP A 1215 2.76 -24.25 7.24
N VAL A 1216 3.10 -23.04 6.79
CA VAL A 1216 3.70 -22.79 5.47
C VAL A 1216 5.14 -23.32 5.40
N TYR A 1217 5.96 -23.09 6.42
CA TYR A 1217 7.33 -23.61 6.46
C TYR A 1217 7.38 -25.13 6.52
N LEU A 1218 6.40 -25.78 7.18
CA LEU A 1218 6.24 -27.24 7.13
C LEU A 1218 5.96 -27.73 5.70
N ILE A 1219 5.12 -27.02 4.93
CA ILE A 1219 4.84 -27.35 3.53
C ILE A 1219 6.10 -27.15 2.66
N TYR A 1220 6.83 -26.05 2.82
CA TYR A 1220 8.10 -25.84 2.11
C TYR A 1220 9.14 -26.89 2.46
N GLY A 1221 9.23 -27.28 3.74
CA GLY A 1221 10.05 -28.40 4.18
C GLY A 1221 9.67 -29.70 3.48
N ALA A 1222 8.37 -30.01 3.41
CA ALA A 1222 7.87 -31.20 2.72
C ALA A 1222 8.18 -31.19 1.21
N ILE A 1223 8.06 -30.03 0.55
CA ILE A 1223 8.42 -29.86 -0.87
C ILE A 1223 9.92 -30.07 -1.08
N LEU A 1224 10.78 -29.47 -0.24
CA LEU A 1224 12.23 -29.63 -0.32
C LEU A 1224 12.65 -31.08 -0.07
N CYS A 1225 12.06 -31.75 0.91
CA CYS A 1225 12.28 -33.18 1.14
C CYS A 1225 11.82 -34.01 -0.06
N GLY A 1226 10.65 -33.71 -0.64
CA GLY A 1226 10.17 -34.38 -1.86
C GLY A 1226 11.11 -34.16 -3.04
N ALA A 1227 11.58 -32.94 -3.26
CA ALA A 1227 12.54 -32.62 -4.31
C ALA A 1227 13.90 -33.32 -4.10
N ALA A 1228 14.38 -33.39 -2.86
CA ALA A 1228 15.61 -34.12 -2.51
C ALA A 1228 15.45 -35.63 -2.75
N ILE A 1229 14.29 -36.21 -2.44
CA ILE A 1229 13.98 -37.61 -2.76
C ILE A 1229 13.96 -37.82 -4.27
N ILE A 1230 13.26 -36.98 -5.03
CA ILE A 1230 13.21 -37.05 -6.50
C ILE A 1230 14.61 -36.93 -7.10
N LEU A 1231 15.42 -35.98 -6.63
CA LEU A 1231 16.79 -35.79 -7.09
C LEU A 1231 17.66 -37.00 -6.77
N ARG A 1232 17.56 -37.56 -5.56
CA ARG A 1232 18.27 -38.79 -5.19
C ARG A 1232 17.85 -39.96 -6.08
N THR A 1233 16.55 -40.09 -6.35
CA THR A 1233 16.01 -41.16 -7.20
C THR A 1233 16.49 -40.99 -8.64
N PHE A 1234 16.46 -39.76 -9.17
CA PHE A 1234 16.96 -39.42 -10.49
C PHE A 1234 18.46 -39.66 -10.61
N VAL A 1235 19.27 -39.22 -9.65
CA VAL A 1235 20.71 -39.48 -9.60
C VAL A 1235 20.99 -40.99 -9.53
N SER A 1236 20.22 -41.74 -8.74
CA SER A 1236 20.34 -43.20 -8.67
C SER A 1236 20.00 -43.88 -10.00
N VAL A 1237 18.95 -43.42 -10.70
CA VAL A 1237 18.55 -43.92 -12.02
C VAL A 1237 19.60 -43.58 -13.08
N VAL A 1238 20.09 -42.34 -13.10
CA VAL A 1238 21.16 -41.91 -14.02
C VAL A 1238 22.43 -42.73 -13.78
N LEU A 1239 22.84 -42.93 -12.52
CA LEU A 1239 23.98 -43.78 -12.18
C LEU A 1239 23.78 -45.24 -12.60
N SER A 1240 22.56 -45.76 -12.56
CA SER A 1240 22.24 -47.12 -13.05
C SER A 1240 22.26 -47.24 -14.58
N VAL A 1241 21.99 -46.15 -15.31
CA VAL A 1241 21.99 -46.10 -16.78
C VAL A 1241 23.41 -45.93 -17.34
N PHE A 1242 24.33 -45.35 -16.57
CA PHE A 1242 25.72 -45.09 -16.98
C PHE A 1242 26.75 -46.08 -16.40
N GLN A 1243 26.34 -47.19 -15.78
CA GLN A 1243 27.27 -48.28 -15.49
C GLN A 1243 27.66 -48.99 -16.80
N PRO A 1244 28.96 -49.09 -17.14
CA PRO A 1244 29.40 -49.85 -18.29
C PRO A 1244 29.17 -51.35 -18.05
N LEU A 1245 28.67 -52.04 -19.08
CA LEU A 1245 28.66 -53.50 -19.16
C LEU A 1245 30.07 -54.04 -18.90
N ALA A 1246 30.28 -54.62 -17.72
CA ALA A 1246 31.46 -55.43 -17.45
C ALA A 1246 31.28 -56.82 -18.10
N PRO A 1247 32.36 -57.44 -18.61
CA PRO A 1247 32.26 -58.72 -19.32
C PRO A 1247 31.91 -59.88 -18.38
N LEU A 1248 31.18 -60.85 -18.92
CA LEU A 1248 31.08 -62.20 -18.36
C LEU A 1248 32.49 -62.79 -18.24
N GLU A 1249 33.01 -62.92 -17.02
CA GLU A 1249 33.80 -64.06 -16.54
C GLU A 1249 34.23 -63.80 -15.09
N VAL A 1250 34.16 -64.87 -14.28
CA VAL A 1250 34.60 -64.98 -12.88
C VAL A 1250 33.64 -64.41 -11.82
N LEU A 1251 32.69 -65.25 -11.38
CA LEU A 1251 32.21 -65.30 -9.98
C LEU A 1251 31.52 -66.66 -9.72
N GLU A 1252 32.26 -67.75 -9.93
CA GLU A 1252 31.93 -69.09 -9.42
C GLU A 1252 32.69 -69.40 -8.10
N ALA A 1253 33.20 -68.37 -7.40
CA ALA A 1253 34.11 -68.55 -6.27
C ALA A 1253 33.72 -67.87 -4.94
N GLU A 1254 32.65 -67.07 -4.86
CA GLU A 1254 32.26 -66.42 -3.59
C GLU A 1254 30.95 -66.94 -2.97
N GLU A 1255 30.22 -67.82 -3.64
CA GLU A 1255 29.08 -68.56 -3.05
C GLU A 1255 29.50 -69.64 -2.02
N LEU A 1256 30.80 -69.88 -1.86
CA LEU A 1256 31.37 -70.84 -0.90
C LEU A 1256 31.96 -70.20 0.36
N ALA A 1257 32.06 -68.87 0.47
CA ALA A 1257 32.62 -68.19 1.64
C ALA A 1257 31.58 -67.55 2.58
N ALA A 1258 30.39 -67.20 2.09
CA ALA A 1258 29.35 -66.57 2.92
C ALA A 1258 28.53 -67.57 3.77
N ASN A 1259 28.55 -68.86 3.41
CA ASN A 1259 27.87 -69.92 4.18
C ASN A 1259 28.66 -70.41 5.42
N SER A 1260 29.83 -69.84 5.74
CA SER A 1260 30.58 -70.19 6.96
C SER A 1260 30.60 -69.10 8.06
N LEU A 1261 30.08 -67.90 7.79
CA LEU A 1261 30.03 -66.80 8.78
C LEU A 1261 28.63 -66.53 9.35
N ALA A 1262 27.61 -67.26 8.89
CA ALA A 1262 26.26 -67.28 9.44
C ALA A 1262 26.13 -68.06 10.78
N GLY A 1263 27.25 -68.35 11.47
CA GLY A 1263 27.28 -69.23 12.64
C GLY A 1263 27.89 -68.66 13.92
N HIS A 1264 28.31 -67.39 14.00
CA HIS A 1264 29.09 -66.89 15.16
C HIS A 1264 28.75 -65.46 15.67
N ALA A 1265 27.60 -64.89 15.34
CA ALA A 1265 27.20 -63.57 15.86
C ALA A 1265 25.75 -63.52 16.40
N ASP A 1266 25.21 -64.66 16.81
CA ASP A 1266 23.90 -64.76 17.50
C ASP A 1266 24.04 -65.09 19.01
N GLU A 1267 25.27 -64.98 19.53
CA GLU A 1267 25.57 -65.15 20.95
C GLU A 1267 26.62 -64.09 21.32
N VAL A 1268 26.39 -63.32 22.39
CA VAL A 1268 27.21 -62.19 22.90
C VAL A 1268 26.76 -60.81 22.40
N GLY A 1269 25.79 -60.22 23.10
CA GLY A 1269 25.42 -58.81 22.92
C GLY A 1269 24.14 -58.37 23.64
N ARG A 1270 23.31 -59.30 24.12
CA ARG A 1270 22.42 -59.05 25.26
C ARG A 1270 23.24 -59.13 26.56
N LYS A 1271 23.91 -58.03 26.89
CA LYS A 1271 24.38 -57.60 28.22
C LYS A 1271 24.80 -56.14 28.06
N ALA A 1272 24.02 -55.24 28.63
CA ALA A 1272 24.42 -54.54 29.84
C ALA A 1272 25.59 -53.57 29.56
N VAL A 1273 25.28 -52.30 29.30
CA VAL A 1273 25.14 -51.23 30.32
C VAL A 1273 26.50 -50.61 30.64
N GLN A 1274 26.68 -49.35 30.23
CA GLN A 1274 27.21 -48.27 31.06
C GLN A 1274 26.87 -46.92 30.47
#